data_AF-A0A3M2L2Q7-F1
#
_entry.id   AF-A0A3M2L2Q7-F1
#
_cell.length_a   1.000
_cell.length_b   1.000
_cell.length_c   1.000
_cell.angle_alpha   90.00
_cell.angle_beta   90.00
_cell.angle_gamma   90.00
#
_symmetry.space_group_name_H-M   'P 1'
#
loop_
_entity.id
_entity.type
_entity.pdbx_description
1 polymer ?
#
loop_
_entity_poly.entity_id
_entity_poly.type
_entity_poly.pdbx_seq_one_letter_code
_entity_poly.pdbx_strand_id
1 'polypeptide(L)'
;GADALPELAAARGRAMAEHSSGTGAMAGLAAPAGDVAPLLTGAPVVIAGYNGPNQTVIAGPADAVDAVVLGAERAGIGCTRLAVSHAFHSPLVAPAADAFEAWLAGREFGPLEGRVVSTVTGEPLDPGTDLRELLCRQIADPVRFGQALELAGKDVDLFVEVGPGRTLSSLAAAASDVPAVALDTDDESLTSLLRVVGTAFARGAPVDHGALFLGRLVRPLEIGAEFSFFASPCEKAPELSVGATAPAGRARPAAGPGTAEPAASAEALEGGGLAILRRLAAERAELPAETLRDDSRLLDDLHLSSITVGQIMNQAALALGVRPGSAPTNFATATLAELAGVLDELAGSGGGAEEAPVVAGAASWVRAFSIDLDETPLPAVPDEPADGAEGLWQVFAPDGHPFAAPLARALREARIGAGVLVCLPPECAEADLALVLEGAKTALGGSRFVLVQHDRGAAAIAKTLRLEDPRVKVTVVTVPADTADTADAADTAAVPWIVAETAATSAFSEARYDADGVRRVPSLRPMPVRNARSVEPLGADDVVLVTGGGKGITAECALAIAEDSGAALAVLGRSAPEADAELAGNLARMAERGVRVRYVRADVTDADRVRAAVAEAERELGPVTGVLHGAGRNEPAALPGVDEAALRGALAPKVGGLEAVLAAVDPGRLRLLVTFGSIIGRAGLAGEAHYAQANQWLADLTESVAERHPECRCLCLEWSVWSGVGMGERLSVVESLTRDGITPIPPDQGVAVMRRLLADPDAPRVVVVSGRTGRVDTVRRAAAELPLLRFLGRPLVHYPGVELVTEVELNAGTDRYLADHLLDGNLLLPAVFGMEAMVQAGTAAAGRTDLPVIEAAEFDRPVVVPPEGATVVRVAAAVTGEDTVEVALRSAETGFATDHFRARLRFAAGGADGAPAVPDGPPDQAARGLPEVRLDPAADLYGGVLFQGGRFHRLRGYHRAAARHVDADVAIEPADWFAAFLPDRLLLGDPGMRDALMHGNQVCVPDATLLPTGIERLYPAGDRASGTGVLRYCATERERDGDTYVYDIAVRDAEGRTVERWEGLRLQAVRRTDGRGPWVPPLLGSYLERTVEDVLGLKAAIAVEPDEPGGSGGDVAARRARTALAAGRALGRPVTVRYRADGRPETTEAGVLSAAHGAGLTLCVASDTTVSCDVEAVATRTGEDWAGLLGAHHGLAGVLAADLDEDPGVAATRVWAAAECLRKAGLPEDAPLTAAGRPRPGWAVLASGGSRVATFATTLRDRPGPVVFAVLTGGTK
;
A
#
# COMPACT_ATOMS: atom_id res chain seq x y z
N GLY A 1 34.65 -26.64 -0.80
CA GLY A 1 34.33 -25.20 -0.64
C GLY A 1 32.93 -25.07 -0.07
N ALA A 2 32.52 -23.85 0.31
CA ALA A 2 31.21 -23.59 0.94
C ALA A 2 30.01 -24.10 0.11
N ASP A 3 30.17 -24.24 -1.21
CA ASP A 3 29.10 -24.69 -2.13
C ASP A 3 28.97 -26.23 -2.24
N ALA A 4 29.88 -27.01 -1.66
CA ALA A 4 29.91 -28.47 -1.85
C ALA A 4 28.71 -29.21 -1.23
N LEU A 5 28.19 -28.72 -0.10
CA LEU A 5 27.04 -29.32 0.58
C LEU A 5 25.71 -29.02 -0.14
N PRO A 6 25.42 -27.76 -0.55
CA PRO A 6 24.28 -27.47 -1.44
C PRO A 6 24.32 -28.26 -2.74
N GLU A 7 25.49 -28.42 -3.37
CA GLU A 7 25.64 -29.24 -4.57
C GLU A 7 25.28 -30.71 -4.35
N LEU A 8 25.70 -31.28 -3.21
CA LEU A 8 25.38 -32.66 -2.82
C LEU A 8 23.89 -32.85 -2.57
N ALA A 9 23.26 -31.92 -1.82
CA ALA A 9 21.83 -31.94 -1.59
C ALA A 9 21.04 -31.82 -2.91
N ALA A 10 21.45 -30.92 -3.81
CA ALA A 10 20.82 -30.74 -5.11
C ALA A 10 20.99 -31.96 -6.03
N ALA A 11 22.18 -32.58 -6.04
CA ALA A 11 22.42 -33.79 -6.81
C ALA A 11 21.59 -34.98 -6.32
N ARG A 12 21.47 -35.15 -5.00
CA ARG A 12 20.60 -36.15 -4.38
C ARG A 12 19.15 -35.92 -4.76
N GLY A 13 18.66 -34.68 -4.63
CA GLY A 13 17.30 -34.31 -5.01
C GLY A 13 16.98 -34.59 -6.48
N ARG A 14 17.90 -34.26 -7.40
CA ARG A 14 17.75 -34.57 -8.84
C ARG A 14 17.74 -36.07 -9.10
N ALA A 15 18.66 -36.84 -8.51
CA ALA A 15 18.68 -38.28 -8.66
C ALA A 15 17.34 -38.91 -8.21
N MET A 16 16.80 -38.45 -7.08
CA MET A 16 15.50 -38.88 -6.56
C MET A 16 14.32 -38.44 -7.45
N ALA A 17 14.35 -37.26 -8.06
CA ALA A 17 13.27 -36.79 -8.94
C ALA A 17 13.28 -37.47 -10.32
N GLU A 18 14.46 -37.70 -10.90
CA GLU A 18 14.61 -38.19 -12.28
C GLU A 18 14.59 -39.72 -12.39
N HIS A 19 14.98 -40.44 -11.32
CA HIS A 19 15.22 -41.89 -11.37
C HIS A 19 14.34 -42.71 -10.41
N SER A 20 13.37 -42.10 -9.73
CA SER A 20 12.38 -42.86 -8.95
C SER A 20 11.27 -43.35 -9.86
N SER A 21 11.02 -44.67 -9.90
CA SER A 21 10.01 -45.26 -10.77
C SER A 21 8.64 -45.37 -10.10
N GLY A 22 7.59 -44.80 -10.72
CA GLY A 22 6.18 -45.04 -10.40
C GLY A 22 5.52 -44.12 -9.36
N THR A 23 4.19 -44.22 -9.21
CA THR A 23 3.38 -43.49 -8.23
C THR A 23 3.51 -44.13 -6.84
N GLY A 24 4.61 -43.86 -6.14
CA GLY A 24 4.82 -44.29 -4.76
C GLY A 24 4.15 -43.35 -3.75
N ALA A 25 3.73 -43.88 -2.60
CA ALA A 25 3.18 -43.09 -1.49
C ALA A 25 3.83 -43.45 -0.16
N MET A 26 3.64 -42.58 0.84
CA MET A 26 4.06 -42.83 2.21
C MET A 26 2.94 -42.45 3.19
N ALA A 27 2.87 -43.16 4.31
CA ALA A 27 1.91 -42.86 5.38
C ALA A 27 2.56 -43.03 6.75
N GLY A 28 2.25 -42.13 7.69
CA GLY A 28 2.58 -42.25 9.10
C GLY A 28 1.47 -42.98 9.86
N LEU A 29 1.86 -43.95 10.69
CA LEU A 29 0.98 -44.73 11.55
C LEU A 29 1.35 -44.45 13.01
N ALA A 30 0.35 -44.12 13.82
CA ALA A 30 0.49 -43.89 15.26
C ALA A 30 0.55 -45.23 16.04
N ALA A 31 1.47 -46.12 15.67
CA ALA A 31 1.69 -47.41 16.31
C ALA A 31 3.17 -47.84 16.29
N PRO A 32 3.60 -48.70 17.23
CA PRO A 32 4.93 -49.32 17.21
C PRO A 32 5.15 -50.17 15.95
N ALA A 33 6.40 -50.25 15.49
CA ALA A 33 6.74 -51.05 14.31
C ALA A 33 6.37 -52.54 14.44
N GLY A 34 6.35 -53.07 15.68
CA GLY A 34 5.91 -54.45 15.96
C GLY A 34 4.43 -54.70 15.65
N ASP A 35 3.58 -53.68 15.78
CA ASP A 35 2.15 -53.74 15.49
C ASP A 35 1.86 -53.42 14.02
N VAL A 36 2.72 -52.61 13.39
CA VAL A 36 2.63 -52.28 11.97
C VAL A 36 3.12 -53.42 11.07
N ALA A 37 4.20 -54.12 11.43
CA ALA A 37 4.78 -55.18 10.60
C ALA A 37 3.79 -56.29 10.19
N PRO A 38 2.89 -56.80 11.06
CA PRO A 38 1.85 -57.75 10.67
C PRO A 38 0.91 -57.22 9.57
N LEU A 39 0.60 -55.91 9.58
CA LEU A 39 -0.30 -55.26 8.61
C LEU A 39 0.31 -55.16 7.21
N LEU A 40 1.63 -55.28 7.09
CA LEU A 40 2.36 -55.24 5.82
C LEU A 40 2.48 -56.62 5.17
N THR A 41 2.11 -57.69 5.87
CA THR A 41 2.34 -59.07 5.41
C THR A 41 1.60 -59.35 4.11
N GLY A 42 2.35 -59.55 3.02
CA GLY A 42 1.80 -59.85 1.70
C GLY A 42 1.48 -58.63 0.82
N ALA A 43 1.69 -57.40 1.33
CA ALA A 43 1.61 -56.17 0.55
C ALA A 43 3.01 -55.72 0.08
N PRO A 44 3.15 -55.08 -1.09
CA PRO A 44 4.42 -54.51 -1.55
C PRO A 44 4.75 -53.19 -0.83
N VAL A 45 4.64 -53.17 0.51
CA VAL A 45 4.86 -52.00 1.37
C VAL A 45 5.91 -52.33 2.41
N VAL A 46 6.85 -51.41 2.64
CA VAL A 46 7.91 -51.54 3.64
C VAL A 46 7.77 -50.47 4.72
N ILE A 47 8.38 -50.70 5.87
CA ILE A 47 8.59 -49.64 6.85
C ILE A 47 9.73 -48.76 6.32
N ALA A 48 9.45 -47.48 6.11
CA ALA A 48 10.37 -46.46 5.63
C ALA A 48 10.95 -45.60 6.76
N GLY A 49 10.30 -45.56 7.91
CA GLY A 49 10.76 -44.80 9.06
C GLY A 49 10.35 -45.39 10.40
N TYR A 50 11.30 -45.48 11.31
CA TYR A 50 11.13 -45.81 12.72
C TYR A 50 11.34 -44.53 13.53
N ASN A 51 10.29 -43.69 13.63
CA ASN A 51 10.41 -42.33 14.16
C ASN A 51 10.30 -42.25 15.68
N GLY A 52 9.66 -43.23 16.31
CA GLY A 52 9.54 -43.30 17.77
C GLY A 52 8.79 -44.55 18.22
N PRO A 53 8.59 -44.72 19.54
CA PRO A 53 7.98 -45.93 20.11
C PRO A 53 6.55 -46.17 19.60
N ASN A 54 5.81 -45.12 19.28
CA ASN A 54 4.43 -45.18 18.76
C ASN A 54 4.28 -44.49 17.39
N GLN A 55 5.37 -44.34 16.61
CA GLN A 55 5.30 -43.67 15.32
C GLN A 55 6.17 -44.35 14.28
N THR A 56 5.50 -44.94 13.29
CA THR A 56 6.11 -45.71 12.19
C THR A 56 5.66 -45.13 10.87
N VAL A 57 6.57 -45.00 9.89
CA VAL A 57 6.25 -44.55 8.54
C VAL A 57 6.39 -45.73 7.58
N ILE A 58 5.41 -45.92 6.71
CA ILE A 58 5.41 -46.96 5.67
C ILE A 58 5.53 -46.32 4.29
N ALA A 59 6.09 -47.05 3.33
CA ALA A 59 6.24 -46.62 1.95
C ALA A 59 6.06 -47.79 0.97
N GLY A 60 5.47 -47.52 -0.19
CA GLY A 60 5.24 -48.51 -1.25
C GLY A 60 4.41 -47.92 -2.40
N PRO A 61 3.91 -48.76 -3.33
CA PRO A 61 2.94 -48.34 -4.34
C PRO A 61 1.72 -47.69 -3.68
N ALA A 62 1.19 -46.63 -4.30
CA ALA A 62 0.12 -45.82 -3.70
C ALA A 62 -1.12 -46.63 -3.30
N ASP A 63 -1.57 -47.53 -4.18
CA ASP A 63 -2.72 -48.43 -3.95
C ASP A 63 -2.48 -49.41 -2.80
N ALA A 64 -1.26 -49.92 -2.67
CA ALA A 64 -0.88 -50.82 -1.59
C ALA A 64 -0.78 -50.10 -0.23
N VAL A 65 -0.27 -48.86 -0.21
CA VAL A 65 -0.24 -48.03 1.00
C VAL A 65 -1.65 -47.69 1.45
N ASP A 66 -2.56 -47.35 0.54
CA ASP A 66 -3.98 -47.08 0.86
C ASP A 66 -4.68 -48.31 1.44
N ALA A 67 -4.41 -49.49 0.90
CA ALA A 67 -4.95 -50.75 1.44
C ALA A 67 -4.46 -51.03 2.87
N VAL A 68 -3.18 -50.75 3.16
CA VAL A 68 -2.61 -50.87 4.51
C VAL A 68 -3.19 -49.84 5.47
N VAL A 69 -3.35 -48.58 5.05
CA VAL A 69 -3.98 -47.51 5.86
C VAL A 69 -5.41 -47.90 6.22
N LEU A 70 -6.21 -48.35 5.26
CA LEU A 70 -7.59 -48.79 5.53
C LEU A 70 -7.64 -49.99 6.49
N GLY A 71 -6.67 -50.90 6.38
CA GLY A 71 -6.51 -52.03 7.31
C GLY A 71 -6.14 -51.58 8.73
N ALA A 72 -5.23 -50.61 8.84
CA ALA A 72 -4.79 -50.03 10.10
C ALA A 72 -5.91 -49.23 10.80
N GLU A 73 -6.68 -48.43 10.06
CA GLU A 73 -7.85 -47.71 10.58
C GLU A 73 -8.91 -48.67 11.12
N ARG A 74 -9.17 -49.79 10.43
CA ARG A 74 -10.07 -50.85 10.93
C ARG A 74 -9.56 -51.54 12.18
N ALA A 75 -8.24 -51.55 12.40
CA ALA A 75 -7.61 -52.03 13.62
C ALA A 75 -7.53 -50.94 14.72
N GLY A 76 -8.05 -49.74 14.47
CA GLY A 76 -8.07 -48.62 15.43
C GLY A 76 -6.77 -47.83 15.51
N ILE A 77 -5.88 -47.93 14.51
CA ILE A 77 -4.60 -47.22 14.45
C ILE A 77 -4.77 -45.92 13.65
N GLY A 78 -4.41 -44.78 14.25
CA GLY A 78 -4.43 -43.48 13.58
C GLY A 78 -3.41 -43.42 12.45
N CYS A 79 -3.86 -43.00 11.26
CA CYS A 79 -3.04 -42.94 10.06
C CYS A 79 -3.04 -41.52 9.47
N THR A 80 -1.94 -41.10 8.87
CA THR A 80 -1.83 -39.81 8.17
C THR A 80 -1.02 -40.01 6.89
N ARG A 81 -1.62 -39.71 5.74
CA ARG A 81 -0.91 -39.76 4.46
C ARG A 81 0.07 -38.60 4.38
N LEU A 82 1.30 -38.86 3.93
CA LEU A 82 2.34 -37.85 3.83
C LEU A 82 2.32 -37.20 2.43
N ALA A 83 2.44 -35.88 2.38
CA ALA A 83 2.46 -35.10 1.14
C ALA A 83 3.82 -35.20 0.43
N VAL A 84 4.14 -36.39 -0.10
CA VAL A 84 5.37 -36.69 -0.82
C VAL A 84 5.06 -37.34 -2.16
N SER A 85 5.88 -37.04 -3.17
CA SER A 85 5.67 -37.50 -4.55
C SER A 85 6.13 -38.95 -4.80
N HIS A 86 6.91 -39.54 -3.89
CA HIS A 86 7.51 -40.86 -4.07
C HIS A 86 7.57 -41.64 -2.75
N ALA A 87 7.74 -42.96 -2.86
CA ALA A 87 7.93 -43.87 -1.74
C ALA A 87 9.41 -43.88 -1.28
N PHE A 88 9.86 -42.80 -0.63
CA PHE A 88 11.23 -42.69 -0.13
C PHE A 88 11.55 -43.77 0.92
N HIS A 89 12.83 -44.13 1.05
CA HIS A 89 13.30 -45.19 1.95
C HIS A 89 12.63 -46.54 1.68
N SER A 90 12.47 -46.86 0.39
CA SER A 90 11.92 -48.13 -0.08
C SER A 90 12.69 -48.65 -1.30
N PRO A 91 12.53 -49.93 -1.67
CA PRO A 91 13.13 -50.47 -2.89
C PRO A 91 12.72 -49.74 -4.18
N LEU A 92 11.63 -48.97 -4.19
CA LEU A 92 11.15 -48.22 -5.37
C LEU A 92 12.06 -47.04 -5.75
N VAL A 93 12.92 -46.59 -4.84
CA VAL A 93 13.88 -45.50 -5.09
C VAL A 93 15.32 -46.00 -5.28
N ALA A 94 15.53 -47.32 -5.40
CA ALA A 94 16.84 -47.91 -5.65
C ALA A 94 17.55 -47.37 -6.90
N PRO A 95 16.89 -47.14 -8.06
CA PRO A 95 17.58 -46.58 -9.23
C PRO A 95 18.10 -45.15 -9.01
N ALA A 96 17.49 -44.40 -8.08
CA ALA A 96 17.99 -43.09 -7.67
C ALA A 96 19.26 -43.19 -6.83
N ALA A 97 19.43 -44.26 -6.04
CA ALA A 97 20.66 -44.53 -5.32
C ALA A 97 21.83 -44.82 -6.27
N ASP A 98 21.59 -45.63 -7.32
CA ASP A 98 22.60 -45.94 -8.36
C ASP A 98 23.05 -44.67 -9.11
N ALA A 99 22.10 -43.81 -9.49
CA ALA A 99 22.40 -42.53 -10.15
C ALA A 99 23.19 -41.58 -9.24
N PHE A 100 22.87 -41.58 -7.94
CA PHE A 100 23.58 -40.76 -6.96
C PHE A 100 24.99 -41.30 -6.67
N GLU A 101 25.20 -42.62 -6.67
CA GLU A 101 26.51 -43.25 -6.54
C GLU A 101 27.47 -42.80 -7.65
N ALA A 102 26.99 -42.77 -8.90
CA ALA A 102 27.77 -42.30 -10.04
C ALA A 102 28.24 -40.84 -9.85
N TRP A 103 27.39 -39.99 -9.26
CA TRP A 103 27.75 -38.61 -8.93
C TRP A 103 28.76 -38.52 -7.78
N LEU A 104 28.65 -39.40 -6.78
CA LEU A 104 29.57 -39.47 -5.65
C LEU A 104 30.95 -40.04 -6.01
N ALA A 105 31.08 -40.84 -7.07
CA ALA A 105 32.33 -41.48 -7.50
C ALA A 105 33.49 -40.49 -7.73
N GLY A 106 33.19 -39.25 -8.15
CA GLY A 106 34.18 -38.19 -8.39
C GLY A 106 34.52 -37.29 -7.19
N ARG A 107 34.06 -37.61 -5.97
CA ARG A 107 34.12 -36.69 -4.81
C ARG A 107 34.82 -37.28 -3.61
N GLU A 108 35.79 -36.57 -3.06
CA GLU A 108 36.52 -37.02 -1.87
C GLU A 108 35.80 -36.61 -0.58
N PHE A 109 35.72 -37.55 0.37
CA PHE A 109 35.22 -37.32 1.72
C PHE A 109 36.39 -37.47 2.70
N GLY A 110 36.56 -36.47 3.58
CA GLY A 110 37.50 -36.57 4.69
C GLY A 110 36.99 -37.49 5.80
N PRO A 111 37.86 -37.88 6.75
CA PRO A 111 37.43 -38.60 7.94
C PRO A 111 36.47 -37.75 8.78
N LEU A 112 35.58 -38.40 9.54
CA LEU A 112 34.64 -37.70 10.42
C LEU A 112 35.39 -36.96 11.54
N GLU A 113 35.19 -35.64 11.63
CA GLU A 113 35.81 -34.78 12.65
C GLU A 113 35.01 -34.72 13.97
N GLY A 114 33.77 -35.20 13.95
CA GLY A 114 32.86 -35.21 15.09
C GLY A 114 32.06 -36.51 15.19
N ARG A 115 31.45 -36.73 16.36
CA ARG A 115 30.57 -37.88 16.58
C ARG A 115 29.26 -37.69 15.81
N VAL A 116 28.93 -38.63 14.93
CA VAL A 116 27.67 -38.66 14.19
C VAL A 116 26.93 -39.95 14.52
N VAL A 117 25.69 -39.85 15.01
CA VAL A 117 24.80 -41.01 15.16
C VAL A 117 23.95 -41.11 13.90
N SER A 118 24.12 -42.17 13.12
CA SER A 118 23.48 -42.29 11.83
C SER A 118 22.06 -42.83 11.95
N THR A 119 21.13 -42.20 11.25
CA THR A 119 19.75 -42.69 11.11
C THR A 119 19.64 -43.84 10.10
N VAL A 120 20.71 -44.20 9.39
CA VAL A 120 20.73 -45.37 8.48
C VAL A 120 21.12 -46.63 9.25
N THR A 121 22.16 -46.55 10.08
CA THR A 121 22.63 -47.70 10.89
C THR A 121 21.96 -47.78 12.26
N GLY A 122 21.51 -46.65 12.81
CA GLY A 122 21.04 -46.55 14.20
C GLY A 122 22.18 -46.55 15.23
N GLU A 123 23.42 -46.38 14.78
CA GLU A 123 24.64 -46.47 15.58
C GLU A 123 25.60 -45.28 15.29
N PRO A 124 26.60 -45.01 16.15
CA PRO A 124 27.61 -43.99 15.89
C PRO A 124 28.49 -44.43 14.73
N LEU A 125 28.84 -43.50 13.83
CA LEU A 125 29.71 -43.80 12.70
C LEU A 125 31.17 -43.85 13.12
N ASP A 126 31.89 -44.88 12.66
CA ASP A 126 33.33 -44.96 12.81
C ASP A 126 34.03 -43.93 11.89
N PRO A 127 35.19 -43.35 12.28
CA PRO A 127 35.90 -42.37 11.47
C PRO A 127 36.31 -42.84 10.06
N GLY A 128 36.39 -44.17 9.86
CA GLY A 128 36.70 -44.81 8.58
C GLY A 128 35.48 -45.32 7.81
N THR A 129 34.26 -44.94 8.20
CA THR A 129 33.04 -45.33 7.48
C THR A 129 33.08 -44.84 6.04
N ASP A 130 32.73 -45.70 5.08
CA ASP A 130 32.52 -45.26 3.70
C ASP A 130 31.25 -44.41 3.60
N LEU A 131 31.43 -43.09 3.61
CA LEU A 131 30.31 -42.14 3.55
C LEU A 131 29.59 -42.16 2.20
N ARG A 132 30.24 -42.59 1.11
CA ARG A 132 29.56 -42.67 -0.20
C ARG A 132 28.56 -43.81 -0.18
N GLU A 133 29.00 -44.98 0.28
CA GLU A 133 28.12 -46.14 0.45
C GLU A 133 26.96 -45.80 1.40
N LEU A 134 27.25 -45.16 2.53
CA LEU A 134 26.24 -44.78 3.52
C LEU A 134 25.18 -43.82 2.95
N LEU A 135 25.60 -42.82 2.16
CA LEU A 135 24.69 -41.84 1.55
C LEU A 135 23.82 -42.46 0.45
N CYS A 136 24.33 -43.42 -0.32
CA CYS A 136 23.51 -44.19 -1.26
C CYS A 136 22.49 -45.06 -0.53
N ARG A 137 22.94 -45.76 0.51
CA ARG A 137 22.05 -46.57 1.36
C ARG A 137 20.96 -45.73 2.01
N GLN A 138 21.25 -44.49 2.43
CA GLN A 138 20.27 -43.59 3.01
C GLN A 138 19.04 -43.36 2.12
N ILE A 139 19.18 -43.43 0.79
CA ILE A 139 18.06 -43.21 -0.15
C ILE A 139 17.05 -44.35 -0.07
N ALA A 140 17.51 -45.59 0.06
CA ALA A 140 16.67 -46.79 -0.04
C ALA A 140 16.39 -47.47 1.32
N ASP A 141 17.30 -47.36 2.29
CA ASP A 141 17.17 -47.95 3.62
C ASP A 141 16.24 -47.11 4.51
N PRO A 142 15.52 -47.74 5.46
CA PRO A 142 14.61 -47.05 6.38
C PRO A 142 15.34 -46.13 7.35
N VAL A 143 14.70 -45.01 7.70
CA VAL A 143 15.19 -44.06 8.69
C VAL A 143 14.96 -44.59 10.10
N ARG A 144 16.03 -44.88 10.84
CA ARG A 144 16.04 -45.37 12.23
C ARG A 144 16.16 -44.23 13.24
N PHE A 145 15.30 -43.22 13.13
CA PHE A 145 15.40 -42.00 13.93
C PHE A 145 15.24 -42.24 15.44
N GLY A 146 14.24 -43.04 15.85
CA GLY A 146 14.02 -43.37 17.26
C GLY A 146 15.20 -44.10 17.91
N GLN A 147 15.81 -45.04 17.19
CA GLN A 147 17.01 -45.76 17.65
C GLN A 147 18.22 -44.82 17.78
N ALA A 148 18.44 -43.95 16.79
CA ALA A 148 19.52 -42.96 16.82
C ALA A 148 19.35 -41.97 17.99
N LEU A 149 18.11 -41.54 18.25
CA LEU A 149 17.79 -40.64 19.35
C LEU A 149 17.98 -41.30 20.73
N GLU A 150 17.50 -42.54 20.91
CA GLU A 150 17.67 -43.29 22.17
C GLU A 150 19.15 -43.47 22.50
N LEU A 151 19.98 -43.74 21.48
CA LEU A 151 21.42 -43.86 21.67
C LEU A 151 22.08 -42.51 21.99
N ALA A 152 21.74 -41.45 21.25
CA ALA A 152 22.28 -40.12 21.49
C ALA A 152 21.90 -39.58 22.87
N GLY A 153 20.67 -39.82 23.32
CA GLY A 153 20.13 -39.38 24.61
C GLY A 153 20.83 -39.96 25.84
N LYS A 154 21.66 -40.99 25.67
CA LYS A 154 22.50 -41.54 26.77
C LYS A 154 23.69 -40.63 27.10
N ASP A 155 24.10 -39.78 26.16
CA ASP A 155 25.34 -39.00 26.24
C ASP A 155 25.12 -37.48 26.16
N VAL A 156 23.86 -37.02 26.10
CA VAL A 156 23.52 -35.60 25.97
C VAL A 156 22.40 -35.19 26.94
N ASP A 157 22.46 -33.95 27.41
CA ASP A 157 21.48 -33.38 28.34
C ASP A 157 20.50 -32.37 27.69
N LEU A 158 20.66 -32.13 26.38
CA LEU A 158 19.83 -31.22 25.57
C LEU A 158 19.87 -31.63 24.10
N PHE A 159 18.72 -31.77 23.47
CA PHE A 159 18.58 -31.85 22.02
C PHE A 159 18.26 -30.47 21.43
N VAL A 160 18.96 -30.08 20.37
CA VAL A 160 18.70 -28.86 19.62
C VAL A 160 18.40 -29.24 18.18
N GLU A 161 17.17 -28.99 17.73
CA GLU A 161 16.79 -29.05 16.32
C GLU A 161 17.23 -27.73 15.65
N VAL A 162 17.90 -27.81 14.50
CA VAL A 162 18.33 -26.64 13.73
C VAL A 162 17.81 -26.78 12.31
N GLY A 163 17.02 -25.80 11.87
CA GLY A 163 16.38 -25.79 10.55
C GLY A 163 14.99 -25.18 10.62
N PRO A 164 14.23 -25.19 9.52
CA PRO A 164 12.88 -24.65 9.49
C PRO A 164 11.93 -25.53 10.31
N GLY A 165 11.22 -24.93 11.27
CA GLY A 165 10.17 -25.60 12.06
C GLY A 165 10.63 -26.31 13.33
N ARG A 166 9.80 -27.25 13.82
CA ARG A 166 9.90 -27.86 15.17
C ARG A 166 9.51 -29.35 15.25
N THR A 167 9.57 -30.04 14.11
CA THR A 167 9.04 -31.40 14.01
C THR A 167 9.94 -32.40 14.74
N LEU A 168 11.26 -32.31 14.58
CA LEU A 168 12.20 -33.26 15.18
C LEU A 168 12.28 -33.11 16.70
N SER A 169 12.17 -31.89 17.22
CA SER A 169 12.11 -31.62 18.66
C SER A 169 10.83 -32.18 19.29
N SER A 170 9.70 -32.14 18.56
CA SER A 170 8.45 -32.78 19.00
C SER A 170 8.58 -34.32 19.04
N LEU A 171 9.21 -34.91 18.01
CA LEU A 171 9.51 -36.35 17.99
C LEU A 171 10.48 -36.74 19.12
N ALA A 172 11.49 -35.90 19.36
CA ALA A 172 12.48 -36.14 20.39
C ALA A 172 11.88 -36.09 21.80
N ALA A 173 11.03 -35.09 22.06
CA ALA A 173 10.32 -34.97 23.34
C ALA A 173 9.33 -36.12 23.58
N ALA A 174 8.79 -36.74 22.53
CA ALA A 174 7.90 -37.89 22.64
C ALA A 174 8.64 -39.23 22.86
N ALA A 175 9.93 -39.29 22.49
CA ALA A 175 10.73 -40.52 22.51
C ALA A 175 11.85 -40.52 23.57
N SER A 176 12.11 -39.39 24.23
CA SER A 176 13.18 -39.23 25.22
C SER A 176 12.78 -38.26 26.34
N ASP A 177 13.29 -38.50 27.54
CA ASP A 177 13.17 -37.56 28.68
C ASP A 177 14.17 -36.40 28.61
N VAL A 178 15.10 -36.43 27.65
CA VAL A 178 16.05 -35.33 27.41
C VAL A 178 15.29 -34.16 26.77
N PRO A 179 15.39 -32.92 27.31
CA PRO A 179 14.71 -31.77 26.72
C PRO A 179 15.12 -31.54 25.28
N ALA A 180 14.15 -31.21 24.44
CA ALA A 180 14.37 -30.85 23.04
C ALA A 180 13.85 -29.43 22.77
N VAL A 181 14.66 -28.60 22.11
CA VAL A 181 14.31 -27.25 21.70
C VAL A 181 14.62 -27.06 20.21
N ALA A 182 13.81 -26.25 19.53
CA ALA A 182 14.03 -25.89 18.13
C ALA A 182 14.70 -24.51 18.03
N LEU A 183 15.69 -24.42 17.15
CA LEU A 183 16.21 -23.20 16.57
C LEU A 183 15.57 -23.06 15.18
N ASP A 184 14.43 -22.37 15.12
CA ASP A 184 13.77 -22.06 13.88
C ASP A 184 14.58 -21.02 13.11
N THR A 185 15.14 -21.42 11.97
CA THR A 185 16.00 -20.56 11.16
C THR A 185 15.22 -19.58 10.28
N ASP A 186 13.90 -19.76 10.15
CA ASP A 186 13.01 -18.90 9.35
C ASP A 186 12.29 -17.85 10.21
N ASP A 187 12.47 -17.91 11.54
CA ASP A 187 11.94 -16.91 12.48
C ASP A 187 12.75 -15.60 12.34
N GLU A 188 12.08 -14.52 11.92
CA GLU A 188 12.69 -13.19 11.85
C GLU A 188 13.01 -12.60 13.25
N SER A 189 12.56 -13.26 14.32
CA SER A 189 12.85 -12.94 15.71
C SER A 189 14.06 -13.69 16.26
N LEU A 190 14.82 -13.04 17.16
CA LEU A 190 15.82 -13.72 17.98
C LEU A 190 15.20 -14.65 19.04
N THR A 191 13.88 -14.73 19.14
CA THR A 191 13.19 -15.50 20.19
C THR A 191 13.58 -16.97 20.19
N SER A 192 13.59 -17.63 19.02
CA SER A 192 13.99 -19.04 18.93
C SER A 192 15.46 -19.23 19.34
N LEU A 193 16.35 -18.35 18.88
CA LEU A 193 17.77 -18.35 19.26
C LEU A 193 17.96 -18.14 20.77
N LEU A 194 17.33 -17.12 21.34
CA LEU A 194 17.43 -16.79 22.76
C LEU A 194 16.82 -17.87 23.65
N ARG A 195 15.77 -18.58 23.18
CA ARG A 195 15.21 -19.74 23.88
C ARG A 195 16.20 -20.90 23.92
N VAL A 196 16.85 -21.21 22.80
CA VAL A 196 17.89 -22.26 22.73
C VAL A 196 19.09 -21.89 23.60
N VAL A 197 19.58 -20.66 23.48
CA VAL A 197 20.69 -20.13 24.28
C VAL A 197 20.36 -20.12 25.77
N GLY A 198 19.16 -19.69 26.15
CA GLY A 198 18.69 -19.68 27.54
C GLY A 198 18.54 -21.11 28.10
N THR A 199 18.07 -22.05 27.30
CA THR A 199 17.95 -23.46 27.69
C THR A 199 19.33 -24.10 27.87
N ALA A 200 20.27 -23.82 26.96
CA ALA A 200 21.66 -24.26 27.06
C ALA A 200 22.35 -23.67 28.30
N PHE A 201 22.16 -22.37 28.56
CA PHE A 201 22.67 -21.69 29.76
C PHE A 201 22.11 -22.31 31.05
N ALA A 202 20.80 -22.54 31.12
CA ALA A 202 20.16 -23.16 32.29
C ALA A 202 20.63 -24.60 32.53
N ARG A 203 21.14 -25.29 31.50
CA ARG A 203 21.76 -26.62 31.57
C ARG A 203 23.27 -26.57 31.85
N GLY A 204 23.84 -25.38 32.06
CA GLY A 204 25.24 -25.19 32.43
C GLY A 204 26.20 -25.12 31.24
N ALA A 205 25.70 -24.98 30.01
CA ALA A 205 26.56 -24.77 28.85
C ALA A 205 27.21 -23.37 28.91
N PRO A 206 28.51 -23.24 28.61
CA PRO A 206 29.17 -21.94 28.53
C PRO A 206 28.63 -21.18 27.31
N VAL A 207 27.84 -20.12 27.57
CA VAL A 207 27.29 -19.25 26.54
C VAL A 207 28.14 -18.00 26.40
N ASP A 208 28.71 -17.79 25.21
CA ASP A 208 29.29 -16.51 24.83
C ASP A 208 28.18 -15.53 24.43
N HIS A 209 27.64 -14.84 25.44
CA HIS A 209 26.64 -13.80 25.23
C HIS A 209 27.24 -12.56 24.54
N GLY A 210 28.57 -12.38 24.53
CA GLY A 210 29.23 -11.30 23.81
C GLY A 210 28.99 -11.37 22.30
N ALA A 211 28.88 -12.57 21.75
CA ALA A 211 28.59 -12.80 20.34
C ALA A 211 27.19 -12.27 19.90
N LEU A 212 26.19 -12.27 20.78
CA LEU A 212 24.85 -11.71 20.51
C LEU A 212 24.86 -10.18 20.36
N PHE A 213 25.85 -9.53 20.96
CA PHE A 213 25.99 -8.08 21.00
C PHE A 213 27.19 -7.58 20.20
N LEU A 214 27.86 -8.47 19.46
CA LEU A 214 28.98 -8.11 18.59
C LEU A 214 28.51 -7.07 17.56
N GLY A 215 29.22 -5.94 17.46
CA GLY A 215 28.84 -4.83 16.59
C GLY A 215 27.66 -3.97 17.08
N ARG A 216 27.16 -4.19 18.31
CA ARG A 216 26.12 -3.37 18.93
C ARG A 216 26.69 -2.50 20.06
N LEU A 217 26.18 -1.27 20.17
CA LEU A 217 26.48 -0.39 21.30
C LEU A 217 25.80 -0.92 22.56
N VAL A 218 26.58 -1.52 23.46
CA VAL A 218 26.09 -2.00 24.76
C VAL A 218 26.78 -1.27 25.89
N ARG A 219 26.01 -0.96 26.94
CA ARG A 219 26.54 -0.45 28.21
C ARG A 219 26.34 -1.54 29.27
N PRO A 220 27.42 -2.03 29.91
CA PRO A 220 27.28 -2.98 31.01
C PRO A 220 26.45 -2.36 32.13
N LEU A 221 25.44 -3.09 32.59
CA LEU A 221 24.64 -2.70 33.75
C LEU A 221 25.42 -3.06 35.01
N GLU A 222 25.77 -2.06 35.83
CA GLU A 222 26.36 -2.30 37.15
C GLU A 222 25.26 -2.72 38.13
N ILE A 223 25.26 -4.01 38.48
CA ILE A 223 24.32 -4.58 39.46
C ILE A 223 24.62 -3.97 40.84
N GLY A 224 23.69 -3.18 41.36
CA GLY A 224 23.79 -2.51 42.67
C GLY A 224 23.94 -0.99 42.64
N ALA A 225 23.98 -0.36 41.45
CA ALA A 225 23.99 1.09 41.33
C ALA A 225 22.62 1.70 41.71
N GLU A 226 22.62 2.78 42.52
CA GLU A 226 21.42 3.60 42.75
C GLU A 226 21.10 4.45 41.52
N PHE A 227 19.93 4.25 40.93
CA PHE A 227 19.48 4.98 39.74
C PHE A 227 18.58 6.17 40.13
N SER A 228 18.94 7.39 39.73
CA SER A 228 18.03 8.54 39.75
C SER A 228 17.43 8.74 38.36
N PHE A 229 16.17 8.39 38.16
CA PHE A 229 15.49 8.49 36.87
C PHE A 229 14.92 9.90 36.65
N PHE A 230 15.71 10.77 36.01
CA PHE A 230 15.20 12.00 35.39
C PHE A 230 15.35 12.01 33.84
N ALA A 231 16.10 11.04 33.28
CA ALA A 231 16.15 10.69 31.87
C ALA A 231 16.66 9.23 31.75
N SER A 232 16.23 8.50 30.73
CA SER A 232 16.67 7.11 30.54
C SER A 232 18.16 7.06 30.19
N PRO A 233 18.99 6.24 30.86
CA PRO A 233 20.40 6.06 30.49
C PRO A 233 20.57 5.39 29.12
N CYS A 234 19.50 4.86 28.51
CA CYS A 234 19.46 4.35 27.15
C CYS A 234 19.23 5.46 26.08
N GLU A 235 18.81 6.66 26.48
CA GLU A 235 18.52 7.80 25.58
C GLU A 235 19.72 8.74 25.38
N LYS A 236 20.81 8.56 26.16
CA LYS A 236 22.07 9.26 25.92
C LYS A 236 23.04 8.33 25.21
N ALA A 237 23.39 8.67 23.97
CA ALA A 237 24.50 8.04 23.27
C ALA A 237 25.76 8.10 24.15
N PRO A 238 26.45 6.97 24.41
CA PRO A 238 27.72 7.01 25.12
C PRO A 238 28.76 7.74 24.25
N GLU A 239 29.63 8.57 24.85
CA GLU A 239 30.83 9.04 24.16
C GLU A 239 31.75 7.85 23.94
N LEU A 240 31.78 7.34 22.71
CA LEU A 240 32.56 6.17 22.34
C LEU A 240 33.55 6.53 21.24
N SER A 241 34.83 6.35 21.58
CA SER A 241 35.91 6.14 20.62
C SER A 241 35.80 4.69 20.13
N VAL A 242 35.21 4.48 18.95
CA VAL A 242 35.06 3.13 18.37
C VAL A 242 36.05 2.94 17.23
N GLY A 243 36.97 1.98 17.39
CA GLY A 243 37.78 1.45 16.31
C GLY A 243 36.92 0.60 15.38
N ALA A 244 37.01 0.88 14.08
CA ALA A 244 36.26 0.20 13.03
C ALA A 244 36.52 -1.31 13.03
N THR A 245 35.45 -2.10 12.96
CA THR A 245 35.49 -3.40 12.28
C THR A 245 34.37 -3.48 11.25
N ALA A 246 34.72 -3.83 10.01
CA ALA A 246 33.88 -3.76 8.82
C ALA A 246 32.83 -4.87 8.75
N PRO A 247 31.69 -4.60 8.09
CA PRO A 247 30.61 -5.56 7.94
C PRO A 247 30.93 -6.59 6.86
N ALA A 248 30.85 -7.88 7.22
CA ALA A 248 30.83 -8.97 6.25
C ALA A 248 29.57 -8.83 5.36
N GLY A 249 29.80 -8.87 4.05
CA GLY A 249 28.83 -8.57 3.02
C GLY A 249 27.56 -9.41 3.09
N ARG A 250 26.42 -8.74 2.95
CA ARG A 250 25.14 -9.35 2.58
C ARG A 250 25.30 -10.05 1.23
N ALA A 251 25.28 -11.38 1.24
CA ALA A 251 24.99 -12.15 0.04
C ALA A 251 23.56 -11.80 -0.43
N ARG A 252 23.42 -11.41 -1.70
CA ARG A 252 22.13 -11.39 -2.40
C ARG A 252 21.53 -12.81 -2.32
N PRO A 253 20.23 -12.97 -2.05
CA PRO A 253 19.58 -14.25 -2.27
C PRO A 253 19.74 -14.58 -3.76
N ALA A 254 20.36 -15.72 -4.05
CA ALA A 254 20.21 -16.34 -5.35
C ALA A 254 18.72 -16.67 -5.52
N ALA A 255 18.16 -16.28 -6.67
CA ALA A 255 16.78 -16.57 -7.03
C ALA A 255 16.47 -18.05 -6.73
N GLY A 256 15.48 -18.27 -5.87
CA GLY A 256 15.03 -19.61 -5.53
C GLY A 256 14.59 -20.36 -6.80
N PRO A 257 14.85 -21.66 -6.91
CA PRO A 257 14.17 -22.48 -7.91
C PRO A 257 12.68 -22.44 -7.59
N GLY A 258 11.88 -22.14 -8.61
CA GLY A 258 10.46 -21.80 -8.50
C GLY A 258 9.70 -22.66 -7.50
N THR A 259 9.05 -21.99 -6.55
CA THR A 259 7.88 -22.55 -5.89
C THR A 259 6.85 -22.79 -6.99
N ALA A 260 6.72 -24.07 -7.35
CA ALA A 260 5.68 -24.54 -8.22
C ALA A 260 4.35 -23.95 -7.73
N GLU A 261 3.73 -23.19 -8.64
CA GLU A 261 2.29 -23.02 -8.70
C GLU A 261 1.61 -24.36 -8.35
N PRO A 262 0.43 -24.35 -7.72
CA PRO A 262 -0.33 -25.57 -7.56
C PRO A 262 -0.42 -26.21 -8.94
N ALA A 263 0.22 -27.36 -9.11
CA ALA A 263 0.20 -28.07 -10.37
C ALA A 263 -1.26 -28.34 -10.69
N ALA A 264 -1.82 -27.51 -11.56
CA ALA A 264 -2.94 -27.87 -12.38
C ALA A 264 -2.57 -29.26 -12.91
N SER A 265 -3.34 -30.26 -12.51
CA SER A 265 -3.22 -31.60 -13.06
C SER A 265 -3.11 -31.46 -14.57
N ALA A 266 -2.24 -32.25 -15.20
CA ALA A 266 -2.07 -32.23 -16.66
C ALA A 266 -3.35 -32.63 -17.43
N GLU A 267 -4.47 -32.83 -16.73
CA GLU A 267 -5.84 -32.96 -17.25
C GLU A 267 -6.58 -31.60 -17.38
N ALA A 268 -6.06 -30.50 -16.83
CA ALA A 268 -6.76 -29.21 -16.73
C ALA A 268 -6.49 -28.21 -17.88
N LEU A 269 -5.47 -28.44 -18.71
CA LEU A 269 -5.14 -27.58 -19.87
C LEU A 269 -5.96 -27.90 -21.13
N GLU A 270 -6.79 -28.95 -21.11
CA GLU A 270 -7.68 -29.29 -22.25
C GLU A 270 -9.03 -28.54 -22.23
N GLY A 271 -9.34 -27.75 -21.18
CA GLY A 271 -10.69 -27.22 -20.95
C GLY A 271 -10.99 -25.74 -21.24
N GLY A 272 -9.99 -24.90 -21.55
CA GLY A 272 -10.17 -23.44 -21.74
C GLY A 272 -10.66 -22.68 -20.49
N GLY A 273 -10.85 -21.37 -20.58
CA GLY A 273 -11.29 -20.52 -19.47
C GLY A 273 -12.66 -20.91 -18.89
N LEU A 274 -13.50 -21.58 -19.68
CA LEU A 274 -14.83 -22.04 -19.27
C LEU A 274 -14.75 -23.20 -18.27
N ALA A 275 -13.85 -24.16 -18.46
CA ALA A 275 -13.68 -25.27 -17.51
C ALA A 275 -13.13 -24.77 -16.16
N ILE A 276 -12.20 -23.82 -16.20
CA ILE A 276 -11.60 -23.21 -15.00
C ILE A 276 -12.66 -22.44 -14.22
N LEU A 277 -13.42 -21.57 -14.87
CA LEU A 277 -14.48 -20.80 -14.21
C LEU A 277 -15.60 -21.70 -13.67
N ARG A 278 -16.00 -22.75 -14.40
CA ARG A 278 -17.00 -23.73 -13.94
C ARG A 278 -16.51 -24.46 -12.68
N ARG A 279 -15.25 -24.89 -12.64
CA ARG A 279 -14.66 -25.53 -11.45
C ARG A 279 -14.62 -24.59 -10.26
N LEU A 280 -14.08 -23.38 -10.44
CA LEU A 280 -13.97 -22.40 -9.35
C LEU A 280 -15.35 -21.97 -8.83
N ALA A 281 -16.32 -21.76 -9.73
CA ALA A 281 -17.69 -21.45 -9.34
C ALA A 281 -18.38 -22.62 -8.61
N ALA A 282 -18.16 -23.86 -9.03
CA ALA A 282 -18.69 -25.06 -8.39
C ALA A 282 -18.13 -25.26 -6.98
N GLU A 283 -16.81 -25.09 -6.83
CA GLU A 283 -16.12 -25.14 -5.54
C GLU A 283 -16.66 -24.06 -4.58
N ARG A 284 -16.87 -22.82 -5.06
CA ARG A 284 -17.40 -21.72 -4.23
C ARG A 284 -18.88 -21.83 -3.90
N ALA A 285 -19.67 -22.45 -4.78
CA ALA A 285 -21.10 -22.66 -4.56
C ALA A 285 -21.41 -23.98 -3.84
N GLU A 286 -20.41 -24.80 -3.53
CA GLU A 286 -20.56 -26.16 -2.99
C GLU A 286 -21.46 -27.06 -3.85
N LEU A 287 -21.41 -26.88 -5.17
CA LEU A 287 -22.23 -27.63 -6.14
C LEU A 287 -21.36 -28.57 -6.98
N PRO A 288 -21.89 -29.72 -7.45
CA PRO A 288 -21.21 -30.53 -8.46
C PRO A 288 -21.03 -29.73 -9.77
N ALA A 289 -19.85 -29.75 -10.37
CA ALA A 289 -19.52 -28.94 -11.55
C ALA A 289 -20.45 -29.19 -12.76
N GLU A 290 -21.08 -30.37 -12.83
CA GLU A 290 -22.03 -30.77 -13.87
C GLU A 290 -23.38 -30.03 -13.78
N THR A 291 -23.67 -29.39 -12.64
CA THR A 291 -24.92 -28.64 -12.43
C THR A 291 -24.85 -27.21 -12.99
N LEU A 292 -23.65 -26.69 -13.21
CA LEU A 292 -23.41 -25.37 -13.77
C LEU A 292 -23.49 -25.41 -15.29
N ARG A 293 -24.36 -24.61 -15.90
CA ARG A 293 -24.50 -24.51 -17.36
C ARG A 293 -23.65 -23.36 -17.89
N ASP A 294 -23.37 -23.38 -19.19
CA ASP A 294 -22.57 -22.34 -19.84
C ASP A 294 -23.25 -20.94 -19.75
N ASP A 295 -24.59 -20.93 -19.67
CA ASP A 295 -25.43 -19.74 -19.50
C ASP A 295 -25.68 -19.36 -18.03
N SER A 296 -25.11 -20.09 -17.06
CA SER A 296 -25.27 -19.77 -15.64
C SER A 296 -24.58 -18.46 -15.29
N ARG A 297 -25.30 -17.62 -14.54
CA ARG A 297 -24.85 -16.34 -14.00
C ARG A 297 -24.40 -16.50 -12.56
N LEU A 298 -23.15 -16.14 -12.28
CA LEU A 298 -22.56 -16.36 -10.96
C LEU A 298 -23.27 -15.57 -9.85
N LEU A 299 -23.76 -14.37 -10.15
CA LEU A 299 -24.51 -13.53 -9.21
C LEU A 299 -25.99 -13.92 -9.13
N ASP A 300 -26.68 -13.97 -10.28
CA ASP A 300 -28.14 -14.16 -10.33
C ASP A 300 -28.58 -15.61 -10.04
N ASP A 301 -27.87 -16.61 -10.58
CA ASP A 301 -28.30 -18.02 -10.54
C ASP A 301 -27.66 -18.81 -9.38
N LEU A 302 -26.43 -18.44 -8.99
CA LEU A 302 -25.69 -19.11 -7.91
C LEU A 302 -25.68 -18.33 -6.59
N HIS A 303 -26.27 -17.13 -6.57
CA HIS A 303 -26.30 -16.24 -5.42
C HIS A 303 -24.93 -15.94 -4.81
N LEU A 304 -23.86 -16.00 -5.62
CA LEU A 304 -22.52 -15.62 -5.16
C LEU A 304 -22.45 -14.10 -4.98
N SER A 305 -21.63 -13.63 -4.04
CA SER A 305 -21.38 -12.20 -3.88
C SER A 305 -20.51 -11.68 -5.03
N SER A 306 -20.61 -10.38 -5.36
CA SER A 306 -19.74 -9.73 -6.34
C SER A 306 -18.26 -9.83 -5.98
N ILE A 307 -17.94 -9.93 -4.69
CA ILE A 307 -16.58 -10.16 -4.16
C ILE A 307 -16.12 -11.56 -4.52
N THR A 308 -16.93 -12.58 -4.25
CA THR A 308 -16.63 -13.98 -4.57
C THR A 308 -16.44 -14.17 -6.08
N VAL A 309 -17.27 -13.51 -6.89
CA VAL A 309 -17.15 -13.54 -8.36
C VAL A 309 -15.88 -12.87 -8.84
N GLY A 310 -15.51 -11.71 -8.29
CA GLY A 310 -14.23 -11.06 -8.59
C GLY A 310 -13.02 -11.93 -8.27
N GLN A 311 -13.06 -12.67 -7.14
CA GLN A 311 -12.01 -13.63 -6.78
C GLN A 311 -11.92 -14.81 -7.76
N ILE A 312 -13.07 -15.39 -8.13
CA ILE A 312 -13.13 -16.47 -9.14
C ILE A 312 -12.49 -16.00 -10.44
N MET A 313 -12.80 -14.77 -10.87
CA MET A 313 -12.22 -14.17 -12.09
C MET A 313 -10.72 -13.93 -11.98
N ASN A 314 -10.22 -13.43 -10.84
CA ASN A 314 -8.78 -13.25 -10.62
C ASN A 314 -8.04 -14.59 -10.58
N GLN A 315 -8.60 -15.60 -9.89
CA GLN A 315 -8.03 -16.94 -9.84
C GLN A 315 -8.04 -17.61 -11.23
N ALA A 316 -9.09 -17.43 -12.01
CA ALA A 316 -9.16 -17.91 -13.38
C ALA A 316 -8.15 -17.19 -14.30
N ALA A 317 -8.01 -15.88 -14.18
CA ALA A 317 -7.02 -15.10 -14.92
C ALA A 317 -5.59 -15.56 -14.60
N LEU A 318 -5.26 -15.75 -13.31
CA LEU A 318 -3.98 -16.31 -12.88
C LEU A 318 -3.73 -17.70 -13.47
N ALA A 319 -4.72 -18.59 -13.40
CA ALA A 319 -4.63 -19.95 -13.95
C ALA A 319 -4.45 -19.98 -15.48
N LEU A 320 -4.86 -18.92 -16.19
CA LEU A 320 -4.72 -18.74 -17.64
C LEU A 320 -3.49 -17.91 -18.03
N GLY A 321 -2.66 -17.48 -17.07
CA GLY A 321 -1.50 -16.62 -17.32
C GLY A 321 -1.86 -15.19 -17.75
N VAL A 322 -3.10 -14.76 -17.51
CA VAL A 322 -3.62 -13.43 -17.81
C VAL A 322 -3.35 -12.49 -16.61
N ARG A 323 -2.93 -11.24 -16.88
CA ARG A 323 -2.69 -10.26 -15.80
C ARG A 323 -4.01 -10.01 -15.03
N PRO A 324 -4.07 -10.15 -13.70
CA PRO A 324 -5.30 -10.01 -12.90
C PRO A 324 -6.04 -8.68 -13.11
N GLY A 325 -5.33 -7.59 -13.45
CA GLY A 325 -5.92 -6.28 -13.75
C GLY A 325 -6.53 -6.10 -15.15
N SER A 326 -6.53 -7.12 -16.00
CA SER A 326 -7.07 -7.05 -17.38
C SER A 326 -8.46 -7.65 -17.54
N ALA A 327 -9.02 -8.26 -16.49
CA ALA A 327 -10.37 -8.81 -16.51
C ALA A 327 -11.45 -7.69 -16.50
N PRO A 328 -12.55 -7.84 -17.25
CA PRO A 328 -13.63 -6.85 -17.32
C PRO A 328 -14.34 -6.70 -15.97
N THR A 329 -14.65 -5.48 -15.54
CA THR A 329 -15.21 -5.19 -14.20
C THR A 329 -16.74 -5.29 -14.10
N ASN A 330 -17.44 -5.57 -15.20
CA ASN A 330 -18.90 -5.68 -15.22
C ASN A 330 -19.33 -7.16 -15.30
N PHE A 331 -19.53 -7.78 -14.15
CA PHE A 331 -19.92 -9.20 -14.02
C PHE A 331 -21.43 -9.42 -13.85
N ALA A 332 -22.20 -8.34 -13.62
CA ALA A 332 -23.58 -8.40 -13.13
C ALA A 332 -24.54 -9.22 -14.02
N THR A 333 -24.35 -9.17 -15.33
CA THR A 333 -25.24 -9.83 -16.30
C THR A 333 -24.54 -10.87 -17.17
N ALA A 334 -23.25 -11.13 -16.90
CA ALA A 334 -22.42 -11.98 -17.74
C ALA A 334 -22.60 -13.47 -17.37
N THR A 335 -22.68 -14.31 -18.39
CA THR A 335 -22.70 -15.77 -18.27
C THR A 335 -21.29 -16.32 -18.08
N LEU A 336 -21.17 -17.54 -17.53
CA LEU A 336 -19.90 -18.27 -17.45
C LEU A 336 -19.16 -18.34 -18.80
N ALA A 337 -19.90 -18.54 -19.90
CA ALA A 337 -19.34 -18.56 -21.26
C ALA A 337 -18.78 -17.22 -21.73
N GLU A 338 -19.47 -16.10 -21.43
CA GLU A 338 -18.99 -14.77 -21.80
C GLU A 338 -17.74 -14.38 -20.99
N LEU A 339 -17.72 -14.71 -19.70
CA LEU A 339 -16.56 -14.47 -18.83
C LEU A 339 -15.34 -15.29 -19.27
N ALA A 340 -15.56 -16.54 -19.66
CA ALA A 340 -14.52 -17.41 -20.21
C ALA A 340 -13.97 -16.88 -21.53
N GLY A 341 -14.85 -16.45 -22.45
CA GLY A 341 -14.46 -15.91 -23.75
C GLY A 341 -13.52 -14.70 -23.63
N VAL A 342 -13.77 -13.81 -22.67
CA VAL A 342 -12.88 -12.66 -22.43
C VAL A 342 -11.52 -13.09 -21.88
N LEU A 343 -11.48 -14.04 -20.95
CA LEU A 343 -10.22 -14.54 -20.40
C LEU A 343 -9.39 -15.29 -21.47
N ASP A 344 -10.03 -16.07 -22.32
CA ASP A 344 -9.38 -16.81 -23.41
C ASP A 344 -8.82 -15.84 -24.49
N GLU A 345 -9.54 -14.76 -24.82
CA GLU A 345 -9.04 -13.71 -25.72
C GLU A 345 -7.81 -12.98 -25.15
N LEU A 346 -7.84 -12.68 -23.85
CA LEU A 346 -6.71 -12.05 -23.16
C LEU A 346 -5.49 -12.98 -23.12
N ALA A 347 -5.69 -14.28 -22.86
CA ALA A 347 -4.62 -15.28 -22.87
C ALA A 347 -4.00 -15.46 -24.27
N GLY A 348 -4.81 -15.37 -25.33
CA GLY A 348 -4.37 -15.49 -26.72
C GLY A 348 -3.54 -14.31 -27.26
N SER A 349 -3.55 -13.15 -26.58
CA SER A 349 -2.92 -11.90 -27.06
C SER A 349 -1.42 -11.75 -26.75
N GLY A 350 -0.79 -12.72 -26.08
CA GLY A 350 0.66 -12.79 -25.89
C GLY A 350 1.17 -12.03 -24.66
N GLY A 351 1.45 -12.79 -23.59
CA GLY A 351 2.17 -12.31 -22.41
C GLY A 351 3.60 -11.91 -22.76
N GLY A 352 3.86 -10.60 -22.80
CA GLY A 352 5.21 -10.05 -22.84
C GLY A 352 6.03 -10.45 -21.61
N ALA A 353 7.32 -10.69 -21.85
CA ALA A 353 8.35 -11.13 -20.91
C ALA A 353 8.33 -10.40 -19.54
N GLU A 354 8.83 -11.10 -18.50
CA GLU A 354 9.03 -10.62 -17.13
C GLU A 354 9.69 -9.22 -17.07
N GLU A 355 8.87 -8.17 -17.08
CA GLU A 355 9.27 -6.82 -16.71
C GLU A 355 9.02 -6.66 -15.20
N ALA A 356 10.05 -6.27 -14.45
CA ALA A 356 9.88 -5.87 -13.07
C ALA A 356 8.92 -4.67 -13.01
N PRO A 357 7.76 -4.77 -12.32
CA PRO A 357 6.74 -3.74 -12.37
C PRO A 357 7.25 -2.42 -11.76
N VAL A 358 7.13 -1.33 -12.51
CA VAL A 358 7.41 0.03 -12.01
C VAL A 358 6.51 0.32 -10.82
N VAL A 359 7.09 0.66 -9.68
CA VAL A 359 6.34 0.93 -8.44
C VAL A 359 5.52 2.21 -8.60
N ALA A 360 4.21 2.11 -8.79
CA ALA A 360 3.35 3.29 -8.98
C ALA A 360 3.23 4.14 -7.70
N GLY A 361 3.30 5.47 -7.85
CA GLY A 361 2.97 6.44 -6.80
C GLY A 361 1.46 6.60 -6.59
N ALA A 362 1.06 7.52 -5.71
CA ALA A 362 -0.35 7.91 -5.56
C ALA A 362 -0.77 9.00 -6.58
N ALA A 363 0.17 9.84 -7.00
CA ALA A 363 -0.03 10.86 -8.03
C ALA A 363 1.29 11.11 -8.79
N SER A 364 1.22 11.69 -9.99
CA SER A 364 2.40 12.20 -10.68
C SER A 364 2.89 13.49 -10.02
N TRP A 365 4.20 13.70 -10.03
CA TRP A 365 4.81 14.91 -9.47
C TRP A 365 6.08 15.31 -10.22
N VAL A 366 6.31 16.61 -10.27
CA VAL A 366 7.58 17.24 -10.64
C VAL A 366 7.95 18.20 -9.52
N ARG A 367 9.20 18.16 -9.07
CA ARG A 367 9.70 18.97 -7.95
C ARG A 367 11.00 19.68 -8.33
N ALA A 368 11.14 20.87 -7.78
CA ALA A 368 12.39 21.61 -7.76
C ALA A 368 13.20 21.21 -6.53
N PHE A 369 14.50 21.06 -6.68
CA PHE A 369 15.44 20.71 -5.63
C PHE A 369 16.57 21.74 -5.60
N SER A 370 16.90 22.23 -4.41
CA SER A 370 18.14 22.96 -4.17
C SER A 370 19.30 21.97 -4.03
N ILE A 371 20.51 22.47 -4.27
CA ILE A 371 21.76 21.74 -4.03
C ILE A 371 22.39 22.35 -2.78
N ASP A 372 22.25 21.67 -1.66
CA ASP A 372 22.76 22.14 -0.37
C ASP A 372 24.07 21.45 -0.03
N LEU A 373 24.98 22.17 0.64
CA LEU A 373 26.25 21.62 1.11
C LEU A 373 26.09 21.17 2.58
N ASP A 374 25.85 19.88 2.77
CA ASP A 374 25.67 19.30 4.10
C ASP A 374 27.02 19.06 4.78
N GLU A 375 27.23 19.62 5.97
CA GLU A 375 28.35 19.25 6.83
C GLU A 375 28.20 17.79 7.26
N THR A 376 29.16 16.95 6.88
CA THR A 376 29.11 15.51 7.17
C THR A 376 30.49 14.99 7.56
N PRO A 377 30.58 14.15 8.61
CA PRO A 377 31.85 13.54 8.98
C PRO A 377 32.34 12.62 7.86
N LEU A 378 33.65 12.37 7.85
CA LEU A 378 34.25 11.41 6.93
C LEU A 378 33.65 10.00 7.17
N PRO A 379 33.28 9.26 6.11
CA PRO A 379 32.84 7.88 6.26
C PRO A 379 33.93 7.00 6.91
N ALA A 380 33.51 5.95 7.61
CA ALA A 380 34.46 4.96 8.14
C ALA A 380 35.22 4.29 6.98
N VAL A 381 36.55 4.18 7.13
CA VAL A 381 37.39 3.48 6.17
C VAL A 381 37.01 1.99 6.18
N PRO A 382 36.71 1.36 5.03
CA PRO A 382 36.43 -0.07 4.97
C PRO A 382 37.64 -0.88 5.44
N ASP A 383 37.44 -1.92 6.26
CA ASP A 383 38.49 -2.91 6.56
C ASP A 383 38.71 -3.82 5.34
N GLU A 384 39.36 -3.29 4.31
CA GLU A 384 39.99 -4.16 3.32
C GLU A 384 41.34 -4.63 3.91
N PRO A 385 41.69 -5.93 3.84
CA PRO A 385 43.01 -6.38 4.24
C PRO A 385 44.07 -5.57 3.51
N ALA A 386 45.03 -5.01 4.25
CA ALA A 386 46.17 -4.28 3.70
C ALA A 386 47.13 -5.24 2.98
N ASP A 387 46.67 -5.92 1.93
CA ASP A 387 47.48 -6.76 1.04
C ASP A 387 48.08 -5.94 -0.12
N GLY A 388 47.93 -4.61 -0.08
CA GLY A 388 48.43 -3.70 -1.11
C GLY A 388 49.95 -3.53 -1.05
N ALA A 389 50.66 -4.17 -1.98
CA ALA A 389 51.95 -3.67 -2.46
C ALA A 389 51.83 -2.17 -2.83
N GLU A 390 52.94 -1.41 -2.80
CA GLU A 390 52.97 -0.01 -3.26
C GLU A 390 52.30 0.12 -4.64
N GLY A 391 51.09 0.67 -4.66
CA GLY A 391 50.31 0.82 -5.89
C GLY A 391 50.89 1.91 -6.79
N LEU A 392 50.99 1.64 -8.09
CA LEU A 392 51.38 2.66 -9.06
C LEU A 392 50.25 3.70 -9.21
N TRP A 393 50.60 4.98 -9.05
CA TRP A 393 49.70 6.11 -9.27
C TRP A 393 50.08 6.87 -10.54
N GLN A 394 49.18 6.91 -11.51
CA GLN A 394 49.31 7.68 -12.74
C GLN A 394 48.74 9.08 -12.51
N VAL A 395 49.52 10.11 -12.82
CA VAL A 395 49.20 11.51 -12.47
C VAL A 395 48.99 12.33 -13.73
N PHE A 396 47.86 13.02 -13.80
CA PHE A 396 47.50 13.97 -14.85
C PHE A 396 47.31 15.35 -14.21
N ALA A 397 48.23 16.28 -14.46
CA ALA A 397 48.19 17.63 -13.92
C ALA A 397 48.98 18.59 -14.84
N PRO A 398 48.71 19.90 -14.80
CA PRO A 398 49.57 20.90 -15.44
C PRO A 398 51.02 20.83 -14.93
N ASP A 399 51.97 21.23 -15.76
CA ASP A 399 53.38 21.29 -15.38
C ASP A 399 53.59 22.19 -14.17
N GLY A 400 54.27 21.67 -13.15
CA GLY A 400 54.55 22.41 -11.91
C GLY A 400 53.37 22.54 -10.94
N HIS A 401 52.28 21.77 -11.13
CA HIS A 401 51.14 21.80 -10.22
C HIS A 401 51.56 21.54 -8.76
N PRO A 402 51.25 22.43 -7.81
CA PRO A 402 51.82 22.42 -6.46
C PRO A 402 51.48 21.14 -5.68
N PHE A 403 50.29 20.57 -5.92
CA PHE A 403 49.81 19.39 -5.18
C PHE A 403 50.14 18.04 -5.80
N ALA A 404 50.43 17.98 -7.10
CA ALA A 404 50.33 16.72 -7.83
C ALA A 404 51.38 15.70 -7.38
N ALA A 405 52.65 16.13 -7.24
CA ALA A 405 53.74 15.26 -6.82
C ALA A 405 53.71 14.90 -5.32
N PRO A 406 53.48 15.84 -4.38
CA PRO A 406 53.29 15.51 -2.96
C PRO A 406 52.12 14.57 -2.70
N LEU A 407 50.95 14.83 -3.32
CA LEU A 407 49.75 14.02 -3.13
C LEU A 407 49.94 12.60 -3.69
N ALA A 408 50.52 12.45 -4.89
CA ALA A 408 50.81 11.13 -5.44
C ALA A 408 51.75 10.31 -4.55
N ARG A 409 52.67 10.96 -3.83
CA ARG A 409 53.54 10.31 -2.85
C ARG A 409 52.74 9.87 -1.62
N ALA A 410 51.93 10.77 -1.06
CA ALA A 410 51.11 10.48 0.12
C ALA A 410 50.11 9.34 -0.14
N LEU A 411 49.50 9.28 -1.32
CA LEU A 411 48.59 8.19 -1.71
C LEU A 411 49.31 6.83 -1.82
N ARG A 412 50.57 6.80 -2.27
CA ARG A 412 51.40 5.57 -2.27
C ARG A 412 51.72 5.13 -0.85
N GLU A 413 52.13 6.07 0.00
CA GLU A 413 52.47 5.82 1.40
C GLU A 413 51.26 5.35 2.22
N ALA A 414 50.05 5.79 1.86
CA ALA A 414 48.79 5.37 2.47
C ALA A 414 48.39 3.91 2.18
N ARG A 415 49.03 3.24 1.21
CA ARG A 415 48.79 1.82 0.84
C ARG A 415 47.33 1.47 0.50
N ILE A 416 46.60 2.41 -0.10
CA ILE A 416 45.19 2.26 -0.47
C ILE A 416 44.96 1.66 -1.87
N GLY A 417 46.01 1.12 -2.49
CA GLY A 417 46.02 0.53 -3.84
C GLY A 417 46.52 1.49 -4.93
N ALA A 418 46.51 0.99 -6.17
CA ALA A 418 46.83 1.76 -7.38
C ALA A 418 45.64 2.62 -7.83
N GLY A 419 45.91 3.66 -8.61
CA GLY A 419 44.86 4.54 -9.12
C GLY A 419 45.36 5.61 -10.09
N VAL A 420 44.41 6.39 -10.59
CA VAL A 420 44.66 7.59 -11.39
C VAL A 420 44.37 8.82 -10.55
N LEU A 421 45.29 9.78 -10.55
CA LEU A 421 45.16 11.08 -9.89
C LEU A 421 45.10 12.17 -10.97
N VAL A 422 44.05 12.98 -10.96
CA VAL A 422 43.90 14.18 -11.78
C VAL A 422 43.87 15.40 -10.87
N CYS A 423 44.72 16.39 -11.12
CA CYS A 423 44.74 17.65 -10.37
C CYS A 423 44.52 18.83 -11.34
N LEU A 424 43.44 19.58 -11.12
CA LEU A 424 43.07 20.75 -11.91
C LEU A 424 43.54 22.05 -11.24
N PRO A 425 43.98 23.06 -12.03
CA PRO A 425 44.31 24.37 -11.50
C PRO A 425 43.04 25.10 -10.97
N PRO A 426 43.18 26.12 -10.10
CA PRO A 426 42.04 26.90 -9.60
C PRO A 426 41.15 27.49 -10.71
N GLU A 427 41.78 28.05 -11.74
CA GLU A 427 41.12 28.57 -12.93
C GLU A 427 41.17 27.52 -14.05
N CYS A 428 40.35 26.47 -13.93
CA CYS A 428 40.27 25.40 -14.92
C CYS A 428 39.76 25.92 -16.28
N ALA A 429 40.63 25.90 -17.30
CA ALA A 429 40.32 26.29 -18.66
C ALA A 429 39.83 25.10 -19.50
N GLU A 430 39.25 25.35 -20.68
CA GLU A 430 38.78 24.28 -21.58
C GLU A 430 39.90 23.29 -21.94
N ALA A 431 41.14 23.77 -22.08
CA ALA A 431 42.30 22.93 -22.38
C ALA A 431 42.64 21.95 -21.24
N ASP A 432 42.34 22.30 -19.98
CA ASP A 432 42.63 21.44 -18.82
C ASP A 432 41.68 20.25 -18.74
N LEU A 433 40.49 20.32 -19.37
CA LEU A 433 39.54 19.20 -19.41
C LEU A 433 40.10 17.98 -20.15
N ALA A 434 41.07 18.16 -21.06
CA ALA A 434 41.77 17.06 -21.70
C ALA A 434 42.49 16.16 -20.67
N LEU A 435 43.03 16.73 -19.60
CA LEU A 435 43.68 15.98 -18.51
C LEU A 435 42.69 15.06 -17.79
N VAL A 436 41.48 15.55 -17.53
CA VAL A 436 40.41 14.80 -16.85
C VAL A 436 39.92 13.68 -17.75
N LEU A 437 39.72 13.96 -19.04
CA LEU A 437 39.26 13.00 -20.01
C LEU A 437 40.27 11.85 -20.18
N GLU A 438 41.55 12.16 -20.36
CA GLU A 438 42.60 11.14 -20.47
C GLU A 438 42.81 10.38 -19.16
N GLY A 439 42.74 11.05 -18.01
CA GLY A 439 42.78 10.40 -16.71
C GLY A 439 41.60 9.44 -16.51
N ALA A 440 40.39 9.87 -16.88
CA ALA A 440 39.18 9.05 -16.73
C ALA A 440 39.20 7.84 -17.68
N LYS A 441 39.66 8.00 -18.92
CA LYS A 441 39.90 6.88 -19.85
C LYS A 441 40.94 5.89 -19.31
N THR A 442 42.01 6.41 -18.71
CA THR A 442 43.07 5.58 -18.10
C THR A 442 42.56 4.78 -16.91
N ALA A 443 41.56 5.29 -16.19
CA ALA A 443 40.97 4.62 -15.05
C ALA A 443 39.97 3.51 -15.42
N LEU A 444 39.52 3.41 -16.68
CA LEU A 444 38.60 2.37 -17.12
C LEU A 444 39.19 0.96 -16.91
N GLY A 445 38.41 0.06 -16.30
CA GLY A 445 38.89 -1.26 -15.89
C GLY A 445 39.92 -1.24 -14.76
N GLY A 446 40.24 -0.07 -14.20
CA GLY A 446 41.13 0.12 -13.06
C GLY A 446 40.41 0.11 -11.71
N SER A 447 41.17 0.38 -10.63
CA SER A 447 40.67 0.31 -9.25
C SER A 447 40.14 1.65 -8.71
N ARG A 448 40.86 2.76 -8.95
CA ARG A 448 40.57 4.07 -8.34
C ARG A 448 40.81 5.23 -9.30
N PHE A 449 39.99 6.26 -9.18
CA PHE A 449 40.15 7.55 -9.85
C PHE A 449 39.92 8.68 -8.84
N VAL A 450 40.87 9.61 -8.74
CA VAL A 450 40.83 10.74 -7.81
C VAL A 450 40.92 12.03 -8.62
N LEU A 451 39.90 12.88 -8.52
CA LEU A 451 39.88 14.22 -9.08
C LEU A 451 39.99 15.26 -7.97
N VAL A 452 41.04 16.07 -8.03
CA VAL A 452 41.21 17.25 -7.17
C VAL A 452 40.93 18.49 -8.02
N GLN A 453 39.97 19.30 -7.56
CA GLN A 453 39.50 20.49 -8.25
C GLN A 453 39.26 21.64 -7.27
N HIS A 454 38.87 22.79 -7.82
CA HIS A 454 38.46 23.97 -7.07
C HIS A 454 37.02 24.33 -7.46
N ASP A 455 36.59 25.59 -7.28
CA ASP A 455 35.20 26.00 -7.57
C ASP A 455 34.81 25.74 -9.03
N ARG A 456 35.72 26.01 -9.98
CA ARG A 456 35.53 25.60 -11.39
C ARG A 456 36.19 24.24 -11.63
N GLY A 457 35.37 23.22 -11.89
CA GLY A 457 35.83 21.83 -11.90
C GLY A 457 35.30 20.97 -13.05
N ALA A 458 35.52 19.66 -12.92
CA ALA A 458 35.13 18.64 -13.90
C ALA A 458 34.49 17.39 -13.27
N ALA A 459 33.84 17.57 -12.12
CA ALA A 459 33.15 16.51 -11.39
C ALA A 459 32.15 15.72 -12.25
N ALA A 460 31.48 16.37 -13.21
CA ALA A 460 30.55 15.73 -14.13
C ALA A 460 31.19 14.59 -14.94
N ILE A 461 32.44 14.73 -15.41
CA ILE A 461 33.16 13.66 -16.12
C ILE A 461 33.46 12.50 -15.18
N ALA A 462 33.91 12.79 -13.95
CA ALA A 462 34.20 11.77 -12.94
C ALA A 462 32.95 10.98 -12.54
N LYS A 463 31.80 11.66 -12.42
CA LYS A 463 30.51 11.04 -12.17
C LYS A 463 30.06 10.15 -13.32
N THR A 464 30.24 10.59 -14.57
CA THR A 464 29.97 9.73 -15.73
C THR A 464 30.89 8.51 -15.77
N LEU A 465 32.17 8.64 -15.44
CA LEU A 465 33.08 7.50 -15.31
C LEU A 465 32.54 6.45 -14.31
N ARG A 466 32.05 6.90 -13.15
CA ARG A 466 31.44 6.01 -12.14
C ARG A 466 30.24 5.23 -12.70
N LEU A 467 29.41 5.89 -13.51
CA LEU A 467 28.22 5.28 -14.10
C LEU A 467 28.54 4.36 -15.29
N GLU A 468 29.60 4.63 -16.05
CA GLU A 468 30.06 3.78 -17.15
C GLU A 468 30.86 2.56 -16.68
N ASP A 469 31.65 2.70 -15.60
CA ASP A 469 32.38 1.59 -14.98
C ASP A 469 32.20 1.58 -13.45
N PRO A 470 31.14 0.90 -12.95
CA PRO A 470 30.86 0.77 -11.52
C PRO A 470 31.92 -0.01 -10.71
N ARG A 471 33.00 -0.48 -11.33
CA ARG A 471 34.13 -1.10 -10.61
C ARG A 471 35.14 -0.06 -10.14
N VAL A 472 35.20 1.10 -10.80
CA VAL A 472 36.13 2.18 -10.45
C VAL A 472 35.60 2.90 -9.21
N LYS A 473 36.42 2.96 -8.16
CA LYS A 473 36.16 3.79 -6.98
C LYS A 473 36.53 5.24 -7.32
N VAL A 474 35.55 6.13 -7.38
CA VAL A 474 35.73 7.53 -7.81
C VAL A 474 35.68 8.48 -6.62
N THR A 475 36.72 9.29 -6.45
CA THR A 475 36.81 10.33 -5.42
C THR A 475 36.92 11.69 -6.09
N VAL A 476 36.04 12.62 -5.76
CA VAL A 476 36.09 14.02 -6.19
C VAL A 476 36.26 14.90 -4.96
N VAL A 477 37.35 15.68 -4.91
CA VAL A 477 37.62 16.60 -3.81
C VAL A 477 37.74 18.02 -4.36
N THR A 478 36.89 18.91 -3.85
CA THR A 478 36.95 20.34 -4.13
C THR A 478 37.62 21.05 -2.97
N VAL A 479 38.73 21.75 -3.23
CA VAL A 479 39.50 22.50 -2.22
C VAL A 479 39.50 24.01 -2.51
N PRO A 480 39.76 24.88 -1.53
CA PRO A 480 39.81 26.33 -1.75
C PRO A 480 40.98 26.75 -2.66
N ALA A 481 40.78 27.74 -3.54
CA ALA A 481 41.78 28.19 -4.52
C ALA A 481 43.11 28.63 -3.88
N ASP A 482 43.02 29.28 -2.74
CA ASP A 482 44.09 29.81 -1.91
C ASP A 482 44.95 28.72 -1.23
N THR A 483 44.51 27.46 -1.26
CA THR A 483 45.39 26.35 -0.86
C THR A 483 46.53 26.12 -1.85
N ALA A 484 46.37 26.50 -3.12
CA ALA A 484 47.36 26.24 -4.18
C ALA A 484 48.58 27.20 -4.14
N ASP A 485 48.50 28.31 -3.39
CA ASP A 485 49.50 29.39 -3.37
C ASP A 485 50.61 29.22 -2.30
N THR A 486 50.59 28.15 -1.49
CA THR A 486 51.63 27.94 -0.48
C THR A 486 52.90 27.31 -1.07
N ALA A 487 54.00 28.06 -1.07
CA ALA A 487 55.30 27.66 -1.63
C ALA A 487 55.96 26.43 -0.97
N ASP A 488 55.46 25.94 0.17
CA ASP A 488 55.89 24.69 0.81
C ASP A 488 54.81 23.60 0.66
N ALA A 489 54.90 22.85 -0.44
CA ALA A 489 53.95 21.82 -0.84
C ALA A 489 53.91 20.57 0.08
N ALA A 490 54.72 20.54 1.15
CA ALA A 490 54.76 19.48 2.16
C ALA A 490 53.94 19.80 3.42
N ASP A 491 53.54 21.06 3.62
CA ASP A 491 52.77 21.55 4.79
C ASP A 491 51.35 22.04 4.42
N THR A 492 50.88 21.75 3.20
CA THR A 492 49.52 22.14 2.79
C THR A 492 48.48 21.26 3.49
N ALA A 493 47.60 21.87 4.29
CA ALA A 493 46.55 21.22 5.08
C ALA A 493 45.58 20.33 4.24
N ALA A 494 45.52 20.53 2.92
CA ALA A 494 44.62 19.80 2.03
C ALA A 494 45.03 18.36 1.70
N VAL A 495 46.34 18.02 1.70
CA VAL A 495 46.82 16.67 1.32
C VAL A 495 46.25 15.58 2.25
N PRO A 496 46.29 15.73 3.59
CA PRO A 496 45.66 14.77 4.50
C PRO A 496 44.17 14.56 4.24
N TRP A 497 43.42 15.63 3.94
CA TRP A 497 41.99 15.55 3.65
C TRP A 497 41.71 14.69 2.41
N ILE A 498 42.46 14.93 1.33
CA ILE A 498 42.29 14.19 0.07
C ILE A 498 42.65 12.72 0.23
N VAL A 499 43.74 12.40 0.95
CA VAL A 499 44.14 11.02 1.23
C VAL A 499 43.08 10.30 2.07
N ALA A 500 42.57 10.95 3.11
CA ALA A 500 41.53 10.39 3.96
C ALA A 500 40.21 10.15 3.18
N GLU A 501 39.80 11.10 2.35
CA GLU A 501 38.64 10.97 1.46
C GLU A 501 38.80 9.79 0.49
N THR A 502 39.98 9.67 -0.11
CA THR A 502 40.29 8.58 -1.05
C THR A 502 40.27 7.23 -0.35
N ALA A 503 40.82 7.14 0.87
CA ALA A 503 40.81 5.92 1.68
C ALA A 503 39.37 5.52 2.07
N ALA A 504 38.54 6.48 2.48
CA ALA A 504 37.15 6.26 2.86
C ALA A 504 36.23 5.95 1.67
N THR A 505 36.65 6.25 0.44
CA THR A 505 35.84 6.00 -0.77
C THR A 505 35.73 4.51 -1.05
N SER A 506 34.51 3.98 -0.93
CA SER A 506 34.15 2.59 -1.25
C SER A 506 33.68 2.40 -2.69
N ALA A 507 32.92 3.36 -3.23
CA ALA A 507 32.39 3.34 -4.60
C ALA A 507 32.45 4.73 -5.26
N PHE A 508 31.81 5.72 -4.64
CA PHE A 508 31.85 7.12 -5.07
C PHE A 508 31.90 8.04 -3.85
N SER A 509 32.72 9.08 -3.89
CA SER A 509 32.69 10.18 -2.93
C SER A 509 32.88 11.51 -3.66
N GLU A 510 32.09 12.51 -3.27
CA GLU A 510 32.25 13.90 -3.68
C GLU A 510 32.19 14.77 -2.43
N ALA A 511 33.27 15.51 -2.16
CA ALA A 511 33.39 16.35 -0.98
C ALA A 511 33.98 17.71 -1.33
N ARG A 512 33.51 18.75 -0.66
CA ARG A 512 34.07 20.11 -0.67
C ARG A 512 34.62 20.42 0.70
N TYR A 513 35.87 20.85 0.75
CA TYR A 513 36.52 21.34 1.96
C TYR A 513 36.62 22.87 1.87
N ASP A 514 36.33 23.57 2.97
CA ASP A 514 36.64 25.00 3.07
C ASP A 514 38.04 25.23 3.69
N ALA A 515 38.43 26.50 3.85
CA ALA A 515 39.76 26.87 4.34
C ALA A 515 40.06 26.36 5.76
N ASP A 516 39.02 26.13 6.57
CA ASP A 516 39.12 25.58 7.92
C ASP A 516 39.14 24.04 7.93
N GLY A 517 39.03 23.40 6.77
CA GLY A 517 38.99 21.94 6.62
C GLY A 517 37.63 21.33 6.94
N VAL A 518 36.55 22.12 6.98
CA VAL A 518 35.20 21.60 7.20
C VAL A 518 34.72 20.89 5.94
N ARG A 519 34.41 19.60 6.08
CA ARG A 519 33.93 18.73 5.01
C ARG A 519 32.43 18.92 4.78
N ARG A 520 32.05 19.35 3.57
CA ARG A 520 30.66 19.40 3.13
C ARG A 520 30.44 18.54 1.88
N VAL A 521 29.25 17.97 1.75
CA VAL A 521 28.86 17.15 0.58
C VAL A 521 27.60 17.72 -0.08
N PRO A 522 27.54 17.80 -1.42
CA PRO A 522 26.35 18.27 -2.11
C PRO A 522 25.19 17.30 -1.93
N SER A 523 24.01 17.80 -1.61
CA SER A 523 22.79 17.00 -1.40
C SER A 523 21.56 17.69 -1.96
N LEU A 524 20.75 16.96 -2.71
CA LEU A 524 19.49 17.47 -3.22
C LEU A 524 18.43 17.55 -2.11
N ARG A 525 17.87 18.75 -1.91
CA ARG A 525 16.76 18.99 -0.98
C ARG A 525 15.54 19.52 -1.74
N PRO A 526 14.35 18.94 -1.54
CA PRO A 526 13.16 19.43 -2.21
C PRO A 526 12.83 20.84 -1.72
N MET A 527 12.55 21.73 -2.67
CA MET A 527 12.08 23.07 -2.38
C MET A 527 10.58 23.06 -2.06
N PRO A 528 10.08 24.02 -1.26
CA PRO A 528 8.64 24.19 -1.01
C PRO A 528 7.84 24.23 -2.30
N VAL A 529 6.62 23.68 -2.30
CA VAL A 529 5.78 23.61 -3.52
C VAL A 529 5.26 24.98 -3.99
N ARG A 530 5.21 25.97 -3.10
CA ARG A 530 4.80 27.36 -3.35
C ARG A 530 5.84 28.33 -2.81
N ASN A 531 5.89 29.52 -3.39
CA ASN A 531 6.78 30.58 -2.94
C ASN A 531 6.17 31.28 -1.72
N ALA A 532 7.01 31.67 -0.76
CA ALA A 532 6.58 32.50 0.35
C ALA A 532 6.18 33.91 -0.11
N ARG A 533 6.82 34.40 -1.18
CA ARG A 533 6.56 35.68 -1.82
C ARG A 533 6.76 35.56 -3.33
N SER A 534 6.02 36.35 -4.11
CA SER A 534 6.13 36.37 -5.58
C SER A 534 6.50 37.76 -6.09
N VAL A 535 7.50 37.84 -6.96
CA VAL A 535 7.94 39.07 -7.63
C VAL A 535 8.14 38.77 -9.11
N GLU A 536 7.39 39.47 -9.97
CA GLU A 536 7.56 39.34 -11.42
C GLU A 536 8.83 40.06 -11.89
N PRO A 537 9.80 39.37 -12.50
CA PRO A 537 11.06 39.98 -12.90
C PRO A 537 10.92 40.89 -14.13
N LEU A 538 9.89 40.68 -14.95
CA LEU A 538 9.66 41.34 -16.25
C LEU A 538 8.24 41.91 -16.34
N GLY A 539 8.02 42.82 -17.30
CA GLY A 539 6.73 43.38 -17.67
C GLY A 539 6.62 43.65 -19.19
N ALA A 540 5.56 44.32 -19.61
CA ALA A 540 5.19 44.44 -21.03
C ALA A 540 6.20 45.22 -21.91
N ASP A 541 7.01 46.09 -21.30
CA ASP A 541 8.04 46.88 -21.98
C ASP A 541 9.38 46.12 -22.14
N ASP A 542 9.50 44.95 -21.54
CA ASP A 542 10.71 44.13 -21.58
C ASP A 542 10.82 43.29 -22.86
N VAL A 543 12.05 42.93 -23.22
CA VAL A 543 12.36 42.05 -24.36
C VAL A 543 13.23 40.88 -23.88
N VAL A 544 12.76 39.66 -24.13
CA VAL A 544 13.47 38.42 -23.81
C VAL A 544 14.15 37.87 -25.06
N LEU A 545 15.48 37.81 -25.05
CA LEU A 545 16.27 37.13 -26.06
C LEU A 545 16.31 35.63 -25.75
N VAL A 546 15.79 34.82 -26.66
CA VAL A 546 15.64 33.37 -26.51
C VAL A 546 16.57 32.65 -27.48
N THR A 547 17.59 31.95 -26.98
CA THR A 547 18.44 31.08 -27.82
C THR A 547 17.91 29.65 -27.86
N GLY A 548 18.34 28.85 -28.85
CA GLY A 548 17.86 27.47 -29.02
C GLY A 548 16.87 27.31 -30.18
N GLY A 549 16.67 28.36 -30.98
CA GLY A 549 16.05 28.28 -32.30
C GLY A 549 14.56 28.01 -32.33
N GLY A 550 13.82 28.42 -31.30
CA GLY A 550 12.35 28.46 -31.31
C GLY A 550 11.66 27.09 -31.35
N LYS A 551 12.32 26.06 -30.81
CA LYS A 551 11.85 24.67 -30.80
C LYS A 551 11.95 24.01 -29.43
N GLY A 552 11.26 22.88 -29.25
CA GLY A 552 11.26 22.09 -28.02
C GLY A 552 10.90 22.88 -26.74
N ILE A 553 11.47 22.45 -25.60
CA ILE A 553 11.17 23.00 -24.27
C ILE A 553 11.41 24.51 -24.15
N THR A 554 12.39 25.04 -24.89
CA THR A 554 12.75 26.46 -24.84
C THR A 554 11.65 27.33 -25.44
N ALA A 555 10.97 26.84 -26.48
CA ALA A 555 9.84 27.54 -27.08
C ALA A 555 8.61 27.58 -26.15
N GLU A 556 8.28 26.45 -25.51
CA GLU A 556 7.18 26.36 -24.54
C GLU A 556 7.40 27.33 -23.36
N CYS A 557 8.62 27.34 -22.83
CA CYS A 557 8.99 28.20 -21.71
C CYS A 557 9.03 29.69 -22.11
N ALA A 558 9.57 30.01 -23.29
CA ALA A 558 9.59 31.38 -23.80
C ALA A 558 8.17 31.94 -23.98
N LEU A 559 7.26 31.13 -24.54
CA LEU A 559 5.86 31.50 -24.70
C LEU A 559 5.21 31.77 -23.34
N ALA A 560 5.40 30.88 -22.36
CA ALA A 560 4.86 31.07 -21.02
C ALA A 560 5.37 32.36 -20.34
N ILE A 561 6.68 32.66 -20.46
CA ILE A 561 7.27 33.90 -19.92
C ILE A 561 6.61 35.13 -20.57
N ALA A 562 6.42 35.11 -21.88
CA ALA A 562 5.80 36.23 -22.61
C ALA A 562 4.31 36.39 -22.31
N GLU A 563 3.56 35.29 -22.14
CA GLU A 563 2.14 35.33 -21.76
C GLU A 563 1.95 35.92 -20.37
N ASP A 564 2.81 35.57 -19.41
CA ASP A 564 2.68 36.03 -18.02
C ASP A 564 3.13 37.49 -17.85
N SER A 565 4.21 37.90 -18.52
CA SER A 565 4.81 39.24 -18.37
C SER A 565 4.33 40.27 -19.40
N GLY A 566 3.83 39.83 -20.55
CA GLY A 566 3.57 40.67 -21.73
C GLY A 566 4.84 41.06 -22.51
N ALA A 567 6.01 40.54 -22.14
CA ALA A 567 7.28 40.86 -22.79
C ALA A 567 7.32 40.40 -24.27
N ALA A 568 8.11 41.11 -25.08
CA ALA A 568 8.39 40.67 -26.45
C ALA A 568 9.45 39.56 -26.47
N LEU A 569 9.42 38.71 -27.49
CA LEU A 569 10.37 37.62 -27.69
C LEU A 569 11.28 37.88 -28.91
N ALA A 570 12.58 37.98 -28.68
CA ALA A 570 13.60 37.91 -29.72
C ALA A 570 14.14 36.48 -29.80
N VAL A 571 13.66 35.67 -30.75
CA VAL A 571 14.03 34.25 -30.87
C VAL A 571 15.22 34.11 -31.83
N LEU A 572 16.31 33.52 -31.37
CA LEU A 572 17.56 33.35 -32.11
C LEU A 572 17.84 31.87 -32.43
N GLY A 573 18.12 31.56 -33.69
CA GLY A 573 18.51 30.21 -34.13
C GLY A 573 19.12 30.11 -35.52
N ARG A 574 19.50 28.88 -35.91
CA ARG A 574 20.20 28.59 -37.18
C ARG A 574 19.25 28.25 -38.34
N SER A 575 18.09 27.68 -38.02
CA SER A 575 17.09 27.24 -38.99
C SER A 575 16.52 28.42 -39.78
N ALA A 576 16.03 28.14 -40.98
CA ALA A 576 15.18 29.06 -41.71
C ALA A 576 13.72 28.67 -41.43
N PRO A 577 12.85 29.57 -40.91
CA PRO A 577 11.46 29.22 -40.59
C PRO A 577 10.70 28.57 -41.75
N GLU A 578 11.03 28.96 -42.99
CA GLU A 578 10.39 28.47 -44.22
C GLU A 578 10.75 27.01 -44.54
N ALA A 579 11.84 26.49 -43.96
CA ALA A 579 12.34 25.14 -44.17
C ALA A 579 12.15 24.23 -42.94
N ASP A 580 11.49 24.72 -41.88
CA ASP A 580 11.42 24.07 -40.58
C ASP A 580 10.01 24.20 -39.99
N ALA A 581 9.19 23.17 -40.20
CA ALA A 581 7.75 23.21 -39.89
C ALA A 581 7.46 23.39 -38.39
N GLU A 582 8.28 22.80 -37.51
CA GLU A 582 8.14 22.94 -36.06
C GLU A 582 8.39 24.40 -35.64
N LEU A 583 9.48 25.00 -36.12
CA LEU A 583 9.79 26.41 -35.87
C LEU A 583 8.69 27.33 -36.39
N ALA A 584 8.25 27.14 -37.64
CA ALA A 584 7.17 27.94 -38.22
C ALA A 584 5.88 27.84 -37.40
N GLY A 585 5.51 26.62 -37.00
CA GLY A 585 4.34 26.36 -36.16
C GLY A 585 4.45 27.03 -34.79
N ASN A 586 5.61 26.98 -34.14
CA ASN A 586 5.83 27.64 -32.86
C ASN A 586 5.77 29.16 -32.95
N LEU A 587 6.37 29.78 -33.97
CA LEU A 587 6.30 31.23 -34.18
C LEU A 587 4.87 31.69 -34.48
N ALA A 588 4.12 30.92 -35.29
CA ALA A 588 2.71 31.19 -35.55
C ALA A 588 1.87 31.08 -34.26
N ARG A 589 2.07 30.02 -33.47
CA ARG A 589 1.41 29.82 -32.17
C ARG A 589 1.69 30.98 -31.20
N MET A 590 2.93 31.45 -31.12
CA MET A 590 3.29 32.63 -30.31
C MET A 590 2.52 33.88 -30.77
N ALA A 591 2.47 34.14 -32.08
CA ALA A 591 1.75 35.27 -32.64
C ALA A 591 0.22 35.18 -32.42
N GLU A 592 -0.37 33.99 -32.58
CA GLU A 592 -1.80 33.72 -32.34
C GLU A 592 -2.19 33.95 -30.86
N ARG A 593 -1.26 33.72 -29.93
CA ARG A 593 -1.42 34.03 -28.49
C ARG A 593 -1.20 35.51 -28.17
N GLY A 594 -0.95 36.35 -29.17
CA GLY A 594 -0.77 37.80 -29.00
C GLY A 594 0.64 38.23 -28.59
N VAL A 595 1.62 37.33 -28.63
CA VAL A 595 3.02 37.66 -28.26
C VAL A 595 3.72 38.40 -29.40
N ARG A 596 4.41 39.50 -29.06
CA ARG A 596 5.28 40.22 -30.00
C ARG A 596 6.59 39.45 -30.21
N VAL A 597 6.66 38.64 -31.27
CA VAL A 597 7.82 37.77 -31.55
C VAL A 597 8.60 38.22 -32.79
N ARG A 598 9.94 38.23 -32.70
CA ARG A 598 10.86 38.41 -33.84
C ARG A 598 11.88 37.29 -33.88
N TYR A 599 11.96 36.59 -35.01
CA TYR A 599 12.98 35.57 -35.25
C TYR A 599 14.22 36.13 -35.96
N VAL A 600 15.41 36.03 -35.35
CA VAL A 600 16.69 36.42 -35.95
C VAL A 600 17.58 35.19 -36.17
N ARG A 601 18.23 35.12 -37.33
CA ARG A 601 19.00 33.94 -37.73
C ARG A 601 20.48 34.13 -37.42
N ALA A 602 21.00 33.36 -36.47
CA ALA A 602 22.42 33.30 -36.14
C ALA A 602 22.80 31.93 -35.54
N ASP A 603 24.05 31.53 -35.75
CA ASP A 603 24.64 30.46 -34.94
C ASP A 603 25.14 31.09 -33.63
N VAL A 604 24.68 30.56 -32.49
CA VAL A 604 25.03 31.10 -31.18
C VAL A 604 26.53 30.99 -30.90
N THR A 605 27.24 30.10 -31.61
CA THR A 605 28.69 29.91 -31.50
C THR A 605 29.51 30.94 -32.29
N ASP A 606 28.87 31.79 -33.11
CA ASP A 606 29.51 32.86 -33.89
C ASP A 606 29.19 34.21 -33.25
N ALA A 607 30.12 34.72 -32.44
CA ALA A 607 29.92 35.92 -31.64
C ALA A 607 29.59 37.17 -32.46
N ASP A 608 30.14 37.31 -33.67
CA ASP A 608 29.88 38.47 -34.52
C ASP A 608 28.49 38.40 -35.14
N ARG A 609 28.04 37.21 -35.54
CA ARG A 609 26.66 37.00 -36.00
C ARG A 609 25.65 37.19 -34.88
N VAL A 610 25.95 36.71 -33.67
CA VAL A 610 25.10 36.96 -32.49
C VAL A 610 24.97 38.45 -32.25
N ARG A 611 26.08 39.21 -32.24
CA ARG A 611 26.06 40.66 -32.06
C ARG A 611 25.22 41.38 -33.11
N ALA A 612 25.34 40.99 -34.38
CA ALA A 612 24.53 41.55 -35.46
C ALA A 612 23.03 41.21 -35.32
N ALA A 613 22.71 39.96 -34.95
CA ALA A 613 21.34 39.50 -34.76
C ALA A 613 20.65 40.15 -33.55
N VAL A 614 21.37 40.34 -32.44
CA VAL A 614 20.87 41.06 -31.27
C VAL A 614 20.59 42.52 -31.61
N ALA A 615 21.53 43.21 -32.28
CA ALA A 615 21.33 44.59 -32.71
C ALA A 615 20.15 44.74 -33.71
N GLU A 616 19.87 43.72 -34.53
CA GLU A 616 18.68 43.68 -35.38
C GLU A 616 17.40 43.57 -34.54
N ALA A 617 17.35 42.63 -33.60
CA ALA A 617 16.19 42.43 -32.74
C ALA A 617 15.90 43.68 -31.88
N GLU A 618 16.93 44.33 -31.33
CA GLU A 618 16.77 45.51 -30.49
C GLU A 618 16.22 46.72 -31.23
N ARG A 619 16.52 46.87 -32.52
CA ARG A 619 15.94 47.95 -33.35
C ARG A 619 14.43 47.80 -33.55
N GLU A 620 13.91 46.57 -33.52
CA GLU A 620 12.51 46.28 -33.81
C GLU A 620 11.66 46.12 -32.54
N LEU A 621 12.20 45.49 -31.50
CA LEU A 621 11.47 45.15 -30.28
C LEU A 621 11.79 46.05 -29.09
N GLY A 622 12.95 46.71 -29.08
CA GLY A 622 13.50 47.42 -27.91
C GLY A 622 14.70 46.70 -27.29
N PRO A 623 15.40 47.33 -26.33
CA PRO A 623 16.60 46.77 -25.71
C PRO A 623 16.31 45.44 -25.02
N VAL A 624 17.24 44.49 -25.11
CA VAL A 624 17.12 43.20 -24.41
C VAL A 624 17.30 43.42 -22.91
N THR A 625 16.29 43.00 -22.14
CA THR A 625 16.30 43.07 -20.66
C THR A 625 16.20 41.69 -20.02
N GLY A 626 15.87 40.65 -20.78
CA GLY A 626 15.87 39.26 -20.35
C GLY A 626 16.61 38.34 -21.32
N VAL A 627 17.25 37.29 -20.82
CA VAL A 627 17.85 36.23 -21.64
C VAL A 627 17.32 34.88 -21.19
N LEU A 628 16.81 34.08 -22.13
CA LEU A 628 16.52 32.66 -21.95
C LEU A 628 17.46 31.85 -22.85
N HIS A 629 18.47 31.24 -22.26
CA HIS A 629 19.46 30.47 -22.99
C HIS A 629 19.13 28.97 -22.98
N GLY A 630 18.55 28.49 -24.07
CA GLY A 630 18.22 27.08 -24.28
C GLY A 630 18.97 26.42 -25.44
N ALA A 631 20.04 27.03 -25.94
CA ALA A 631 20.87 26.44 -26.97
C ALA A 631 21.70 25.27 -26.44
N GLY A 632 21.75 24.19 -27.22
CA GLY A 632 22.52 23.01 -26.87
C GLY A 632 22.44 21.95 -27.96
N ARG A 633 23.43 21.05 -27.95
CA ARG A 633 23.45 19.85 -28.77
C ARG A 633 23.83 18.69 -27.87
N ASN A 634 23.10 17.58 -27.98
CA ASN A 634 23.45 16.36 -27.30
C ASN A 634 23.72 15.23 -28.32
N GLU A 635 24.93 14.70 -28.30
CA GLU A 635 25.37 13.56 -29.10
C GLU A 635 26.06 12.55 -28.20
N PRO A 636 25.34 11.54 -27.68
CA PRO A 636 25.87 10.60 -26.71
C PRO A 636 27.07 9.82 -27.28
N ALA A 637 28.11 9.65 -26.47
CA ALA A 637 29.31 8.88 -26.76
C ALA A 637 29.90 8.33 -25.46
N ALA A 638 30.21 7.03 -25.42
CA ALA A 638 30.88 6.40 -24.29
C ALA A 638 32.28 7.01 -24.08
N LEU A 639 32.76 7.04 -22.83
CA LEU A 639 34.00 7.70 -22.44
C LEU A 639 35.22 7.38 -23.33
N PRO A 640 35.45 6.12 -23.78
CA PRO A 640 36.56 5.81 -24.69
C PRO A 640 36.49 6.54 -26.03
N GLY A 641 35.29 6.85 -26.51
CA GLY A 641 35.03 7.52 -27.79
C GLY A 641 34.90 9.03 -27.70
N VAL A 642 34.94 9.62 -26.50
CA VAL A 642 34.90 11.07 -26.32
C VAL A 642 36.30 11.65 -26.54
N ASP A 643 36.44 12.61 -27.44
CA ASP A 643 37.66 13.37 -27.69
C ASP A 643 37.45 14.88 -27.38
N GLU A 644 38.52 15.67 -27.52
CA GLU A 644 38.45 17.12 -27.31
C GLU A 644 37.48 17.83 -28.27
N ALA A 645 37.29 17.29 -29.47
CA ALA A 645 36.37 17.87 -30.45
C ALA A 645 34.91 17.66 -30.03
N ALA A 646 34.56 16.48 -29.51
CA ALA A 646 33.26 16.19 -28.93
C ALA A 646 32.97 17.07 -27.71
N LEU A 647 33.97 17.26 -26.83
CA LEU A 647 33.87 18.12 -25.66
C LEU A 647 33.61 19.59 -26.05
N ARG A 648 34.41 20.13 -26.96
CA ARG A 648 34.22 21.48 -27.52
C ARG A 648 32.87 21.62 -28.22
N GLY A 649 32.43 20.58 -28.93
CA GLY A 649 31.12 20.54 -29.60
C GLY A 649 29.94 20.65 -28.63
N ALA A 650 30.06 20.09 -27.42
CA ALA A 650 29.05 20.22 -26.37
C ALA A 650 29.11 21.57 -25.64
N LEU A 651 30.33 22.07 -25.37
CA LEU A 651 30.56 23.34 -24.67
C LEU A 651 30.19 24.56 -25.51
N ALA A 652 30.56 24.58 -26.79
CA ALA A 652 30.43 25.74 -27.67
C ALA A 652 29.02 26.33 -27.72
N PRO A 653 27.93 25.57 -27.97
CA PRO A 653 26.59 26.15 -28.04
C PRO A 653 26.00 26.54 -26.68
N LYS A 654 26.50 25.98 -25.57
CA LYS A 654 26.00 26.22 -24.19
C LYS A 654 26.78 27.33 -23.49
N VAL A 655 28.06 27.07 -23.23
CA VAL A 655 28.92 27.98 -22.47
C VAL A 655 29.37 29.14 -23.36
N GLY A 656 30.06 28.83 -24.47
CA GLY A 656 30.52 29.85 -25.41
C GLY A 656 29.37 30.63 -26.05
N GLY A 657 28.23 29.96 -26.29
CA GLY A 657 27.03 30.59 -26.80
C GLY A 657 26.40 31.58 -25.82
N LEU A 658 26.37 31.25 -24.52
CA LEU A 658 25.93 32.20 -23.50
C LEU A 658 26.89 33.38 -23.37
N GLU A 659 28.20 33.14 -23.39
CA GLU A 659 29.21 34.21 -23.38
C GLU A 659 29.05 35.17 -24.57
N ALA A 660 28.84 34.64 -25.77
CA ALA A 660 28.59 35.43 -26.98
C ALA A 660 27.32 36.30 -26.85
N VAL A 661 26.26 35.75 -26.26
CA VAL A 661 25.01 36.48 -26.00
C VAL A 661 25.21 37.58 -24.96
N LEU A 662 25.84 37.26 -23.83
CA LEU A 662 26.10 38.22 -22.76
C LEU A 662 27.01 39.37 -23.22
N ALA A 663 27.94 39.10 -24.14
CA ALA A 663 28.78 40.12 -24.76
C ALA A 663 28.07 40.96 -25.84
N ALA A 664 26.87 40.55 -26.27
CA ALA A 664 26.07 41.25 -27.28
C ALA A 664 24.94 42.10 -26.68
N VAL A 665 24.61 41.92 -25.41
CA VAL A 665 23.58 42.69 -24.67
C VAL A 665 24.23 43.62 -23.64
N ASP A 666 23.52 44.67 -23.20
CA ASP A 666 23.99 45.57 -22.14
C ASP A 666 23.74 44.93 -20.74
N PRO A 667 24.79 44.50 -20.00
CA PRO A 667 24.60 43.81 -18.73
C PRO A 667 23.90 44.67 -17.67
N GLY A 668 24.06 46.00 -17.72
CA GLY A 668 23.43 46.92 -16.77
C GLY A 668 21.91 47.07 -16.97
N ARG A 669 21.35 46.50 -18.03
CA ARG A 669 19.90 46.47 -18.32
C ARG A 669 19.27 45.09 -18.10
N LEU A 670 20.07 44.05 -17.88
CA LEU A 670 19.57 42.72 -17.66
C LEU A 670 18.86 42.64 -16.30
N ARG A 671 17.60 42.21 -16.35
CA ARG A 671 16.75 41.96 -15.20
C ARG A 671 16.55 40.48 -14.95
N LEU A 672 16.66 39.66 -16.00
CA LEU A 672 16.46 38.22 -15.95
C LEU A 672 17.49 37.48 -16.83
N LEU A 673 18.14 36.48 -16.28
CA LEU A 673 18.92 35.47 -17.01
C LEU A 673 18.43 34.08 -16.60
N VAL A 674 17.89 33.33 -17.54
CA VAL A 674 17.49 31.93 -17.38
C VAL A 674 18.35 31.07 -18.29
N THR A 675 18.98 30.04 -17.74
CA THR A 675 19.76 29.07 -18.51
C THR A 675 19.19 27.67 -18.34
N PHE A 676 19.11 26.91 -19.44
CA PHE A 676 18.63 25.52 -19.39
C PHE A 676 19.81 24.56 -19.27
N GLY A 677 20.05 24.17 -18.02
CA GLY A 677 20.97 23.10 -17.66
C GLY A 677 20.32 21.73 -17.72
N SER A 678 21.00 20.74 -17.15
CA SER A 678 20.48 19.38 -16.98
C SER A 678 21.02 18.75 -15.71
N ILE A 679 20.20 17.95 -15.05
CA ILE A 679 20.62 17.14 -13.88
C ILE A 679 21.82 16.25 -14.19
N ILE A 680 22.07 15.91 -15.46
CA ILE A 680 23.24 15.17 -15.91
C ILE A 680 24.54 15.89 -15.53
N GLY A 681 24.56 17.23 -15.43
CA GLY A 681 25.74 17.96 -14.93
C GLY A 681 26.03 17.74 -13.44
N ARG A 682 25.02 17.31 -12.66
CA ARG A 682 25.15 17.00 -11.23
C ARG A 682 25.29 15.52 -10.96
N ALA A 683 24.69 14.68 -11.80
CA ALA A 683 24.65 13.24 -11.62
C ALA A 683 25.64 12.47 -12.49
N GLY A 684 26.08 13.05 -13.60
CA GLY A 684 26.60 12.26 -14.70
C GLY A 684 25.49 11.44 -15.38
N LEU A 685 25.83 10.85 -16.52
CA LEU A 685 25.02 9.84 -17.20
C LEU A 685 25.95 9.04 -18.12
N ALA A 686 25.80 7.73 -18.16
CA ALA A 686 26.61 6.87 -19.01
C ALA A 686 26.48 7.29 -20.48
N GLY A 687 27.61 7.50 -21.16
CA GLY A 687 27.66 7.98 -22.54
C GLY A 687 27.51 9.48 -22.72
N GLU A 688 27.55 10.27 -21.65
CA GLU A 688 27.20 11.70 -21.70
C GLU A 688 28.26 12.61 -21.05
N ALA A 689 29.52 12.19 -20.91
CA ALA A 689 30.54 12.92 -20.16
C ALA A 689 30.75 14.38 -20.64
N HIS A 690 30.83 14.60 -21.94
CA HIS A 690 30.96 15.91 -22.57
C HIS A 690 29.70 16.78 -22.39
N TYR A 691 28.50 16.20 -22.51
CA TYR A 691 27.25 16.91 -22.27
C TYR A 691 27.07 17.26 -20.79
N ALA A 692 27.42 16.34 -19.89
CA ALA A 692 27.42 16.53 -18.45
C ALA A 692 28.33 17.71 -18.07
N GLN A 693 29.56 17.73 -18.57
CA GLN A 693 30.52 18.80 -18.33
C GLN A 693 30.02 20.16 -18.83
N ALA A 694 29.39 20.20 -20.02
CA ALA A 694 28.85 21.43 -20.57
C ALA A 694 27.69 22.00 -19.73
N ASN A 695 26.88 21.15 -19.10
CA ASN A 695 25.81 21.61 -18.21
C ASN A 695 26.35 22.05 -16.84
N GLN A 696 27.38 21.39 -16.30
CA GLN A 696 28.04 21.85 -15.07
C GLN A 696 28.61 23.26 -15.28
N TRP A 697 29.40 23.48 -16.33
CA TRP A 697 29.98 24.81 -16.60
C TRP A 697 28.95 25.88 -16.98
N LEU A 698 27.81 25.51 -17.56
CA LEU A 698 26.71 26.45 -17.79
C LEU A 698 26.13 26.96 -16.47
N ALA A 699 25.99 26.08 -15.48
CA ALA A 699 25.53 26.46 -14.15
C ALA A 699 26.56 27.35 -13.45
N ASP A 700 27.85 26.98 -13.47
CA ASP A 700 28.95 27.78 -12.91
C ASP A 700 29.01 29.19 -13.55
N LEU A 701 28.84 29.28 -14.87
CA LEU A 701 28.76 30.56 -15.59
C LEU A 701 27.54 31.39 -15.16
N THR A 702 26.39 30.74 -14.95
CA THR A 702 25.16 31.42 -14.50
C THR A 702 25.34 32.01 -13.10
N GLU A 703 25.98 31.28 -12.19
CA GLU A 703 26.31 31.76 -10.85
C GLU A 703 27.30 32.93 -10.90
N SER A 704 28.36 32.81 -11.70
CA SER A 704 29.35 33.89 -11.91
C SER A 704 28.72 35.18 -12.45
N VAL A 705 27.71 35.08 -13.32
CA VAL A 705 26.97 36.26 -13.80
C VAL A 705 26.14 36.88 -12.68
N ALA A 706 25.48 36.06 -11.87
CA ALA A 706 24.68 36.52 -10.73
C ALA A 706 25.51 37.24 -9.66
N GLU A 707 26.77 36.85 -9.47
CA GLU A 707 27.71 37.51 -8.56
C GLU A 707 28.15 38.87 -9.10
N ARG A 708 28.38 38.97 -10.41
CA ARG A 708 28.79 40.21 -11.07
C ARG A 708 27.64 41.21 -11.25
N HIS A 709 26.41 40.72 -11.34
CA HIS A 709 25.20 41.49 -11.60
C HIS A 709 24.08 41.14 -10.60
N PRO A 710 24.20 41.56 -9.32
CA PRO A 710 23.23 41.20 -8.28
C PRO A 710 21.83 41.76 -8.52
N GLU A 711 21.70 42.82 -9.33
CA GLU A 711 20.43 43.39 -9.80
C GLU A 711 19.70 42.52 -10.84
N CYS A 712 20.41 41.60 -11.51
CA CYS A 712 19.86 40.68 -12.48
C CYS A 712 19.44 39.38 -11.78
N ARG A 713 18.18 38.97 -11.95
CA ARG A 713 17.71 37.67 -11.48
C ARG A 713 18.31 36.58 -12.37
N CYS A 714 19.27 35.82 -11.86
CA CYS A 714 19.83 34.66 -12.57
C CYS A 714 19.30 33.34 -12.02
N LEU A 715 18.94 32.42 -12.94
CA LEU A 715 18.42 31.08 -12.66
C LEU A 715 18.93 30.08 -13.69
N CYS A 716 19.67 29.06 -13.26
CA CYS A 716 19.98 27.85 -14.01
C CYS A 716 18.98 26.76 -13.63
N LEU A 717 18.15 26.36 -14.59
CA LEU A 717 17.17 25.29 -14.42
C LEU A 717 17.74 24.00 -15.00
N GLU A 718 18.15 23.10 -14.10
CA GLU A 718 18.74 21.82 -14.44
C GLU A 718 17.65 20.75 -14.58
N TRP A 719 17.14 20.60 -15.80
CA TRP A 719 16.03 19.69 -16.08
C TRP A 719 16.46 18.21 -16.12
N SER A 720 15.59 17.33 -15.61
CA SER A 720 15.57 15.93 -16.03
C SER A 720 14.90 15.77 -17.40
N VAL A 721 14.69 14.54 -17.86
CA VAL A 721 14.06 14.26 -19.16
C VAL A 721 12.61 14.78 -19.20
N TRP A 722 12.19 15.37 -20.32
CA TRP A 722 10.81 15.82 -20.59
C TRP A 722 10.09 14.80 -21.49
N SER A 723 8.77 14.69 -21.34
CA SER A 723 7.93 13.92 -22.27
C SER A 723 7.41 14.79 -23.42
N GLY A 724 7.31 14.21 -24.62
CA GLY A 724 6.61 14.80 -25.77
C GLY A 724 7.25 16.03 -26.42
N VAL A 725 8.41 16.52 -25.93
CA VAL A 725 9.13 17.67 -26.51
C VAL A 725 10.65 17.58 -26.28
N GLY A 726 11.44 18.03 -27.25
CA GLY A 726 12.88 18.30 -27.10
C GLY A 726 13.81 17.09 -27.28
N MET A 727 15.07 17.22 -26.87
CA MET A 727 16.15 16.25 -27.15
C MET A 727 15.92 14.85 -26.55
N GLY A 728 14.99 14.70 -25.59
CA GLY A 728 14.64 13.44 -24.94
C GLY A 728 13.64 12.58 -25.72
N GLU A 729 12.99 13.09 -26.78
CA GLU A 729 11.85 12.46 -27.46
C GLU A 729 12.19 11.23 -28.33
N ARG A 730 13.44 10.76 -28.36
CA ARG A 730 13.71 9.45 -28.95
C ARG A 730 13.00 8.40 -28.11
N LEU A 731 11.91 7.82 -28.62
CA LEU A 731 11.06 6.83 -27.92
C LEU A 731 11.88 5.78 -27.17
N SER A 732 12.95 5.27 -27.79
CA SER A 732 13.86 4.29 -27.20
C SER A 732 14.63 4.79 -25.96
N VAL A 733 14.92 6.09 -25.86
CA VAL A 733 15.60 6.71 -24.71
C VAL A 733 14.63 6.93 -23.56
N VAL A 734 13.42 7.44 -23.82
CA VAL A 734 12.39 7.63 -22.78
C VAL A 734 11.98 6.29 -22.17
N GLU A 735 11.78 5.26 -22.99
CA GLU A 735 11.46 3.90 -22.53
C GLU A 735 12.60 3.31 -21.68
N SER A 736 13.87 3.50 -22.08
CA SER A 736 15.01 3.04 -21.30
C SER A 736 15.12 3.76 -19.95
N LEU A 737 15.00 5.09 -19.92
CA LEU A 737 15.09 5.87 -18.69
C LEU A 737 13.92 5.57 -17.74
N THR A 738 12.72 5.34 -18.29
CA THR A 738 11.55 4.91 -17.51
C THR A 738 11.79 3.54 -16.87
N ARG A 739 12.44 2.62 -17.60
CA ARG A 739 12.89 1.32 -17.07
C ARG A 739 13.89 1.47 -15.92
N ASP A 740 14.75 2.49 -15.98
CA ASP A 740 15.71 2.82 -14.92
C ASP A 740 15.09 3.60 -13.74
N GLY A 741 13.75 3.77 -13.73
CA GLY A 741 13.00 4.42 -12.65
C GLY A 741 13.00 5.95 -12.72
N ILE A 742 13.31 6.53 -13.88
CA ILE A 742 13.26 7.97 -14.14
C ILE A 742 11.88 8.33 -14.68
N THR A 743 11.18 9.27 -14.05
CA THR A 743 9.87 9.75 -14.52
C THR A 743 10.07 11.02 -15.36
N PRO A 744 9.64 11.02 -16.64
CA PRO A 744 9.70 12.22 -17.48
C PRO A 744 8.83 13.36 -16.96
N ILE A 745 9.27 14.59 -17.20
CA ILE A 745 8.56 15.84 -16.88
C ILE A 745 7.52 16.13 -17.97
N PRO A 746 6.21 16.15 -17.64
CA PRO A 746 5.20 16.65 -18.55
C PRO A 746 5.36 18.16 -18.82
N PRO A 747 5.11 18.66 -20.04
CA PRO A 747 5.36 20.06 -20.37
C PRO A 747 4.61 21.07 -19.51
N ASP A 748 3.35 20.78 -19.19
CA ASP A 748 2.50 21.58 -18.32
C ASP A 748 3.08 21.69 -16.89
N GLN A 749 3.54 20.58 -16.31
CA GLN A 749 4.16 20.59 -14.99
C GLN A 749 5.53 21.27 -14.98
N GLY A 750 6.35 21.04 -16.01
CA GLY A 750 7.66 21.69 -16.15
C GLY A 750 7.54 23.21 -16.25
N VAL A 751 6.62 23.69 -17.11
CA VAL A 751 6.32 25.13 -17.24
C VAL A 751 5.75 25.71 -15.94
N ALA A 752 4.87 24.99 -15.23
CA ALA A 752 4.34 25.43 -13.94
C ALA A 752 5.44 25.62 -12.88
N VAL A 753 6.41 24.69 -12.79
CA VAL A 753 7.56 24.81 -11.89
C VAL A 753 8.46 25.98 -12.30
N MET A 754 8.71 26.17 -13.60
CA MET A 754 9.47 27.32 -14.08
C MET A 754 8.81 28.64 -13.68
N ARG A 755 7.52 28.83 -13.99
CA ARG A 755 6.76 30.04 -13.64
C ARG A 755 6.90 30.38 -12.16
N ARG A 756 6.73 29.36 -11.32
CA ARG A 756 6.92 29.47 -9.89
C ARG A 756 8.34 29.93 -9.53
N LEU A 757 9.38 29.28 -10.05
CA LEU A 757 10.78 29.62 -9.73
C LEU A 757 11.19 31.01 -10.22
N LEU A 758 10.67 31.46 -11.38
CA LEU A 758 10.91 32.81 -11.91
C LEU A 758 10.34 33.88 -11.00
N ALA A 759 9.13 33.64 -10.47
CA ALA A 759 8.48 34.53 -9.54
C ALA A 759 9.05 34.43 -8.10
N ASP A 760 9.89 33.45 -7.79
CA ASP A 760 10.48 33.26 -6.46
C ASP A 760 11.78 34.07 -6.31
N PRO A 761 11.79 35.18 -5.57
CA PRO A 761 13.02 35.93 -5.32
C PRO A 761 14.01 35.21 -4.40
N ASP A 762 13.57 34.19 -3.66
CA ASP A 762 14.38 33.42 -2.70
C ASP A 762 14.88 32.10 -3.30
N ALA A 763 14.46 31.73 -4.52
CA ALA A 763 14.93 30.50 -5.14
C ALA A 763 16.46 30.55 -5.39
N PRO A 764 17.21 29.45 -5.13
CA PRO A 764 18.64 29.37 -5.42
C PRO A 764 18.94 29.66 -6.89
N ARG A 765 20.18 30.06 -7.17
CA ARG A 765 20.63 30.37 -8.53
C ARG A 765 20.65 29.15 -9.44
N VAL A 766 20.92 27.97 -8.88
CA VAL A 766 20.87 26.69 -9.59
C VAL A 766 19.84 25.80 -8.93
N VAL A 767 18.91 25.29 -9.73
CA VAL A 767 17.81 24.46 -9.25
C VAL A 767 17.67 23.24 -10.15
N VAL A 768 17.66 22.05 -9.55
CA VAL A 768 17.37 20.81 -10.26
C VAL A 768 15.86 20.63 -10.32
N VAL A 769 15.30 20.39 -11.49
CA VAL A 769 13.87 20.10 -11.66
C VAL A 769 13.71 18.69 -12.19
N SER A 770 13.06 17.81 -11.42
CA SER A 770 12.89 16.41 -11.79
C SER A 770 11.58 15.80 -11.30
N GLY A 771 11.13 14.75 -12.00
CA GLY A 771 10.31 13.70 -11.40
C GLY A 771 11.17 12.74 -10.57
N ARG A 772 10.82 11.45 -10.52
CA ARG A 772 11.72 10.42 -9.99
C ARG A 772 12.97 10.31 -10.86
N THR A 773 14.11 10.02 -10.24
CA THR A 773 15.38 9.84 -10.96
C THR A 773 16.02 8.48 -10.71
N GLY A 774 15.26 7.50 -10.20
CA GLY A 774 15.82 6.24 -9.73
C GLY A 774 16.88 6.40 -8.62
N ARG A 775 17.68 5.35 -8.38
CA ARG A 775 18.83 5.35 -7.46
C ARG A 775 20.11 5.61 -8.25
N VAL A 776 20.44 6.89 -8.47
CA VAL A 776 21.74 7.29 -9.03
C VAL A 776 22.72 7.50 -7.87
N ASP A 777 23.80 6.73 -7.82
CA ASP A 777 24.73 6.68 -6.68
C ASP A 777 25.70 7.87 -6.60
N THR A 778 25.81 8.65 -7.67
CA THR A 778 26.65 9.85 -7.79
C THR A 778 25.98 11.14 -7.30
N VAL A 779 24.70 11.09 -6.90
CA VAL A 779 23.98 12.22 -6.30
C VAL A 779 23.37 11.81 -4.98
N ARG A 780 23.73 12.54 -3.93
CA ARG A 780 23.12 12.37 -2.62
C ARG A 780 21.78 13.11 -2.56
N ARG A 781 20.78 12.46 -1.97
CA ARG A 781 19.52 13.09 -1.56
C ARG A 781 19.49 13.14 -0.05
N ALA A 782 18.86 14.16 0.52
CA ALA A 782 18.61 14.18 1.96
C ALA A 782 17.83 12.91 2.35
N ALA A 783 18.36 12.17 3.33
CA ALA A 783 17.66 11.05 3.94
C ALA A 783 16.88 11.56 5.15
N ALA A 784 15.63 11.12 5.29
CA ALA A 784 14.86 11.28 6.51
C ALA A 784 14.57 9.90 7.08
N GLU A 785 14.66 9.74 8.39
CA GLU A 785 14.21 8.53 9.06
C GLU A 785 12.68 8.49 9.04
N LEU A 786 12.12 7.34 8.72
CA LEU A 786 10.68 7.12 8.78
C LEU A 786 10.27 6.86 10.23
N PRO A 787 9.12 7.39 10.68
CA PRO A 787 8.62 7.07 12.01
C PRO A 787 8.29 5.58 12.12
N LEU A 788 8.48 5.01 13.30
CA LEU A 788 8.19 3.60 13.57
C LEU A 788 6.68 3.39 13.68
N LEU A 789 6.01 3.13 12.55
CA LEU A 789 4.57 2.95 12.44
C LEU A 789 4.23 1.66 11.67
N ARG A 790 3.07 1.04 11.99
CA ARG A 790 2.67 -0.28 11.49
C ARG A 790 2.74 -0.41 9.96
N PHE A 791 2.26 0.60 9.25
CA PHE A 791 2.07 0.54 7.80
C PHE A 791 3.25 1.11 7.01
N LEU A 792 4.38 1.39 7.67
CA LEU A 792 5.62 1.90 7.05
C LEU A 792 6.74 0.84 7.00
N GLY A 793 6.36 -0.44 6.82
CA GLY A 793 7.26 -1.58 6.94
C GLY A 793 8.46 -1.56 5.99
N ARG A 794 8.23 -1.86 4.71
CA ARG A 794 9.27 -1.87 3.67
C ARG A 794 9.12 -0.69 2.72
N PRO A 795 9.90 0.40 2.85
CA PRO A 795 9.88 1.49 1.89
C PRO A 795 10.48 1.05 0.55
N LEU A 796 9.72 1.20 -0.53
CA LEU A 796 10.16 0.95 -1.91
C LEU A 796 10.66 2.23 -2.58
N VAL A 797 9.96 3.34 -2.32
CA VAL A 797 10.26 4.67 -2.84
C VAL A 797 10.17 5.65 -1.68
N HIS A 798 11.20 6.46 -1.48
CA HIS A 798 11.17 7.52 -0.47
C HIS A 798 11.91 8.75 -0.98
N TYR A 799 11.15 9.81 -1.24
CA TYR A 799 11.62 11.16 -1.46
C TYR A 799 11.05 12.01 -0.32
N PRO A 800 11.83 12.29 0.75
CA PRO A 800 11.32 13.02 1.90
C PRO A 800 10.66 14.34 1.48
N GLY A 801 9.47 14.65 1.98
CA GLY A 801 8.71 15.85 1.61
C GLY A 801 8.06 15.81 0.22
N VAL A 802 8.14 14.69 -0.50
CA VAL A 802 7.62 14.55 -1.87
C VAL A 802 6.79 13.28 -2.05
N GLU A 803 7.34 12.11 -1.74
CA GLU A 803 6.69 10.82 -2.00
C GLU A 803 7.19 9.72 -1.08
N LEU A 804 6.28 8.84 -0.64
CA LEU A 804 6.57 7.59 0.03
C LEU A 804 5.72 6.48 -0.57
N VAL A 805 6.35 5.36 -0.94
CA VAL A 805 5.67 4.12 -1.28
C VAL A 805 6.25 3.01 -0.44
N THR A 806 5.40 2.31 0.31
CA THR A 806 5.81 1.27 1.24
C THR A 806 4.93 0.03 1.08
N GLU A 807 5.51 -1.13 1.35
CA GLU A 807 4.80 -2.39 1.43
C GLU A 807 4.78 -2.93 2.85
N VAL A 808 3.71 -3.66 3.14
CA VAL A 808 3.54 -4.34 4.41
C VAL A 808 2.70 -5.60 4.19
N GLU A 809 3.13 -6.68 4.82
CA GLU A 809 2.37 -7.92 4.85
C GLU A 809 1.28 -7.86 5.93
N LEU A 810 0.08 -8.31 5.57
CA LEU A 810 -1.06 -8.47 6.47
C LEU A 810 -1.38 -9.95 6.65
N ASN A 811 -1.52 -10.41 7.89
CA ASN A 811 -1.97 -11.78 8.20
C ASN A 811 -2.67 -11.85 9.56
N ALA A 812 -3.53 -12.85 9.76
CA ALA A 812 -4.34 -12.97 10.98
C ALA A 812 -3.52 -13.14 12.29
N GLY A 813 -2.28 -13.63 12.19
CA GLY A 813 -1.41 -13.83 13.35
C GLY A 813 -0.82 -12.52 13.89
N THR A 814 -0.52 -11.58 13.00
CA THR A 814 0.12 -10.29 13.34
C THR A 814 -0.85 -9.11 13.35
N ASP A 815 -1.85 -9.12 12.47
CA ASP A 815 -2.94 -8.14 12.37
C ASP A 815 -4.24 -8.73 12.94
N ARG A 816 -4.34 -8.70 14.27
CA ARG A 816 -5.37 -9.43 15.02
C ARG A 816 -6.80 -8.98 14.72
N TYR A 817 -6.95 -7.75 14.24
CA TYR A 817 -8.25 -7.20 13.82
C TYR A 817 -8.87 -7.95 12.65
N LEU A 818 -8.07 -8.64 11.82
CA LEU A 818 -8.59 -9.37 10.66
C LEU A 818 -9.54 -10.50 11.07
N ALA A 819 -9.22 -11.19 12.16
CA ALA A 819 -10.06 -12.28 12.70
C ALA A 819 -11.45 -11.78 13.15
N ASP A 820 -11.55 -10.50 13.53
CA ASP A 820 -12.81 -9.87 13.93
C ASP A 820 -13.53 -9.17 12.76
N HIS A 821 -13.04 -9.30 11.53
CA HIS A 821 -13.64 -8.70 10.35
C HIS A 821 -13.81 -9.74 9.23
N LEU A 822 -14.42 -10.86 9.62
CA LEU A 822 -14.74 -12.01 8.79
C LEU A 822 -16.11 -11.85 8.13
N LEU A 823 -16.15 -11.80 6.80
CA LEU A 823 -17.39 -11.76 6.03
C LEU A 823 -17.38 -12.87 4.98
N ASP A 824 -18.39 -13.73 4.99
CA ASP A 824 -18.55 -14.86 4.07
C ASP A 824 -17.27 -15.72 3.93
N GLY A 825 -16.62 -16.01 5.06
CA GLY A 825 -15.39 -16.84 5.11
C GLY A 825 -14.09 -16.11 4.73
N ASN A 826 -14.15 -14.82 4.36
CA ASN A 826 -13.00 -14.02 3.97
C ASN A 826 -12.64 -13.01 5.06
N LEU A 827 -11.35 -12.90 5.41
CA LEU A 827 -10.88 -11.81 6.25
C LEU A 827 -10.74 -10.57 5.38
N LEU A 828 -11.43 -9.49 5.75
CA LEU A 828 -11.36 -8.24 5.00
C LEU A 828 -10.55 -7.21 5.79
N LEU A 829 -9.71 -6.44 5.11
CA LEU A 829 -9.12 -5.23 5.68
C LEU A 829 -10.23 -4.21 5.95
N PRO A 830 -10.49 -3.83 7.21
CA PRO A 830 -11.50 -2.82 7.52
C PRO A 830 -11.10 -1.46 6.93
N ALA A 831 -12.08 -0.70 6.41
CA ALA A 831 -11.85 0.62 5.83
C ALA A 831 -11.13 1.58 6.80
N VAL A 832 -11.38 1.44 8.11
CA VAL A 832 -10.71 2.22 9.17
C VAL A 832 -9.20 1.98 9.24
N PHE A 833 -8.73 0.75 9.02
CA PHE A 833 -7.30 0.45 8.93
C PHE A 833 -6.70 0.85 7.58
N GLY A 834 -7.50 0.80 6.52
CA GLY A 834 -7.14 1.38 5.23
C GLY A 834 -6.86 2.88 5.30
N MET A 835 -7.74 3.64 5.96
CA MET A 835 -7.56 5.06 6.22
C MET A 835 -6.34 5.32 7.11
N GLU A 836 -6.15 4.54 8.17
CA GLU A 836 -4.98 4.65 9.05
C GLU A 836 -3.68 4.44 8.27
N ALA A 837 -3.59 3.39 7.44
CA ALA A 837 -2.43 3.11 6.62
C ALA A 837 -2.10 4.28 5.68
N MET A 838 -3.11 4.82 5.00
CA MET A 838 -2.97 5.99 4.12
C MET A 838 -2.51 7.24 4.89
N VAL A 839 -3.03 7.50 6.09
CA VAL A 839 -2.65 8.64 6.93
C VAL A 839 -1.23 8.51 7.47
N GLN A 840 -0.80 7.32 7.90
CA GLN A 840 0.58 7.05 8.31
C GLN A 840 1.56 7.34 7.17
N ALA A 841 1.30 6.80 5.98
CA ALA A 841 2.14 7.03 4.79
C ALA A 841 2.15 8.51 4.38
N GLY A 842 1.00 9.17 4.36
CA GLY A 842 0.90 10.57 3.97
C GLY A 842 1.58 11.54 4.95
N THR A 843 1.44 11.28 6.25
CA THR A 843 2.10 12.07 7.31
C THR A 843 3.62 11.91 7.24
N ALA A 844 4.11 10.68 7.05
CA ALA A 844 5.54 10.41 6.88
C ALA A 844 6.10 11.01 5.58
N ALA A 845 5.39 10.89 4.46
CA ALA A 845 5.81 11.46 3.17
C ALA A 845 5.95 12.98 3.25
N ALA A 846 5.04 13.66 3.96
CA ALA A 846 5.06 15.09 4.12
C ALA A 846 6.00 15.59 5.24
N GLY A 847 6.61 14.69 6.03
CA GLY A 847 7.48 15.05 7.16
C GLY A 847 6.72 15.78 8.28
N ARG A 848 5.46 15.39 8.50
CA ARG A 848 4.49 16.10 9.35
C ARG A 848 4.16 15.28 10.59
N THR A 849 3.56 15.92 11.59
CA THR A 849 3.06 15.25 12.80
C THR A 849 1.64 15.67 13.16
N ASP A 850 1.11 16.69 12.50
CA ASP A 850 -0.28 17.13 12.58
C ASP A 850 -1.21 16.16 11.85
N LEU A 851 -2.46 16.11 12.33
CA LEU A 851 -3.47 15.20 11.81
C LEU A 851 -4.21 15.83 10.62
N PRO A 852 -4.34 15.14 9.47
CA PRO A 852 -5.05 15.68 8.32
C PRO A 852 -6.57 15.50 8.42
N VAL A 853 -7.30 16.38 7.74
CA VAL A 853 -8.66 16.10 7.26
C VAL A 853 -8.54 15.13 6.08
N ILE A 854 -9.34 14.07 6.07
CA ILE A 854 -9.40 13.13 4.94
C ILE A 854 -10.53 13.58 4.01
N GLU A 855 -10.22 13.92 2.77
CA GLU A 855 -11.17 14.31 1.73
C GLU A 855 -11.26 13.24 0.64
N ALA A 856 -12.45 13.07 0.05
CA ALA A 856 -12.70 12.18 -1.08
C ALA A 856 -12.11 10.77 -0.86
N ALA A 857 -12.36 10.19 0.31
CA ALA A 857 -11.98 8.81 0.59
C ALA A 857 -12.88 7.87 -0.22
N GLU A 858 -12.29 6.96 -0.97
CA GLU A 858 -13.01 5.99 -1.80
C GLU A 858 -12.50 4.59 -1.52
N PHE A 859 -13.43 3.66 -1.36
CA PHE A 859 -13.19 2.26 -1.04
C PHE A 859 -13.70 1.38 -2.19
N ASP A 860 -13.10 1.55 -3.37
CA ASP A 860 -13.57 0.97 -4.62
C ASP A 860 -13.58 -0.57 -4.61
N ARG A 861 -12.65 -1.17 -3.86
CA ARG A 861 -12.48 -2.64 -3.80
C ARG A 861 -12.10 -3.08 -2.39
N PRO A 862 -12.65 -4.20 -1.89
CA PRO A 862 -12.17 -4.79 -0.65
C PRO A 862 -10.72 -5.27 -0.82
N VAL A 863 -9.98 -5.33 0.28
CA VAL A 863 -8.70 -6.06 0.36
C VAL A 863 -8.97 -7.31 1.16
N VAL A 864 -8.82 -8.47 0.52
CA VAL A 864 -9.04 -9.77 1.14
C VAL A 864 -7.71 -10.35 1.63
N VAL A 865 -7.71 -10.90 2.84
CA VAL A 865 -6.58 -11.65 3.40
C VAL A 865 -7.02 -13.12 3.58
N PRO A 866 -6.28 -14.10 3.04
CA PRO A 866 -6.60 -15.51 3.24
C PRO A 866 -6.53 -15.90 4.74
N PRO A 867 -7.48 -16.68 5.28
CA PRO A 867 -7.50 -17.05 6.70
C PRO A 867 -6.22 -17.74 7.21
N GLU A 868 -5.61 -18.61 6.40
CA GLU A 868 -4.35 -19.31 6.72
C GLU A 868 -3.16 -18.77 5.90
N GLY A 869 -3.24 -17.51 5.46
CA GLY A 869 -2.20 -16.91 4.63
C GLY A 869 -1.96 -15.45 4.94
N ALA A 870 -1.31 -14.80 3.98
CA ALA A 870 -0.95 -13.40 4.07
C ALA A 870 -1.27 -12.67 2.77
N THR A 871 -1.36 -11.35 2.84
CA THR A 871 -1.50 -10.50 1.67
C THR A 871 -0.66 -9.25 1.85
N VAL A 872 0.17 -8.93 0.86
CA VAL A 872 0.95 -7.69 0.88
C VAL A 872 0.07 -6.55 0.38
N VAL A 873 0.01 -5.47 1.16
CA VAL A 873 -0.56 -4.20 0.72
C VAL A 873 0.55 -3.20 0.47
N ARG A 874 0.34 -2.36 -0.55
CA ARG A 874 1.23 -1.26 -0.92
C ARG A 874 0.50 0.05 -0.69
N VAL A 875 1.06 0.89 0.17
CA VAL A 875 0.55 2.23 0.47
C VAL A 875 1.45 3.24 -0.21
N ALA A 876 0.86 4.10 -1.03
CA ALA A 876 1.53 5.18 -1.72
C ALA A 876 1.01 6.52 -1.23
N ALA A 877 1.90 7.50 -1.09
CA ALA A 877 1.60 8.86 -0.71
C ALA A 877 2.45 9.82 -1.53
N ALA A 878 1.83 10.83 -2.15
CA ALA A 878 2.50 11.86 -2.93
C ALA A 878 2.05 13.25 -2.47
N VAL A 879 2.99 14.07 -2.01
CA VAL A 879 2.74 15.47 -1.67
C VAL A 879 2.48 16.21 -2.96
N THR A 880 1.27 16.69 -3.20
CA THR A 880 0.87 17.39 -4.44
C THR A 880 0.73 18.90 -4.22
N GLY A 881 0.52 19.34 -2.98
CA GLY A 881 0.43 20.74 -2.56
C GLY A 881 1.11 20.98 -1.20
N GLU A 882 0.99 22.19 -0.67
CA GLU A 882 1.65 22.60 0.59
C GLU A 882 1.03 21.91 1.81
N ASP A 883 -0.27 21.72 1.73
CA ASP A 883 -1.12 21.07 2.73
C ASP A 883 -1.77 19.79 2.19
N THR A 884 -1.40 19.36 0.97
CA THR A 884 -2.14 18.34 0.22
C THR A 884 -1.27 17.14 -0.10
N VAL A 885 -1.73 15.96 0.30
CA VAL A 885 -1.11 14.68 -0.03
C VAL A 885 -2.15 13.75 -0.63
N GLU A 886 -1.92 13.28 -1.86
CA GLU A 886 -2.72 12.23 -2.47
C GLU A 886 -2.22 10.88 -1.97
N VAL A 887 -3.12 9.98 -1.58
CA VAL A 887 -2.79 8.69 -0.98
C VAL A 887 -3.61 7.57 -1.61
N ALA A 888 -2.99 6.40 -1.75
CA ALA A 888 -3.62 5.20 -2.30
C ALA A 888 -3.10 3.93 -1.61
N LEU A 889 -3.99 2.94 -1.46
CA LEU A 889 -3.67 1.60 -0.97
C LEU A 889 -4.03 0.57 -2.06
N ARG A 890 -3.09 -0.33 -2.34
CA ARG A 890 -3.21 -1.38 -3.36
C ARG A 890 -2.88 -2.74 -2.75
N SER A 891 -3.46 -3.81 -3.28
CA SER A 891 -3.19 -5.19 -2.83
C SER A 891 -2.33 -5.95 -3.84
N ALA A 892 -1.52 -6.89 -3.34
CA ALA A 892 -0.83 -7.87 -4.17
C ALA A 892 -1.80 -8.77 -4.96
N GLU A 893 -3.04 -8.93 -4.47
CA GLU A 893 -4.10 -9.68 -5.15
C GLU A 893 -4.37 -9.16 -6.58
N THR A 894 -4.28 -7.84 -6.78
CA THR A 894 -4.46 -7.19 -8.09
C THR A 894 -3.13 -6.91 -8.79
N GLY A 895 -2.02 -7.50 -8.32
CA GLY A 895 -0.67 -7.19 -8.78
C GLY A 895 -0.28 -5.72 -8.54
N PHE A 896 -0.93 -5.06 -7.58
CA PHE A 896 -0.84 -3.62 -7.32
C PHE A 896 -1.22 -2.72 -8.51
N ALA A 897 -1.99 -3.23 -9.48
CA ALA A 897 -2.34 -2.50 -10.69
C ALA A 897 -3.47 -1.47 -10.47
N THR A 898 -4.32 -1.70 -9.47
CA THR A 898 -5.50 -0.87 -9.20
C THR A 898 -5.51 -0.37 -7.76
N ASP A 899 -6.03 0.84 -7.57
CA ASP A 899 -6.33 1.37 -6.24
C ASP A 899 -7.49 0.56 -5.65
N HIS A 900 -7.31 0.08 -4.42
CA HIS A 900 -8.39 -0.45 -3.60
C HIS A 900 -9.01 0.69 -2.80
N PHE A 901 -8.15 1.44 -2.09
CA PHE A 901 -8.54 2.65 -1.38
C PHE A 901 -7.75 3.84 -1.92
N ARG A 902 -8.38 5.01 -1.98
CA ARG A 902 -7.71 6.29 -2.26
C ARG A 902 -8.32 7.41 -1.43
N ALA A 903 -7.55 8.44 -1.15
CA ALA A 903 -8.03 9.66 -0.51
C ALA A 903 -7.10 10.83 -0.78
N ARG A 904 -7.55 12.03 -0.43
CA ARG A 904 -6.72 13.23 -0.32
C ARG A 904 -6.61 13.63 1.15
N LEU A 905 -5.39 13.79 1.63
CA LEU A 905 -5.14 14.32 2.97
C LEU A 905 -4.91 15.82 2.88
N ARG A 906 -5.72 16.59 3.62
CA ARG A 906 -5.61 18.03 3.79
C ARG A 906 -5.13 18.36 5.19
N PHE A 907 -3.96 18.92 5.29
CA PHE A 907 -3.39 19.25 6.59
C PHE A 907 -3.41 20.77 6.84
N ALA A 908 -4.28 21.23 7.73
CA ALA A 908 -4.37 22.64 8.09
C ALA A 908 -3.24 23.07 9.06
N ALA A 909 -2.99 24.37 9.18
CA ALA A 909 -2.26 24.91 10.33
C ALA A 909 -3.06 24.57 11.59
N GLY A 910 -2.65 23.53 12.31
CA GLY A 910 -3.40 22.95 13.42
C GLY A 910 -3.62 23.91 14.59
N GLY A 911 -4.56 23.55 15.46
CA GLY A 911 -4.63 24.11 16.82
C GLY A 911 -3.39 23.76 17.65
N ALA A 912 -3.32 24.20 18.91
CA ALA A 912 -2.19 23.93 19.81
C ALA A 912 -1.86 22.44 20.01
N ASP A 913 -2.81 21.57 19.67
CA ASP A 913 -2.89 20.13 19.79
C ASP A 913 -2.64 19.39 18.46
N GLY A 914 -2.34 20.10 17.37
CA GLY A 914 -1.95 19.49 16.08
C GLY A 914 -3.08 18.80 15.32
N ALA A 915 -4.32 18.87 15.80
CA ALA A 915 -5.52 18.36 15.13
C ALA A 915 -6.26 19.46 14.34
N PRO A 916 -7.04 19.10 13.31
CA PRO A 916 -7.83 20.08 12.57
C PRO A 916 -9.03 20.55 13.40
N ALA A 917 -9.43 21.80 13.21
CA ALA A 917 -10.67 22.31 13.80
C ALA A 917 -11.87 21.49 13.28
N VAL A 918 -12.66 20.95 14.21
CA VAL A 918 -13.84 20.13 13.87
C VAL A 918 -15.07 21.03 13.81
N PRO A 919 -15.78 21.09 12.67
CA PRO A 919 -17.01 21.86 12.56
C PRO A 919 -18.07 21.37 13.54
N ASP A 920 -18.74 22.30 14.21
CA ASP A 920 -19.94 22.02 15.00
C ASP A 920 -21.21 22.16 14.13
N GLY A 921 -22.29 21.51 14.54
CA GLY A 921 -23.58 21.54 13.84
C GLY A 921 -24.29 20.18 13.79
N PRO A 922 -25.42 20.10 13.07
CA PRO A 922 -26.22 18.87 12.94
C PRO A 922 -25.40 17.80 12.20
N PRO A 923 -25.54 16.49 12.48
CA PRO A 923 -26.64 15.86 13.20
C PRO A 923 -26.70 16.16 14.69
N ASP A 924 -27.92 16.42 15.17
CA ASP A 924 -28.20 16.74 16.57
C ASP A 924 -28.58 15.49 17.36
N GLN A 925 -28.27 15.49 18.66
CA GLN A 925 -28.74 14.49 19.62
C GLN A 925 -30.28 14.50 19.70
N ALA A 926 -30.87 13.35 20.02
CA ALA A 926 -32.29 13.27 20.32
C ALA A 926 -32.63 14.21 21.50
N ALA A 927 -33.82 14.82 21.45
CA ALA A 927 -34.21 15.76 22.49
C ALA A 927 -34.24 15.07 23.87
N ARG A 928 -33.68 15.75 24.88
CA ARG A 928 -33.64 15.24 26.26
C ARG A 928 -35.04 14.87 26.74
N GLY A 929 -35.17 13.72 27.40
CA GLY A 929 -36.41 13.28 28.03
C GLY A 929 -37.06 12.04 27.40
N LEU A 930 -36.55 11.53 26.28
CA LEU A 930 -36.88 10.16 25.83
C LEU A 930 -35.98 9.14 26.54
N PRO A 931 -36.51 7.98 26.98
CA PRO A 931 -35.68 6.90 27.51
C PRO A 931 -34.84 6.26 26.39
N GLU A 932 -33.83 5.47 26.73
CA GLU A 932 -33.05 4.70 25.75
C GLU A 932 -33.94 3.71 24.97
N VAL A 933 -33.65 3.49 23.69
CA VAL A 933 -34.31 2.50 22.84
C VAL A 933 -34.06 1.11 23.41
N ARG A 934 -35.09 0.27 23.46
CA ARG A 934 -34.99 -1.12 23.93
C ARG A 934 -34.34 -2.01 22.86
N LEU A 935 -33.06 -1.79 22.64
CA LEU A 935 -32.22 -2.50 21.68
C LEU A 935 -30.85 -2.70 22.34
N ASP A 936 -30.45 -3.95 22.60
CA ASP A 936 -29.13 -4.29 23.13
C ASP A 936 -28.18 -4.55 21.95
N PRO A 937 -27.21 -3.68 21.64
CA PRO A 937 -26.33 -3.88 20.49
C PRO A 937 -25.60 -5.22 20.50
N ALA A 938 -25.18 -5.70 21.68
CA ALA A 938 -24.41 -6.94 21.80
C ALA A 938 -25.25 -8.17 21.44
N ALA A 939 -26.51 -8.22 21.86
CA ALA A 939 -27.41 -9.35 21.61
C ALA A 939 -28.24 -9.20 20.32
N ASP A 940 -28.54 -7.97 19.92
CA ASP A 940 -29.50 -7.67 18.85
C ASP A 940 -28.85 -7.35 17.51
N LEU A 941 -27.64 -6.78 17.49
CA LEU A 941 -26.99 -6.33 16.28
C LEU A 941 -25.81 -7.22 15.87
N TYR A 942 -24.84 -7.44 16.76
CA TYR A 942 -23.64 -8.22 16.45
C TYR A 942 -23.95 -9.72 16.25
N GLY A 943 -23.33 -10.33 15.24
CA GLY A 943 -23.60 -11.71 14.81
C GLY A 943 -24.85 -11.89 13.96
N GLY A 944 -25.68 -10.84 13.81
CA GLY A 944 -26.87 -10.80 12.95
C GLY A 944 -26.78 -9.71 11.89
N VAL A 945 -27.12 -8.48 12.27
CA VAL A 945 -27.06 -7.30 11.38
C VAL A 945 -25.61 -6.87 11.13
N LEU A 946 -24.77 -6.95 12.18
CA LEU A 946 -23.36 -6.56 12.16
C LEU A 946 -22.49 -7.81 12.23
N PHE A 947 -21.57 -7.97 11.28
CA PHE A 947 -20.73 -9.17 11.17
C PHE A 947 -19.43 -9.08 12.00
N GLN A 948 -19.10 -7.90 12.54
CA GLN A 948 -17.85 -7.67 13.22
C GLN A 948 -17.73 -8.46 14.53
N GLY A 949 -16.50 -8.86 14.85
CA GLY A 949 -16.10 -9.58 16.06
C GLY A 949 -15.73 -8.65 17.23
N GLY A 950 -15.20 -9.26 18.29
CA GLY A 950 -15.17 -8.66 19.64
C GLY A 950 -14.44 -7.32 19.74
N ARG A 951 -13.31 -7.14 19.04
CA ARG A 951 -12.54 -5.88 19.07
C ARG A 951 -13.30 -4.68 18.50
N PHE A 952 -14.34 -4.93 17.70
CA PHE A 952 -15.18 -3.91 17.07
C PHE A 952 -16.54 -3.75 17.77
N HIS A 953 -16.81 -4.47 18.87
CA HIS A 953 -18.06 -4.38 19.64
C HIS A 953 -18.12 -3.11 20.50
N ARG A 954 -18.22 -1.94 19.87
CA ARG A 954 -18.14 -0.63 20.53
C ARG A 954 -19.48 0.05 20.77
N LEU A 955 -20.55 -0.38 20.12
CA LEU A 955 -21.89 0.13 20.39
C LEU A 955 -22.34 -0.26 21.80
N ARG A 956 -22.86 0.69 22.58
CA ARG A 956 -23.34 0.46 23.95
C ARG A 956 -24.85 0.58 24.07
N GLY A 957 -25.45 1.51 23.34
CA GLY A 957 -26.86 1.81 23.48
C GLY A 957 -27.37 2.80 22.44
N TYR A 958 -28.66 2.76 22.13
CA TYR A 958 -29.30 3.67 21.17
C TYR A 958 -30.33 4.54 21.87
N HIS A 959 -30.28 5.85 21.63
CA HIS A 959 -31.26 6.82 22.08
C HIS A 959 -32.27 7.16 20.97
N ARG A 960 -31.83 7.01 19.72
CA ARG A 960 -32.68 7.02 18.53
C ARG A 960 -32.18 6.01 17.50
N ALA A 961 -33.09 5.16 17.04
CA ALA A 961 -32.91 4.28 15.90
C ALA A 961 -34.15 4.43 15.02
N ALA A 962 -34.01 5.12 13.89
CA ALA A 962 -35.07 5.37 12.93
C ALA A 962 -34.52 5.19 11.51
N ALA A 963 -35.38 5.13 10.49
CA ALA A 963 -34.93 4.88 9.12
C ALA A 963 -33.89 5.88 8.61
N ARG A 964 -33.84 7.11 9.12
CA ARG A 964 -32.94 8.17 8.64
C ARG A 964 -32.08 8.83 9.71
N HIS A 965 -32.21 8.39 10.96
CA HIS A 965 -31.58 9.07 12.09
C HIS A 965 -31.06 8.06 13.12
N VAL A 966 -29.86 8.32 13.59
CA VAL A 966 -29.21 7.56 14.66
C VAL A 966 -28.74 8.50 15.73
N ASP A 967 -28.91 8.10 16.99
CA ASP A 967 -28.31 8.73 18.15
C ASP A 967 -27.93 7.63 19.14
N ALA A 968 -26.65 7.41 19.40
CA ALA A 968 -26.17 6.23 20.12
C ALA A 968 -24.85 6.48 20.85
N ASP A 969 -24.60 5.67 21.87
CA ASP A 969 -23.40 5.70 22.68
C ASP A 969 -22.38 4.70 22.13
N VAL A 970 -21.13 5.15 21.95
CA VAL A 970 -20.02 4.35 21.43
C VAL A 970 -18.85 4.37 22.41
N ALA A 971 -18.32 3.21 22.75
CA ALA A 971 -17.21 3.06 23.68
C ALA A 971 -15.85 3.24 23.01
N ILE A 972 -14.90 3.76 23.77
CA ILE A 972 -13.47 3.84 23.42
C ILE A 972 -12.70 3.05 24.45
N GLU A 973 -12.18 1.90 24.04
CA GLU A 973 -11.44 1.02 24.95
C GLU A 973 -10.22 0.44 24.24
N PRO A 974 -9.07 0.33 24.94
CA PRO A 974 -7.87 -0.26 24.36
C PRO A 974 -8.13 -1.68 23.83
N ALA A 975 -7.54 -1.99 22.69
CA ALA A 975 -7.55 -3.33 22.12
C ALA A 975 -6.17 -3.67 21.55
N ASP A 976 -5.86 -4.96 21.52
CA ASP A 976 -4.64 -5.51 20.94
C ASP A 976 -4.79 -5.64 19.41
N TRP A 977 -4.71 -4.51 18.70
CA TRP A 977 -4.89 -4.47 17.25
C TRP A 977 -3.80 -5.23 16.48
N PHE A 978 -2.58 -5.25 17.02
CA PHE A 978 -1.41 -5.88 16.41
C PHE A 978 -0.69 -6.80 17.39
N ALA A 979 0.17 -7.69 16.88
CA ALA A 979 1.11 -8.45 17.70
C ALA A 979 2.12 -7.53 18.44
N ALA A 980 2.54 -7.93 19.63
CA ALA A 980 3.31 -7.09 20.56
C ALA A 980 4.70 -6.62 20.06
N PHE A 981 5.24 -7.24 19.01
CA PHE A 981 6.51 -6.85 18.40
C PHE A 981 6.34 -5.83 17.25
N LEU A 982 5.10 -5.52 16.87
CA LEU A 982 4.79 -4.52 15.86
C LEU A 982 4.47 -3.17 16.52
N PRO A 983 4.70 -2.04 15.82
CA PRO A 983 4.30 -0.73 16.32
C PRO A 983 2.78 -0.63 16.44
N ASP A 984 2.29 -0.17 17.59
CA ASP A 984 0.86 -0.11 17.93
C ASP A 984 0.25 1.30 17.88
N ARG A 985 1.08 2.31 17.62
CA ARG A 985 0.65 3.70 17.51
C ARG A 985 -0.29 3.89 16.31
N LEU A 986 -1.48 4.42 16.60
CA LEU A 986 -2.49 4.81 15.63
C LEU A 986 -2.63 6.34 15.61
N LEU A 987 -2.60 6.95 14.42
CA LEU A 987 -2.67 8.40 14.26
C LEU A 987 -4.11 8.89 14.31
N LEU A 988 -5.07 8.14 13.74
CA LEU A 988 -6.46 8.55 13.76
C LEU A 988 -7.09 8.37 15.14
N GLY A 989 -6.58 7.49 16.00
CA GLY A 989 -7.20 7.14 17.30
C GLY A 989 -7.87 5.77 17.24
N ASP A 990 -8.93 5.53 18.02
CA ASP A 990 -9.53 4.17 18.13
C ASP A 990 -10.23 3.69 16.83
N PRO A 991 -9.76 2.62 16.18
CA PRO A 991 -10.39 2.06 14.98
C PRO A 991 -11.74 1.42 15.26
N GLY A 992 -11.88 0.80 16.45
CA GLY A 992 -13.11 0.15 16.87
C GLY A 992 -14.29 1.12 16.93
N MET A 993 -14.08 2.28 17.55
CA MET A 993 -15.06 3.36 17.58
C MET A 993 -15.49 3.76 16.17
N ARG A 994 -14.56 4.00 15.25
CA ARG A 994 -14.88 4.44 13.86
C ARG A 994 -15.62 3.40 13.06
N ASP A 995 -15.28 2.13 13.22
CA ASP A 995 -16.00 1.03 12.60
C ASP A 995 -17.46 1.03 13.07
N ALA A 996 -17.69 1.21 14.38
CA ALA A 996 -19.03 1.37 14.94
C ALA A 996 -19.76 2.62 14.43
N LEU A 997 -19.07 3.72 14.13
CA LEU A 997 -19.68 4.90 13.49
C LEU A 997 -20.17 4.58 12.07
N MET A 998 -19.41 3.79 11.30
CA MET A 998 -19.82 3.38 9.96
C MET A 998 -21.02 2.43 10.01
N HIS A 999 -20.89 1.38 10.83
CA HIS A 999 -21.81 0.24 10.80
C HIS A 999 -23.00 0.37 11.75
N GLY A 1000 -22.93 1.23 12.77
CA GLY A 1000 -24.06 1.54 13.65
C GLY A 1000 -25.23 2.19 12.90
N ASN A 1001 -25.00 2.73 11.70
CA ASN A 1001 -26.06 3.24 10.82
C ASN A 1001 -26.93 2.12 10.22
N GLN A 1002 -26.53 0.85 10.31
CA GLN A 1002 -27.32 -0.27 9.77
C GLN A 1002 -28.66 -0.46 10.48
N VAL A 1003 -28.87 0.10 11.68
CA VAL A 1003 -30.21 0.16 12.30
C VAL A 1003 -31.24 0.91 11.46
N CYS A 1004 -30.78 1.77 10.53
CA CYS A 1004 -31.60 2.48 9.56
C CYS A 1004 -32.04 1.57 8.40
N VAL A 1005 -31.27 0.54 8.07
CA VAL A 1005 -31.50 -0.41 6.96
C VAL A 1005 -31.28 -1.85 7.47
N PRO A 1006 -32.08 -2.31 8.45
CA PRO A 1006 -31.76 -3.55 9.18
C PRO A 1006 -32.03 -4.83 8.38
N ASP A 1007 -32.64 -4.72 7.20
CA ASP A 1007 -32.81 -5.82 6.24
C ASP A 1007 -31.59 -6.01 5.33
N ALA A 1008 -30.52 -5.23 5.48
CA ALA A 1008 -29.35 -5.32 4.61
C ALA A 1008 -28.03 -5.22 5.38
N THR A 1009 -27.00 -5.90 4.86
CA THR A 1009 -25.61 -5.65 5.25
C THR A 1009 -25.07 -4.51 4.39
N LEU A 1010 -24.59 -3.46 5.06
CA LEU A 1010 -24.01 -2.29 4.41
C LEU A 1010 -22.48 -2.29 4.54
N LEU A 1011 -21.78 -2.05 3.44
CA LEU A 1011 -20.34 -1.83 3.41
C LEU A 1011 -20.01 -0.38 2.99
N PRO A 1012 -18.95 0.22 3.56
CA PRO A 1012 -18.53 1.56 3.18
C PRO A 1012 -17.91 1.59 1.78
N THR A 1013 -18.31 2.56 0.96
CA THR A 1013 -17.76 2.79 -0.39
C THR A 1013 -17.05 4.13 -0.54
N GLY A 1014 -17.27 5.07 0.39
CA GLY A 1014 -16.47 6.28 0.47
C GLY A 1014 -16.96 7.29 1.51
N ILE A 1015 -16.21 8.38 1.65
CA ILE A 1015 -16.49 9.50 2.56
C ILE A 1015 -16.08 10.78 1.84
N GLU A 1016 -16.97 11.77 1.77
CA GLU A 1016 -16.62 13.07 1.14
C GLU A 1016 -15.58 13.82 1.97
N ARG A 1017 -15.78 13.90 3.30
CA ARG A 1017 -14.85 14.53 4.21
C ARG A 1017 -14.94 13.96 5.62
N LEU A 1018 -13.78 13.73 6.25
CA LEU A 1018 -13.64 13.29 7.64
C LEU A 1018 -12.68 14.22 8.39
N TYR A 1019 -13.18 14.80 9.48
CA TYR A 1019 -12.39 15.54 10.47
C TYR A 1019 -12.14 14.64 11.68
N PRO A 1020 -11.01 13.92 11.73
CA PRO A 1020 -10.77 12.90 12.74
C PRO A 1020 -10.51 13.50 14.12
N ALA A 1021 -10.95 12.81 15.18
CA ALA A 1021 -10.67 13.21 16.55
C ALA A 1021 -9.19 13.17 16.90
N GLY A 1022 -8.44 12.19 16.39
CA GLY A 1022 -7.09 11.88 16.89
C GLY A 1022 -7.15 11.53 18.38
N ASP A 1023 -6.20 12.06 19.14
CA ASP A 1023 -6.12 11.86 20.59
C ASP A 1023 -7.22 12.60 21.39
N ARG A 1024 -8.02 13.48 20.77
CA ARG A 1024 -9.12 14.19 21.48
C ARG A 1024 -10.22 13.24 21.97
N ALA A 1025 -10.31 12.05 21.37
CA ALA A 1025 -11.22 11.00 21.79
C ALA A 1025 -10.63 10.12 22.92
N SER A 1026 -9.35 10.26 23.25
CA SER A 1026 -8.67 9.45 24.26
C SER A 1026 -9.11 9.85 25.68
N GLY A 1027 -9.49 8.86 26.50
CA GLY A 1027 -9.80 9.04 27.93
C GLY A 1027 -11.25 9.35 28.28
N THR A 1028 -12.16 9.48 27.31
CA THR A 1028 -13.60 9.76 27.53
C THR A 1028 -14.43 8.52 27.88
N GLY A 1029 -13.93 7.32 27.60
CA GLY A 1029 -14.57 6.03 27.89
C GLY A 1029 -15.78 5.73 26.99
N VAL A 1030 -16.72 6.66 26.87
CA VAL A 1030 -17.90 6.60 26.00
C VAL A 1030 -18.14 7.97 25.35
N LEU A 1031 -18.40 7.97 24.05
CA LEU A 1031 -18.80 9.14 23.26
C LEU A 1031 -20.23 8.99 22.76
N ARG A 1032 -20.84 10.12 22.39
CA ARG A 1032 -22.16 10.16 21.76
C ARG A 1032 -22.00 10.36 20.26
N TYR A 1033 -22.49 9.43 19.43
CA TYR A 1033 -22.53 9.60 17.99
C TYR A 1033 -23.95 9.80 17.47
N CYS A 1034 -24.12 10.78 16.59
CA CYS A 1034 -25.38 11.09 15.93
C CYS A 1034 -25.19 11.05 14.42
N ALA A 1035 -26.08 10.39 13.70
CA ALA A 1035 -26.05 10.32 12.24
C ALA A 1035 -27.40 10.72 11.62
N THR A 1036 -27.37 11.33 10.45
CA THR A 1036 -28.57 11.66 9.65
C THR A 1036 -28.33 11.31 8.19
N GLU A 1037 -29.29 10.62 7.58
CA GLU A 1037 -29.28 10.33 6.14
C GLU A 1037 -29.43 11.65 5.37
N ARG A 1038 -28.44 11.98 4.56
CA ARG A 1038 -28.44 13.12 3.65
C ARG A 1038 -29.24 12.80 2.39
N GLU A 1039 -28.97 11.64 1.79
CA GLU A 1039 -29.64 11.17 0.59
C GLU A 1039 -29.53 9.64 0.43
N ARG A 1040 -30.34 9.10 -0.47
CA ARG A 1040 -30.36 7.69 -0.88
C ARG A 1040 -30.46 7.64 -2.40
N ASP A 1041 -29.58 6.86 -3.03
CA ASP A 1041 -29.65 6.52 -4.44
C ASP A 1041 -29.61 4.98 -4.60
N GLY A 1042 -30.75 4.39 -4.93
CA GLY A 1042 -30.92 2.95 -5.01
C GLY A 1042 -30.54 2.24 -3.70
N ASP A 1043 -29.46 1.47 -3.77
CA ASP A 1043 -28.85 0.70 -2.67
C ASP A 1043 -27.71 1.43 -1.95
N THR A 1044 -27.44 2.69 -2.32
CA THR A 1044 -26.45 3.55 -1.68
C THR A 1044 -27.13 4.54 -0.74
N TYR A 1045 -26.63 4.64 0.47
CA TYR A 1045 -27.12 5.51 1.53
C TYR A 1045 -26.00 6.45 1.97
N VAL A 1046 -26.28 7.74 2.05
CA VAL A 1046 -25.29 8.77 2.37
C VAL A 1046 -25.64 9.40 3.72
N TYR A 1047 -24.70 9.37 4.67
CA TYR A 1047 -24.90 9.87 6.04
C TYR A 1047 -23.90 10.96 6.41
N ASP A 1048 -24.37 11.95 7.16
CA ASP A 1048 -23.52 12.84 7.95
C ASP A 1048 -23.47 12.35 9.39
N ILE A 1049 -22.31 12.46 10.06
CA ILE A 1049 -22.11 12.00 11.45
C ILE A 1049 -21.43 13.09 12.27
N ALA A 1050 -21.94 13.34 13.48
CA ALA A 1050 -21.28 14.13 14.51
C ALA A 1050 -21.01 13.27 15.74
N VAL A 1051 -19.78 13.33 16.28
CA VAL A 1051 -19.40 12.64 17.52
C VAL A 1051 -19.08 13.69 18.58
N ARG A 1052 -19.70 13.55 19.75
CA ARG A 1052 -19.60 14.50 20.86
C ARG A 1052 -19.08 13.83 22.13
N ASP A 1053 -18.28 14.57 22.89
CA ASP A 1053 -17.84 14.18 24.23
C ASP A 1053 -18.95 14.37 25.29
N ALA A 1054 -18.63 14.06 26.55
CA ALA A 1054 -19.56 14.20 27.68
C ALA A 1054 -19.97 15.66 27.94
N GLU A 1055 -19.14 16.63 27.52
CA GLU A 1055 -19.45 18.06 27.60
C GLU A 1055 -20.29 18.56 26.41
N GLY A 1056 -20.55 17.71 25.42
CA GLY A 1056 -21.33 18.02 24.22
C GLY A 1056 -20.51 18.68 23.09
N ARG A 1057 -19.19 18.77 23.23
CA ARG A 1057 -18.30 19.33 22.20
C ARG A 1057 -18.09 18.32 21.09
N THR A 1058 -18.13 18.77 19.84
CA THR A 1058 -17.89 17.90 18.68
C THR A 1058 -16.40 17.58 18.58
N VAL A 1059 -16.06 16.31 18.70
CA VAL A 1059 -14.68 15.80 18.64
C VAL A 1059 -14.34 15.18 17.29
N GLU A 1060 -15.33 14.69 16.54
CA GLU A 1060 -15.16 14.13 15.20
C GLU A 1060 -16.38 14.40 14.32
N ARG A 1061 -16.14 14.60 13.02
CA ARG A 1061 -17.15 14.95 12.03
C ARG A 1061 -16.96 14.17 10.73
N TRP A 1062 -18.03 13.59 10.22
CA TRP A 1062 -18.07 12.92 8.93
C TRP A 1062 -19.11 13.59 8.05
N GLU A 1063 -18.73 13.89 6.82
CA GLU A 1063 -19.59 14.42 5.77
C GLU A 1063 -19.67 13.40 4.65
N GLY A 1064 -20.89 13.02 4.26
CA GLY A 1064 -21.13 12.16 3.11
C GLY A 1064 -20.52 10.76 3.21
N LEU A 1065 -20.66 10.07 4.35
CA LEU A 1065 -20.35 8.64 4.46
C LEU A 1065 -21.29 7.85 3.55
N ARG A 1066 -20.73 7.21 2.52
CA ARG A 1066 -21.46 6.37 1.57
C ARG A 1066 -21.40 4.91 2.00
N LEU A 1067 -22.57 4.33 2.22
CA LEU A 1067 -22.77 2.93 2.57
C LEU A 1067 -23.58 2.25 1.47
N GLN A 1068 -23.10 1.15 0.93
CA GLN A 1068 -23.78 0.38 -0.11
C GLN A 1068 -24.31 -0.94 0.46
N ALA A 1069 -25.57 -1.26 0.17
CA ALA A 1069 -26.12 -2.57 0.49
C ALA A 1069 -25.53 -3.64 -0.42
N VAL A 1070 -24.84 -4.62 0.18
CA VAL A 1070 -24.23 -5.75 -0.56
C VAL A 1070 -24.99 -7.06 -0.37
N ARG A 1071 -25.83 -7.13 0.66
CA ARG A 1071 -26.69 -8.29 0.96
C ARG A 1071 -28.02 -7.80 1.48
N ARG A 1072 -29.12 -8.33 0.96
CA ARG A 1072 -30.48 -8.07 1.47
C ARG A 1072 -31.10 -9.36 1.99
N THR A 1073 -31.83 -9.25 3.09
CA THR A 1073 -32.73 -10.29 3.60
C THR A 1073 -34.11 -10.08 2.99
N ASP A 1074 -34.91 -11.15 2.92
CA ASP A 1074 -36.29 -11.06 2.41
C ASP A 1074 -37.27 -10.46 3.44
N GLY A 1075 -36.77 -10.07 4.61
CA GLY A 1075 -37.48 -9.42 5.70
C GLY A 1075 -38.44 -10.32 6.47
N ARG A 1076 -38.41 -11.65 6.32
CA ARG A 1076 -39.36 -12.55 6.99
C ARG A 1076 -39.24 -12.59 8.52
N GLY A 1077 -38.19 -12.02 9.10
CA GLY A 1077 -37.94 -12.00 10.55
C GLY A 1077 -37.15 -13.25 11.01
N PRO A 1078 -37.07 -13.50 12.33
CA PRO A 1078 -37.75 -12.78 13.40
C PRO A 1078 -37.12 -11.42 13.70
N TRP A 1079 -37.96 -10.39 13.85
CA TRP A 1079 -37.51 -9.02 14.09
C TRP A 1079 -37.34 -8.66 15.56
N VAL A 1080 -36.35 -7.82 15.84
CA VAL A 1080 -36.27 -7.01 17.06
C VAL A 1080 -37.17 -5.77 16.85
N PRO A 1081 -38.15 -5.47 17.73
CA PRO A 1081 -39.20 -4.51 17.41
C PRO A 1081 -38.71 -3.11 17.01
N PRO A 1082 -37.73 -2.47 17.68
CA PRO A 1082 -37.20 -1.19 17.21
C PRO A 1082 -36.65 -1.20 15.78
N LEU A 1083 -35.98 -2.28 15.36
CA LEU A 1083 -35.45 -2.42 13.99
C LEU A 1083 -36.59 -2.56 12.96
N LEU A 1084 -37.67 -3.24 13.34
CA LEU A 1084 -38.86 -3.34 12.49
C LEU A 1084 -39.46 -1.95 12.20
N GLY A 1085 -39.37 -1.00 13.14
CA GLY A 1085 -39.77 0.39 12.92
C GLY A 1085 -39.06 1.03 11.73
N SER A 1086 -37.73 1.00 11.72
CA SER A 1086 -36.91 1.52 10.60
C SER A 1086 -37.24 0.83 9.27
N TYR A 1087 -37.38 -0.49 9.29
CA TYR A 1087 -37.74 -1.27 8.09
C TYR A 1087 -39.12 -0.90 7.53
N LEU A 1088 -40.13 -0.80 8.41
CA LEU A 1088 -41.49 -0.43 8.03
C LEU A 1088 -41.52 0.99 7.48
N GLU A 1089 -40.83 1.94 8.11
CA GLU A 1089 -40.77 3.34 7.65
C GLU A 1089 -40.30 3.44 6.19
N ARG A 1090 -39.17 2.79 5.86
CA ARG A 1090 -38.65 2.79 4.47
C ARG A 1090 -39.57 2.06 3.51
N THR A 1091 -40.04 0.89 3.92
CA THR A 1091 -40.82 0.03 3.04
C THR A 1091 -42.17 0.63 2.72
N VAL A 1092 -42.83 1.23 3.70
CA VAL A 1092 -44.14 1.87 3.50
C VAL A 1092 -44.01 3.02 2.50
N GLU A 1093 -42.89 3.75 2.50
CA GLU A 1093 -42.60 4.74 1.46
C GLU A 1093 -42.42 4.08 0.09
N ASP A 1094 -41.63 3.02 -0.01
CA ASP A 1094 -41.41 2.29 -1.27
C ASP A 1094 -42.72 1.65 -1.82
N VAL A 1095 -43.60 1.16 -0.94
CA VAL A 1095 -44.84 0.43 -1.29
C VAL A 1095 -46.04 1.35 -1.54
N LEU A 1096 -46.22 2.39 -0.72
CA LEU A 1096 -47.38 3.29 -0.76
C LEU A 1096 -47.06 4.68 -1.29
N GLY A 1097 -45.78 5.05 -1.45
CA GLY A 1097 -45.36 6.43 -1.68
C GLY A 1097 -45.63 7.33 -0.46
N LEU A 1098 -45.88 6.74 0.72
CA LEU A 1098 -46.22 7.47 1.94
C LEU A 1098 -44.95 7.81 2.72
N LYS A 1099 -44.61 9.10 2.80
CA LYS A 1099 -43.62 9.60 3.76
C LYS A 1099 -44.27 9.69 5.15
N ALA A 1100 -43.84 8.81 6.04
CA ALA A 1100 -44.29 8.77 7.42
C ALA A 1100 -43.13 8.43 8.35
N ALA A 1101 -43.19 8.87 9.61
CA ALA A 1101 -42.31 8.40 10.67
C ALA A 1101 -42.99 7.22 11.38
N ILE A 1102 -42.29 6.09 11.52
CA ILE A 1102 -42.85 4.85 12.08
C ILE A 1102 -42.00 4.36 13.25
N ALA A 1103 -42.65 4.02 14.35
CA ALA A 1103 -42.04 3.37 15.48
C ALA A 1103 -42.81 2.11 15.88
N VAL A 1104 -42.08 1.06 16.26
CA VAL A 1104 -42.61 -0.17 16.83
C VAL A 1104 -41.95 -0.37 18.19
N GLU A 1105 -42.67 -0.02 19.25
CA GLU A 1105 -42.15 -0.04 20.62
C GLU A 1105 -42.70 -1.26 21.37
N PRO A 1106 -41.87 -2.07 22.05
CA PRO A 1106 -42.35 -3.19 22.86
C PRO A 1106 -43.02 -2.72 24.17
N ASP A 1107 -44.14 -3.34 24.52
CA ASP A 1107 -44.85 -3.06 25.78
C ASP A 1107 -44.02 -3.56 26.99
N GLU A 1108 -44.23 -2.97 28.19
CA GLU A 1108 -43.56 -3.43 29.41
C GLU A 1108 -44.03 -4.81 29.88
N PRO A 1109 -43.11 -5.71 30.30
CA PRO A 1109 -43.48 -6.99 30.88
C PRO A 1109 -44.26 -6.78 32.19
N GLY A 1110 -45.51 -7.27 32.24
CA GLY A 1110 -46.33 -7.26 33.46
C GLY A 1110 -47.32 -6.10 33.61
N GLY A 1111 -47.40 -5.17 32.67
CA GLY A 1111 -48.42 -4.11 32.67
C GLY A 1111 -49.80 -4.68 32.32
N SER A 1112 -50.78 -4.57 33.22
CA SER A 1112 -52.16 -4.99 32.92
C SER A 1112 -52.69 -4.19 31.72
N GLY A 1113 -53.01 -4.87 30.61
CA GLY A 1113 -53.48 -4.25 29.36
C GLY A 1113 -54.82 -3.50 29.43
N GLY A 1114 -55.39 -3.32 30.62
CA GLY A 1114 -56.69 -2.68 30.86
C GLY A 1114 -56.66 -1.22 31.33
N ASP A 1115 -55.50 -0.64 31.69
CA ASP A 1115 -55.43 0.76 32.12
C ASP A 1115 -55.27 1.73 30.94
N VAL A 1116 -56.25 2.62 30.77
CA VAL A 1116 -56.25 3.67 29.74
C VAL A 1116 -55.05 4.59 29.91
N ALA A 1117 -54.64 4.91 31.14
CA ALA A 1117 -53.49 5.80 31.37
C ALA A 1117 -52.19 5.16 30.88
N ALA A 1118 -51.95 3.89 31.22
CA ALA A 1118 -50.79 3.13 30.75
C ALA A 1118 -50.77 3.02 29.21
N ARG A 1119 -51.91 2.75 28.56
CA ARG A 1119 -52.00 2.71 27.09
C ARG A 1119 -51.65 4.04 26.44
N ARG A 1120 -52.14 5.16 27.00
CA ARG A 1120 -51.84 6.51 26.51
C ARG A 1120 -50.37 6.88 26.67
N ALA A 1121 -49.74 6.47 27.77
CA ALA A 1121 -48.30 6.64 27.99
C ALA A 1121 -47.47 5.90 26.94
N ARG A 1122 -47.85 4.65 26.59
CA ARG A 1122 -47.19 3.88 25.52
C ARG A 1122 -47.37 4.54 24.15
N THR A 1123 -48.55 5.07 23.84
CA THR A 1123 -48.75 5.86 22.61
C THR A 1123 -47.84 7.09 22.57
N ALA A 1124 -47.72 7.84 23.67
CA ALA A 1124 -46.85 9.02 23.74
C ALA A 1124 -45.37 8.66 23.56
N LEU A 1125 -44.92 7.55 24.16
CA LEU A 1125 -43.56 7.05 23.97
C LEU A 1125 -43.31 6.66 22.51
N ALA A 1126 -44.17 5.84 21.90
CA ALA A 1126 -44.03 5.42 20.50
C ALA A 1126 -44.10 6.60 19.51
N ALA A 1127 -44.98 7.59 19.76
CA ALA A 1127 -45.02 8.83 18.99
C ALA A 1127 -43.72 9.63 19.14
N GLY A 1128 -43.18 9.69 20.37
CA GLY A 1128 -41.91 10.34 20.63
C GLY A 1128 -40.72 9.65 19.97
N ARG A 1129 -40.73 8.31 19.89
CA ARG A 1129 -39.74 7.52 19.12
C ARG A 1129 -39.77 7.88 17.64
N ALA A 1130 -40.96 7.87 17.03
CA ALA A 1130 -41.12 8.20 15.62
C ALA A 1130 -40.65 9.64 15.32
N LEU A 1131 -40.99 10.59 16.17
CA LEU A 1131 -40.68 12.02 15.97
C LEU A 1131 -39.30 12.46 16.51
N GLY A 1132 -38.57 11.57 17.20
CA GLY A 1132 -37.24 11.83 17.76
C GLY A 1132 -37.22 12.82 18.94
N ARG A 1133 -38.37 13.07 19.58
CA ARG A 1133 -38.50 14.02 20.69
C ARG A 1133 -39.65 13.61 21.64
N PRO A 1134 -39.67 14.04 22.91
CA PRO A 1134 -40.83 13.82 23.77
C PRO A 1134 -42.07 14.53 23.20
N VAL A 1135 -43.19 13.82 23.09
CA VAL A 1135 -44.44 14.34 22.47
C VAL A 1135 -45.57 14.33 23.48
N THR A 1136 -46.35 15.41 23.53
CA THR A 1136 -47.61 15.44 24.29
C THR A 1136 -48.78 14.98 23.42
N VAL A 1137 -49.35 13.81 23.72
CA VAL A 1137 -50.49 13.25 22.98
C VAL A 1137 -51.82 13.61 23.66
N ARG A 1138 -52.75 14.18 22.89
CA ARG A 1138 -54.15 14.43 23.27
C ARG A 1138 -55.06 13.43 22.55
N TYR A 1139 -56.28 13.26 23.05
CA TYR A 1139 -57.25 12.31 22.47
C TYR A 1139 -58.55 13.01 22.13
N ARG A 1140 -59.04 12.79 20.92
CA ARG A 1140 -60.36 13.22 20.46
C ARG A 1140 -61.48 12.44 21.17
N ALA A 1141 -62.71 12.90 20.99
CA ALA A 1141 -63.91 12.21 21.50
C ALA A 1141 -64.11 10.81 20.89
N ASP A 1142 -63.62 10.58 19.68
CA ASP A 1142 -63.60 9.27 19.00
C ASP A 1142 -62.41 8.38 19.42
N GLY A 1143 -61.57 8.84 20.36
CA GLY A 1143 -60.45 8.08 20.91
C GLY A 1143 -59.17 8.10 20.06
N ARG A 1144 -59.13 8.86 18.95
CA ARG A 1144 -57.93 8.97 18.11
C ARG A 1144 -56.89 9.92 18.73
N PRO A 1145 -55.59 9.56 18.73
CA PRO A 1145 -54.53 10.40 19.26
C PRO A 1145 -54.22 11.58 18.32
N GLU A 1146 -53.93 12.74 18.89
CA GLU A 1146 -53.52 13.97 18.19
C GLU A 1146 -52.34 14.62 18.92
N THR A 1147 -51.48 15.27 18.16
CA THR A 1147 -50.35 16.06 18.68
C THR A 1147 -50.20 17.33 17.84
N THR A 1148 -49.64 18.39 18.42
CA THR A 1148 -49.25 19.59 17.68
C THR A 1148 -47.91 19.43 16.95
N GLU A 1149 -47.22 18.31 17.15
CA GLU A 1149 -45.86 18.07 16.67
C GLU A 1149 -45.80 17.24 15.36
N ALA A 1150 -46.95 16.80 14.84
CA ALA A 1150 -47.10 16.10 13.57
C ALA A 1150 -48.48 16.40 12.95
N GLY A 1151 -48.63 16.23 11.64
CA GLY A 1151 -49.91 16.49 10.94
C GLY A 1151 -51.03 15.53 11.35
N VAL A 1152 -50.80 14.23 11.21
CA VAL A 1152 -51.75 13.16 11.55
C VAL A 1152 -51.00 12.03 12.26
N LEU A 1153 -51.55 11.60 13.40
CA LEU A 1153 -51.00 10.53 14.22
C LEU A 1153 -51.97 9.35 14.27
N SER A 1154 -51.44 8.13 14.15
CA SER A 1154 -52.17 6.89 14.38
C SER A 1154 -51.35 5.96 15.27
N ALA A 1155 -52.02 5.25 16.18
CA ALA A 1155 -51.39 4.26 17.02
C ALA A 1155 -52.26 3.01 17.17
N ALA A 1156 -51.62 1.85 17.20
CA ALA A 1156 -52.24 0.56 17.40
C ALA A 1156 -51.47 -0.24 18.45
N HIS A 1157 -52.18 -1.06 19.22
CA HIS A 1157 -51.60 -1.89 20.27
C HIS A 1157 -52.06 -3.32 20.05
N GLY A 1158 -51.10 -4.24 19.97
CA GLY A 1158 -51.35 -5.64 19.62
C GLY A 1158 -50.05 -6.42 19.68
N ALA A 1159 -50.14 -7.74 19.88
CA ALA A 1159 -48.97 -8.61 19.99
C ALA A 1159 -47.91 -8.20 21.05
N GLY A 1160 -48.30 -7.44 22.08
CA GLY A 1160 -47.38 -6.91 23.10
C GLY A 1160 -46.49 -5.77 22.60
N LEU A 1161 -46.92 -5.07 21.55
CA LEU A 1161 -46.24 -3.94 20.95
C LEU A 1161 -47.20 -2.74 20.81
N THR A 1162 -46.61 -1.56 20.64
CA THR A 1162 -47.28 -0.35 20.20
C THR A 1162 -46.69 0.11 18.86
N LEU A 1163 -47.48 0.01 17.79
CA LEU A 1163 -47.16 0.58 16.47
C LEU A 1163 -47.66 2.03 16.43
N CYS A 1164 -46.79 2.97 16.09
CA CYS A 1164 -47.16 4.36 15.89
C CYS A 1164 -46.69 4.86 14.52
N VAL A 1165 -47.57 5.55 13.81
CA VAL A 1165 -47.31 6.14 12.50
C VAL A 1165 -47.72 7.60 12.52
N ALA A 1166 -46.79 8.49 12.17
CA ALA A 1166 -47.01 9.93 12.04
C ALA A 1166 -46.73 10.37 10.60
N SER A 1167 -47.62 11.15 9.99
CA SER A 1167 -47.44 11.70 8.65
C SER A 1167 -48.10 13.07 8.52
N ASP A 1168 -47.75 13.85 7.51
CA ASP A 1168 -48.44 15.11 7.18
C ASP A 1168 -49.77 14.87 6.43
N THR A 1169 -50.01 13.64 5.99
CA THR A 1169 -51.23 13.24 5.27
C THR A 1169 -52.06 12.25 6.07
N THR A 1170 -53.26 11.93 5.58
CA THR A 1170 -54.16 10.98 6.25
C THR A 1170 -53.51 9.61 6.38
N VAL A 1171 -53.20 9.22 7.62
CA VAL A 1171 -52.64 7.92 7.94
C VAL A 1171 -53.45 7.20 9.01
N SER A 1172 -53.54 5.88 8.90
CA SER A 1172 -54.04 4.98 9.93
C SER A 1172 -53.15 3.73 10.01
N CYS A 1173 -53.08 3.10 11.17
CA CYS A 1173 -52.32 1.87 11.35
C CYS A 1173 -53.04 0.86 12.24
N ASP A 1174 -52.67 -0.41 12.07
CA ASP A 1174 -53.12 -1.51 12.91
C ASP A 1174 -52.03 -2.58 13.07
N VAL A 1175 -52.07 -3.31 14.19
CA VAL A 1175 -51.15 -4.43 14.46
C VAL A 1175 -51.91 -5.53 15.19
N GLU A 1176 -51.86 -6.75 14.67
CA GLU A 1176 -52.63 -7.87 15.21
C GLU A 1176 -51.81 -9.17 15.18
N ALA A 1177 -51.85 -9.93 16.27
CA ALA A 1177 -51.25 -11.27 16.33
C ALA A 1177 -52.17 -12.26 15.60
N VAL A 1178 -51.61 -13.13 14.78
CA VAL A 1178 -52.38 -14.15 14.08
C VAL A 1178 -52.88 -15.17 15.10
N ALA A 1179 -54.20 -15.23 15.28
CA ALA A 1179 -54.85 -16.17 16.18
C ALA A 1179 -55.43 -17.37 15.41
N THR A 1180 -55.31 -18.56 15.98
CA THR A 1180 -56.00 -19.75 15.45
C THR A 1180 -57.50 -19.62 15.70
N ARG A 1181 -58.28 -19.46 14.64
CA ARG A 1181 -59.75 -19.36 14.66
C ARG A 1181 -60.36 -20.29 13.61
N THR A 1182 -61.60 -20.72 13.80
CA THR A 1182 -62.30 -21.54 12.81
C THR A 1182 -62.74 -20.71 11.59
N GLY A 1183 -63.06 -21.36 10.47
CA GLY A 1183 -63.57 -20.66 9.29
C GLY A 1183 -64.88 -19.89 9.55
N GLU A 1184 -65.74 -20.40 10.43
CA GLU A 1184 -66.98 -19.73 10.86
C GLU A 1184 -66.69 -18.48 11.70
N ASP A 1185 -65.72 -18.55 12.61
CA ASP A 1185 -65.28 -17.39 13.41
C ASP A 1185 -64.76 -16.26 12.50
N TRP A 1186 -63.95 -16.60 11.50
CA TRP A 1186 -63.44 -15.63 10.54
C TRP A 1186 -64.53 -15.08 9.61
N ALA A 1187 -65.52 -15.89 9.22
CA ALA A 1187 -66.66 -15.41 8.44
C ALA A 1187 -67.51 -14.41 9.23
N GLY A 1188 -67.70 -14.65 10.54
CA GLY A 1188 -68.38 -13.72 11.44
C GLY A 1188 -67.62 -12.41 11.64
N LEU A 1189 -66.29 -12.45 11.77
CA LEU A 1189 -65.45 -11.27 11.98
C LEU A 1189 -65.26 -10.44 10.70
N LEU A 1190 -65.03 -11.09 9.54
CA LEU A 1190 -64.72 -10.39 8.29
C LEU A 1190 -65.97 -9.98 7.49
N GLY A 1191 -67.13 -10.58 7.77
CA GLY A 1191 -68.39 -10.28 7.09
C GLY A 1191 -68.27 -10.33 5.56
N ALA A 1192 -68.61 -9.23 4.89
CA ALA A 1192 -68.56 -9.11 3.42
C ALA A 1192 -67.15 -9.27 2.83
N HIS A 1193 -66.09 -9.15 3.64
CA HIS A 1193 -64.70 -9.30 3.21
C HIS A 1193 -64.15 -10.71 3.34
N HIS A 1194 -64.92 -11.68 3.87
CA HIS A 1194 -64.42 -13.04 4.08
C HIS A 1194 -63.86 -13.70 2.80
N GLY A 1195 -64.52 -13.49 1.65
CA GLY A 1195 -64.06 -14.02 0.36
C GLY A 1195 -62.69 -13.48 -0.07
N LEU A 1196 -62.33 -12.25 0.35
CA LEU A 1196 -61.04 -11.64 0.04
C LEU A 1196 -59.88 -12.34 0.76
N ALA A 1197 -60.10 -12.84 1.98
CA ALA A 1197 -59.09 -13.59 2.71
C ALA A 1197 -58.70 -14.88 2.00
N GLY A 1198 -59.68 -15.59 1.41
CA GLY A 1198 -59.42 -16.78 0.59
C GLY A 1198 -58.63 -16.47 -0.69
N VAL A 1199 -58.90 -15.33 -1.32
CA VAL A 1199 -58.13 -14.86 -2.49
C VAL A 1199 -56.69 -14.55 -2.10
N LEU A 1200 -56.46 -13.82 -1.00
CA LEU A 1200 -55.12 -13.50 -0.53
C LEU A 1200 -54.32 -14.73 -0.08
N ALA A 1201 -54.96 -15.68 0.61
CA ALA A 1201 -54.31 -16.92 1.01
C ALA A 1201 -53.77 -17.70 -0.20
N ALA A 1202 -54.56 -17.78 -1.28
CA ALA A 1202 -54.16 -18.44 -2.52
C ALA A 1202 -53.11 -17.64 -3.32
N ASP A 1203 -53.25 -16.31 -3.40
CA ASP A 1203 -52.35 -15.43 -4.17
C ASP A 1203 -50.97 -15.26 -3.51
N LEU A 1204 -50.92 -15.27 -2.18
CA LEU A 1204 -49.70 -15.10 -1.40
C LEU A 1204 -49.03 -16.42 -0.99
N ASP A 1205 -49.72 -17.55 -1.18
CA ASP A 1205 -49.33 -18.88 -0.69
C ASP A 1205 -49.04 -18.86 0.82
N GLU A 1206 -49.99 -18.35 1.60
CA GLU A 1206 -49.86 -18.19 3.06
C GLU A 1206 -51.04 -18.81 3.83
N ASP A 1207 -50.83 -19.06 5.12
CA ASP A 1207 -51.85 -19.65 6.01
C ASP A 1207 -53.16 -18.82 5.98
N PRO A 1208 -54.33 -19.44 5.85
CA PRO A 1208 -55.61 -18.73 5.80
C PRO A 1208 -55.86 -17.81 7.00
N GLY A 1209 -55.32 -18.14 8.18
CA GLY A 1209 -55.38 -17.28 9.36
C GLY A 1209 -54.56 -16.01 9.23
N VAL A 1210 -53.38 -16.07 8.56
CA VAL A 1210 -52.56 -14.88 8.24
C VAL A 1210 -53.32 -13.98 7.27
N ALA A 1211 -53.83 -14.55 6.17
CA ALA A 1211 -54.58 -13.80 5.16
C ALA A 1211 -55.85 -13.16 5.74
N ALA A 1212 -56.59 -13.89 6.58
CA ALA A 1212 -57.75 -13.36 7.29
C ALA A 1212 -57.38 -12.21 8.25
N THR A 1213 -56.25 -12.34 8.94
CA THR A 1213 -55.74 -11.28 9.83
C THR A 1213 -55.32 -10.03 9.04
N ARG A 1214 -54.76 -10.16 7.83
CA ARG A 1214 -54.50 -9.02 6.92
C ARG A 1214 -55.75 -8.26 6.55
N VAL A 1215 -56.81 -8.98 6.15
CA VAL A 1215 -58.10 -8.36 5.80
C VAL A 1215 -58.70 -7.65 7.01
N TRP A 1216 -58.64 -8.28 8.19
CA TRP A 1216 -59.10 -7.67 9.45
C TRP A 1216 -58.35 -6.37 9.78
N ALA A 1217 -57.01 -6.41 9.79
CA ALA A 1217 -56.17 -5.24 10.09
C ALA A 1217 -56.39 -4.11 9.07
N ALA A 1218 -56.63 -4.46 7.81
CA ALA A 1218 -56.95 -3.47 6.78
C ALA A 1218 -58.34 -2.84 6.96
N ALA A 1219 -59.35 -3.62 7.33
CA ALA A 1219 -60.69 -3.10 7.64
C ALA A 1219 -60.68 -2.20 8.90
N GLU A 1220 -59.89 -2.56 9.91
CA GLU A 1220 -59.68 -1.72 11.11
C GLU A 1220 -59.01 -0.39 10.75
N CYS A 1221 -58.03 -0.40 9.85
CA CYS A 1221 -57.43 0.82 9.31
C CYS A 1221 -58.45 1.73 8.59
N LEU A 1222 -59.36 1.17 7.79
CA LEU A 1222 -60.42 1.94 7.14
C LEU A 1222 -61.36 2.60 8.16
N ARG A 1223 -61.77 1.85 9.20
CA ARG A 1223 -62.59 2.37 10.30
C ARG A 1223 -61.91 3.52 11.03
N LYS A 1224 -60.64 3.36 11.41
CA LYS A 1224 -59.83 4.42 12.06
C LYS A 1224 -59.61 5.65 11.16
N ALA A 1225 -59.62 5.47 9.84
CA ALA A 1225 -59.59 6.56 8.87
C ALA A 1225 -60.96 7.25 8.66
N GLY A 1226 -62.04 6.75 9.28
CA GLY A 1226 -63.39 7.32 9.23
C GLY A 1226 -64.26 6.83 8.06
N LEU A 1227 -63.89 5.71 7.43
CA LEU A 1227 -64.72 5.07 6.39
C LEU A 1227 -65.79 4.15 7.02
N PRO A 1228 -66.94 3.91 6.33
CA PRO A 1228 -67.97 2.98 6.76
C PRO A 1228 -67.43 1.54 6.96
N GLU A 1229 -68.05 0.78 7.87
CA GLU A 1229 -67.67 -0.61 8.15
C GLU A 1229 -67.81 -1.56 6.95
N ASP A 1230 -68.68 -1.23 6.00
CA ASP A 1230 -68.95 -1.97 4.77
C ASP A 1230 -68.19 -1.41 3.54
N ALA A 1231 -67.21 -0.52 3.76
CA ALA A 1231 -66.41 0.05 2.68
C ALA A 1231 -65.73 -1.07 1.86
N PRO A 1232 -65.87 -1.10 0.52
CA PRO A 1232 -65.37 -2.20 -0.30
C PRO A 1232 -63.84 -2.29 -0.21
N LEU A 1233 -63.32 -3.51 -0.05
CA LEU A 1233 -61.89 -3.78 0.02
C LEU A 1233 -61.52 -4.79 -1.06
N THR A 1234 -60.50 -4.48 -1.85
CA THR A 1234 -60.02 -5.33 -2.94
C THR A 1234 -58.50 -5.51 -2.87
N ALA A 1235 -57.99 -6.67 -3.29
CA ALA A 1235 -56.56 -6.87 -3.47
C ALA A 1235 -56.06 -5.96 -4.62
N ALA A 1236 -55.01 -5.19 -4.36
CA ALA A 1236 -54.46 -4.20 -5.29
C ALA A 1236 -53.03 -4.52 -5.75
N GLY A 1237 -52.35 -5.47 -5.10
CA GLY A 1237 -51.08 -6.02 -5.58
C GLY A 1237 -50.20 -6.60 -4.48
N ARG A 1238 -49.18 -7.35 -4.90
CA ARG A 1238 -48.12 -7.92 -4.07
C ARG A 1238 -46.79 -7.25 -4.46
N PRO A 1239 -46.43 -6.11 -3.87
CA PRO A 1239 -45.27 -5.34 -4.30
C PRO A 1239 -43.94 -6.06 -4.01
N ARG A 1240 -43.92 -6.93 -2.99
CA ARG A 1240 -42.75 -7.71 -2.58
C ARG A 1240 -43.12 -8.88 -1.66
N PRO A 1241 -42.22 -9.85 -1.39
CA PRO A 1241 -42.48 -10.97 -0.47
C PRO A 1241 -42.95 -10.50 0.91
N GLY A 1242 -43.93 -11.18 1.50
CA GLY A 1242 -44.52 -10.85 2.80
C GLY A 1242 -45.48 -9.64 2.81
N TRP A 1243 -45.54 -8.86 1.73
CA TRP A 1243 -46.38 -7.66 1.63
C TRP A 1243 -47.58 -7.86 0.72
N ALA A 1244 -48.71 -7.27 1.10
CA ALA A 1244 -49.90 -7.18 0.27
C ALA A 1244 -50.54 -5.80 0.40
N VAL A 1245 -50.95 -5.23 -0.73
CA VAL A 1245 -51.64 -3.94 -0.78
C VAL A 1245 -53.11 -4.19 -1.08
N LEU A 1246 -53.98 -3.64 -0.25
CA LEU A 1246 -55.42 -3.62 -0.45
C LEU A 1246 -55.89 -2.19 -0.75
N ALA A 1247 -56.98 -2.05 -1.49
CA ALA A 1247 -57.52 -0.75 -1.89
C ALA A 1247 -59.01 -0.64 -1.54
N SER A 1248 -59.42 0.58 -1.17
CA SER A 1248 -60.82 0.98 -0.97
C SER A 1248 -61.02 2.40 -1.49
N GLY A 1249 -61.59 2.53 -2.69
CA GLY A 1249 -61.64 3.81 -3.40
C GLY A 1249 -60.25 4.37 -3.65
N GLY A 1250 -59.98 5.61 -3.20
CA GLY A 1250 -58.65 6.22 -3.27
C GLY A 1250 -57.68 5.78 -2.17
N SER A 1251 -58.17 5.12 -1.11
CA SER A 1251 -57.33 4.71 0.02
C SER A 1251 -56.59 3.41 -0.29
N ARG A 1252 -55.33 3.31 0.13
CA ARG A 1252 -54.49 2.11 -0.01
C ARG A 1252 -53.99 1.67 1.36
N VAL A 1253 -54.04 0.36 1.62
CA VAL A 1253 -53.55 -0.25 2.86
C VAL A 1253 -52.47 -1.27 2.53
N ALA A 1254 -51.25 -1.01 2.97
CA ALA A 1254 -50.18 -1.99 2.92
C ALA A 1254 -50.23 -2.85 4.18
N THR A 1255 -50.20 -4.17 4.00
CA THR A 1255 -50.13 -5.15 5.09
C THR A 1255 -48.84 -5.94 4.97
N PHE A 1256 -48.22 -6.23 6.12
CA PHE A 1256 -46.99 -7.00 6.23
C PHE A 1256 -47.14 -8.06 7.31
N ALA A 1257 -46.85 -9.32 6.98
CA ALA A 1257 -46.84 -10.41 7.96
C ALA A 1257 -45.40 -10.86 8.21
N THR A 1258 -45.02 -10.94 9.48
CA THR A 1258 -43.67 -11.34 9.90
C THR A 1258 -43.68 -11.96 11.31
N THR A 1259 -42.54 -12.39 11.82
CA THR A 1259 -42.34 -12.90 13.17
C THR A 1259 -41.47 -11.96 14.00
N LEU A 1260 -41.51 -12.09 15.33
CA LEU A 1260 -40.74 -11.29 16.28
C LEU A 1260 -39.85 -12.21 17.12
N ARG A 1261 -38.66 -11.74 17.53
CA ARG A 1261 -37.64 -12.58 18.21
C ARG A 1261 -38.18 -13.30 19.45
N ASP A 1262 -39.00 -12.62 20.25
CA ASP A 1262 -39.57 -13.16 21.49
C ASP A 1262 -41.01 -13.69 21.33
N ARG A 1263 -41.49 -13.89 20.09
CA ARG A 1263 -42.84 -14.43 19.83
C ARG A 1263 -42.84 -15.46 18.69
N PRO A 1264 -43.29 -16.70 18.94
CA PRO A 1264 -43.25 -17.76 17.94
C PRO A 1264 -44.33 -17.65 16.85
N GLY A 1265 -45.41 -16.87 17.06
CA GLY A 1265 -46.51 -16.72 16.10
C GLY A 1265 -46.37 -15.48 15.19
N PRO A 1266 -46.92 -15.51 13.96
CA PRO A 1266 -46.86 -14.37 13.05
C PRO A 1266 -47.70 -13.19 13.55
N VAL A 1267 -47.26 -11.99 13.19
CA VAL A 1267 -47.91 -10.71 13.48
C VAL A 1267 -48.12 -9.97 12.18
N VAL A 1268 -49.30 -9.40 12.01
CA VAL A 1268 -49.67 -8.61 10.84
C VAL A 1268 -49.66 -7.13 11.21
N PHE A 1269 -48.93 -6.34 10.44
CA PHE A 1269 -48.87 -4.89 10.51
C PHE A 1269 -49.63 -4.31 9.32
N ALA A 1270 -50.45 -3.29 9.54
CA ALA A 1270 -51.17 -2.59 8.49
C ALA A 1270 -50.94 -1.09 8.59
N VAL A 1271 -50.68 -0.44 7.45
CA VAL A 1271 -50.57 1.01 7.33
C VAL A 1271 -51.41 1.47 6.15
N LEU A 1272 -52.30 2.43 6.39
CA LEU A 1272 -53.18 3.03 5.41
C LEU A 1272 -52.71 4.44 5.07
N THR A 1273 -52.70 4.76 3.78
CA THR A 1273 -52.65 6.13 3.27
C THR A 1273 -53.97 6.49 2.57
N GLY A 1274 -54.47 7.69 2.80
CA GLY A 1274 -55.60 8.23 2.06
C GLY A 1274 -55.16 8.68 0.66
N GLY A 1275 -55.96 8.37 -0.37
CA GLY A 1275 -55.68 8.87 -1.73
C GLY A 1275 -55.67 10.39 -1.77
N THR A 1276 -54.67 10.98 -2.41
CA THR A 1276 -54.69 12.40 -2.77
C THR A 1276 -55.98 12.71 -3.52
N LYS A 1277 -56.67 13.78 -3.09
CA LYS A 1277 -57.72 14.39 -3.92
C LYS A 1277 -57.12 14.96 -5.19
#